data_AF-W6RTG0-F1
#
_entry.id   AF-W6RTG0-F1
#
_cell.length_a   1.000
_cell.length_b   1.000
_cell.length_c   1.000
_cell.angle_alpha   90.00
_cell.angle_beta   90.00
_cell.angle_gamma   90.00
#
_symmetry.space_group_name_H-M   'P 1'
#
loop_
_entity.id
_entity.type
_entity.pdbx_description
1 polymer ?
#
loop_
_entity_poly.entity_id
_entity_poly.type
_entity_poly.pdbx_seq_one_letter_code
_entity_poly.pdbx_strand_id
1 'polypeptide(L)'
;MPVRVAGKAIQDLDYLHTRVNLTELFDGDSPKIWKELERTLDASEKYLNDSDTVIFAATTLKRILIIVQNAHKPLPDHFWNKIILHIRRVWDYTADCVCYNAIETFASLLDIHLRQCLDCLERPETDSHANCDRINEITQWLLEPTSSCKARFKCIYHLVSQCPTLRLNLGEDFFRRTYPLLSNPSFSSVICQLIVDNIFDRDELWDLHCELLLTSTDAKLIKSRLVPMLQKYHLPGSNKEKQQQQQKQQKPQESDTAVKFLNQLLIQLNSQDPPSDLQSQLEIVHALVNTTWPRKKVKDDNGMQCLVDFSNWTQCISEATMGEAIVHVESEVRLAAFKLVVENPRKTIAFNENDIEYIKTFLASNMTLQAPSARQELIAAYKYLCQRLGASAEIHLKAKPKTTDKDSDSCSPDSSSFDSRGLSKWRLGGDNNLHPIPESYICLAKWMAKLAFGSLSTKGNYYRRIMGLMQIDVLFSRENFIVDGKCFFVDKLNLESTLGSDRHNLVIDCLDDSYDMVQSTALGLLKKLDFGNIKLDEKKYLNDAVDLMTSTRSRNATSAGFRMQYYLTRQPDRYKFCLMRFLDDVNNRAEAAEKDLLTITTLPIHSILNMIELLLRNPTWKETTDQEKNQFYREEILDHLLQNCHKIIKIVAPVVQSMTPEGCIPDEILSKLCGVSADRLTEISQHLLICCWRAHKHVSGIFAWIIEMLAPLGIVTNAEIEAIGSFYWAQLTECKHRGAFESATDGFFQLCSFLWSTTIQGLPKPADWLEEILSAIRGETDLTNLCSTRRSAGLPSLVLSIVATEPKENENGALIKATGSLLNMDGKTSEYRVHSMNVMKTIVQSSTLHNKAVFCFERALRVAIEACRADWSERNAASQLFAALRTKIFGVMRSAQRSLVVDAKNRKSNYEFFSKFPTLYKFLYDQLTSEQQSEFSLLPPLVVLSHLYTPASSSELYPLRPFVPKLLEIALREKRENLRAHAIAAILSISDAYAKEDLCQWIEGFDYQNSRQNHVHSFLLLMEGLGGCVDYVPRIVYVVENILKSLAFRNWSDFNINQLLLIANAYRLEYDVDDVSVELVCLTKRPLAVKLLQDRDVLKSEMCHLWRDEDTRREVYRVICKLGWNASNMFLRAHIITLAIKDLAIPHIPQCDAKRIMEILTSAIGNFMSTESLQKVEELIEARLEDPNLNWTLPSTIAYATKLRYSRRACVDQELIAWIRECYEQDDPETKQIALEVGAQFVCRIRSKRSYTDEEKELIGAVALYLQDESERIRNNTSYYLGHLIKDTGYKAINPEICRLLVIKWCLNDGNEDLSEFASSDRKHVRDEYFQRSGGDDLFDACAVNQYEEYQLFGDIQMYESSLGFSGVTAEMYDIEY
;
A
#
# COMPACT_ATOMS: atom_id res chain seq x y z
N MET A 1 -12.04 47.65 2.05
CA MET A 1 -13.46 47.60 2.49
C MET A 1 -13.68 46.30 3.22
N PRO A 2 -14.42 46.21 4.33
CA PRO A 2 -14.72 44.93 4.96
C PRO A 2 -15.40 44.02 3.94
N VAL A 3 -15.05 42.73 3.88
CA VAL A 3 -15.68 41.70 3.02
C VAL A 3 -17.21 41.72 3.14
N ARG A 4 -17.73 42.05 4.32
CA ARG A 4 -19.17 42.26 4.54
C ARG A 4 -19.81 43.31 3.64
N VAL A 5 -19.06 44.25 3.08
CA VAL A 5 -19.57 45.28 2.16
C VAL A 5 -19.52 44.80 0.70
N ALA A 6 -18.49 44.05 0.31
CA ALA A 6 -18.39 43.47 -1.05
C ALA A 6 -19.42 42.36 -1.25
N GLY A 7 -19.53 41.43 -0.29
CA GLY A 7 -20.62 40.46 -0.26
C GLY A 7 -22.00 41.13 -0.22
N LYS A 8 -22.14 42.27 0.50
CA LYS A 8 -23.39 43.06 0.47
C LYS A 8 -23.71 43.68 -0.89
N ALA A 9 -22.71 43.97 -1.72
CA ALA A 9 -22.91 44.62 -3.02
C ALA A 9 -23.57 43.70 -4.05
N ILE A 10 -23.57 42.38 -3.80
CA ILE A 10 -24.25 41.38 -4.61
C ILE A 10 -25.29 40.57 -3.81
N GLN A 11 -25.23 40.50 -2.47
CA GLN A 11 -26.26 39.81 -1.67
C GLN A 11 -27.65 40.44 -1.84
N ASP A 12 -27.76 41.69 -2.28
CA ASP A 12 -29.04 42.26 -2.70
C ASP A 12 -29.61 41.58 -3.97
N LEU A 13 -28.80 40.84 -4.74
CA LEU A 13 -29.23 39.95 -5.82
C LEU A 13 -29.75 38.59 -5.35
N ASP A 14 -29.79 38.33 -4.04
CA ASP A 14 -30.27 37.05 -3.51
C ASP A 14 -31.73 36.76 -3.92
N TYR A 15 -32.52 37.80 -4.22
CA TYR A 15 -33.85 37.66 -4.80
C TYR A 15 -33.86 36.90 -6.14
N LEU A 16 -32.78 36.94 -6.95
CA LEU A 16 -32.68 36.19 -8.21
C LEU A 16 -32.64 34.67 -7.99
N HIS A 17 -32.20 34.23 -6.82
CA HIS A 17 -32.21 32.82 -6.42
C HIS A 17 -33.60 32.34 -5.96
N THR A 18 -34.57 33.26 -5.82
CA THR A 18 -35.97 32.95 -5.53
C THR A 18 -36.82 32.85 -6.82
N ARG A 19 -38.15 32.73 -6.70
CA ARG A 19 -39.06 32.81 -7.86
C ARG A 19 -39.16 34.26 -8.31
N VAL A 20 -38.64 34.55 -9.49
CA VAL A 20 -38.66 35.89 -10.10
C VAL A 20 -39.80 36.04 -11.09
N ASN A 21 -40.38 37.24 -11.20
CA ASN A 21 -41.33 37.59 -12.24
C ASN A 21 -40.58 37.98 -13.53
N LEU A 22 -40.78 37.23 -14.61
CA LEU A 22 -40.05 37.45 -15.86
C LEU A 22 -40.41 38.79 -16.53
N THR A 23 -41.66 39.26 -16.45
CA THR A 23 -42.02 40.56 -17.04
C THR A 23 -41.28 41.70 -16.33
N GLU A 24 -41.21 41.71 -15.00
CA GLU A 24 -40.50 42.77 -14.26
C GLU A 24 -39.00 42.83 -14.60
N LEU A 25 -38.37 41.68 -14.85
CA LEU A 25 -36.94 41.61 -15.18
C LEU A 25 -36.62 42.04 -16.62
N PHE A 26 -37.56 41.82 -17.54
CA PHE A 26 -37.36 42.00 -18.98
C PHE A 26 -38.11 43.19 -19.61
N ASP A 27 -39.03 43.83 -18.89
CA ASP A 27 -39.79 44.98 -19.40
C ASP A 27 -38.95 46.26 -19.51
N GLY A 28 -39.26 47.08 -20.51
CA GLY A 28 -38.63 48.37 -20.80
C GLY A 28 -37.43 48.31 -21.74
N ASP A 29 -36.98 49.47 -22.21
CA ASP A 29 -35.84 49.59 -23.15
C ASP A 29 -34.49 49.18 -22.52
N SER A 30 -34.41 49.19 -21.18
CA SER A 30 -33.23 48.76 -20.41
C SER A 30 -33.63 47.74 -19.34
N PRO A 31 -33.80 46.46 -19.73
CA PRO A 31 -34.16 45.37 -18.82
C PRO A 31 -33.29 45.33 -17.57
N LYS A 32 -33.94 45.17 -16.41
CA LYS A 32 -33.25 45.13 -15.11
C LYS A 32 -32.21 44.00 -15.06
N ILE A 33 -32.51 42.86 -15.67
CA ILE A 33 -31.63 41.68 -15.67
C ILE A 33 -30.24 41.96 -16.27
N TRP A 34 -30.13 42.86 -17.26
CA TRP A 34 -28.83 43.19 -17.87
C TRP A 34 -27.95 44.02 -16.93
N LYS A 35 -28.56 44.91 -16.13
CA LYS A 35 -27.84 45.62 -15.07
C LYS A 35 -27.35 44.66 -13.99
N GLU A 36 -28.15 43.67 -13.61
CA GLU A 36 -27.71 42.67 -12.62
C GLU A 36 -26.62 41.73 -13.17
N LEU A 37 -26.69 41.39 -14.45
CA LEU A 37 -25.63 40.62 -15.14
C LEU A 37 -24.31 41.40 -15.15
N GLU A 38 -24.34 42.68 -15.55
CA GLU A 38 -23.16 43.54 -15.56
C GLU A 38 -22.58 43.68 -14.15
N ARG A 39 -23.42 43.95 -13.14
CA ARG A 39 -23.00 43.99 -11.74
C ARG A 39 -22.35 42.69 -11.29
N THR A 40 -22.90 41.54 -11.68
CA THR A 40 -22.35 40.22 -11.30
C THR A 40 -20.99 39.97 -11.94
N LEU A 41 -20.82 40.32 -13.22
CA LEU A 41 -19.56 40.16 -13.96
C LEU A 41 -18.49 41.13 -13.45
N ASP A 42 -18.84 42.40 -13.26
CA ASP A 42 -17.94 43.42 -12.73
C ASP A 42 -17.49 43.07 -11.31
N ALA A 43 -18.40 42.55 -10.49
CA ALA A 43 -18.05 42.13 -9.14
C ALA A 43 -17.22 40.85 -9.15
N SER A 44 -17.51 39.90 -10.03
CA SER A 44 -16.64 38.73 -10.20
C SER A 44 -15.24 39.12 -10.66
N GLU A 45 -15.09 40.14 -11.50
CA GLU A 45 -13.78 40.61 -11.96
C GLU A 45 -13.03 41.36 -10.86
N LYS A 46 -13.73 42.25 -10.15
CA LYS A 46 -13.14 43.12 -9.14
C LYS A 46 -12.82 42.40 -7.84
N TYR A 47 -13.55 41.32 -7.53
CA TYR A 47 -13.47 40.61 -6.25
C TYR A 47 -13.12 39.13 -6.41
N LEU A 48 -12.27 38.77 -7.40
CA LEU A 48 -11.74 37.40 -7.54
C LEU A 48 -11.13 36.87 -6.22
N ASN A 49 -10.60 37.79 -5.41
CA ASN A 49 -9.98 37.55 -4.11
C ASN A 49 -10.95 37.22 -2.96
N ASP A 50 -12.25 37.36 -3.17
CA ASP A 50 -13.27 37.11 -2.16
C ASP A 50 -14.06 35.85 -2.51
N SER A 51 -13.74 34.73 -1.86
CA SER A 51 -14.37 33.43 -2.15
C SER A 51 -15.89 33.47 -2.00
N ASP A 52 -16.45 34.20 -1.02
CA ASP A 52 -17.91 34.28 -0.86
C ASP A 52 -18.53 35.01 -2.05
N THR A 53 -17.90 36.11 -2.47
CA THR A 53 -18.32 36.84 -3.67
C THR A 53 -18.11 36.02 -4.94
N VAL A 54 -17.03 35.26 -5.10
CA VAL A 54 -16.82 34.38 -6.27
C VAL A 54 -17.83 33.24 -6.28
N ILE A 55 -18.06 32.59 -5.14
CA ILE A 55 -19.08 31.53 -5.01
C ILE A 55 -20.46 32.11 -5.34
N PHE A 56 -20.80 33.26 -4.76
CA PHE A 56 -22.07 33.92 -4.99
C PHE A 56 -22.20 34.41 -6.44
N ALA A 57 -21.18 35.04 -7.01
CA ALA A 57 -21.17 35.55 -8.37
C ALA A 57 -21.23 34.42 -9.39
N ALA A 58 -20.49 33.32 -9.21
CA ALA A 58 -20.58 32.15 -10.08
C ALA A 58 -21.97 31.50 -10.00
N THR A 59 -22.55 31.42 -8.80
CA THR A 59 -23.93 30.89 -8.62
C THR A 59 -24.97 31.83 -9.23
N THR A 60 -24.81 33.13 -9.05
CA THR A 60 -25.72 34.19 -9.55
C THR A 60 -25.62 34.34 -11.06
N LEU A 61 -24.42 34.28 -11.64
CA LEU A 61 -24.23 34.31 -13.08
C LEU A 61 -24.89 33.11 -13.76
N LYS A 62 -24.67 31.90 -13.23
CA LYS A 62 -25.40 30.70 -13.67
C LYS A 62 -26.90 30.92 -13.59
N ARG A 63 -27.41 31.46 -12.47
CA ARG A 63 -28.84 31.71 -12.27
C ARG A 63 -29.40 32.73 -13.27
N ILE A 64 -28.67 33.82 -13.54
CA ILE A 64 -29.06 34.83 -14.53
C ILE A 64 -29.18 34.20 -15.92
N LEU A 65 -28.20 33.38 -16.35
CA LEU A 65 -28.29 32.70 -17.65
C LEU A 65 -29.48 31.74 -17.72
N ILE A 66 -29.78 31.01 -16.65
CA ILE A 66 -30.99 30.16 -16.60
C ILE A 66 -32.27 31.02 -16.72
N ILE A 67 -32.32 32.19 -16.09
CA ILE A 67 -33.46 33.13 -16.21
C ILE A 67 -33.60 33.62 -17.66
N VAL A 68 -32.50 34.01 -18.30
CA VAL A 68 -32.46 34.45 -19.71
C VAL A 68 -32.92 33.32 -20.65
N GLN A 69 -32.42 32.10 -20.42
CA GLN A 69 -32.78 30.91 -21.16
C GLN A 69 -34.30 30.61 -21.06
N ASN A 70 -34.86 30.68 -19.84
CA ASN A 70 -36.30 30.45 -19.60
C ASN A 70 -37.20 31.56 -20.17
N ALA A 71 -36.70 32.80 -20.25
CA ALA A 71 -37.42 33.91 -20.85
C ALA A 71 -37.37 33.89 -22.40
N HIS A 72 -36.57 33.00 -23.00
CA HIS A 72 -36.32 32.95 -24.44
C HIS A 72 -35.87 34.29 -25.03
N LYS A 73 -35.10 35.07 -24.27
CA LYS A 73 -34.60 36.40 -24.69
C LYS A 73 -33.15 36.32 -25.19
N PRO A 74 -32.77 37.16 -26.18
CA PRO A 74 -31.40 37.23 -26.64
C PRO A 74 -30.46 37.82 -25.59
N LEU A 75 -29.28 37.22 -25.46
CA LEU A 75 -28.20 37.78 -24.67
C LEU A 75 -27.52 38.87 -25.50
N PRO A 76 -27.42 40.14 -25.03
CA PRO A 76 -26.72 41.18 -25.76
C PRO A 76 -25.25 40.81 -26.02
N ASP A 77 -24.80 41.08 -27.25
CA ASP A 77 -23.51 40.61 -27.77
C ASP A 77 -22.29 40.96 -26.91
N HIS A 78 -22.29 42.15 -26.30
CA HIS A 78 -21.18 42.63 -25.48
C HIS A 78 -20.96 41.83 -24.18
N PHE A 79 -21.93 41.02 -23.74
CA PHE A 79 -21.76 40.16 -22.55
C PHE A 79 -21.04 38.85 -22.84
N TRP A 80 -21.06 38.35 -24.07
CA TRP A 80 -20.49 37.04 -24.44
C TRP A 80 -19.02 36.91 -23.98
N ASN A 81 -18.17 37.84 -24.42
CA ASN A 81 -16.76 37.85 -24.07
C ASN A 81 -16.52 38.04 -22.57
N LYS A 82 -17.32 38.87 -21.89
CA LYS A 82 -17.22 39.07 -20.43
C LYS A 82 -17.53 37.77 -19.66
N ILE A 83 -18.54 37.00 -20.09
CA ILE A 83 -18.92 35.73 -19.44
C ILE A 83 -17.87 34.66 -19.70
N ILE A 84 -17.34 34.54 -20.93
CA ILE A 84 -16.25 33.61 -21.23
C ILE A 84 -15.01 33.94 -20.41
N LEU A 85 -14.67 35.22 -20.30
CA LEU A 85 -13.57 35.69 -19.45
C LEU A 85 -13.79 35.34 -17.98
N HIS A 86 -15.02 35.47 -17.47
CA HIS A 86 -15.37 35.00 -16.12
C HIS A 86 -15.13 33.50 -15.96
N ILE A 87 -15.67 32.66 -16.85
CA ILE A 87 -15.49 31.19 -16.81
C ILE A 87 -14.01 30.84 -16.77
N ARG A 88 -13.21 31.46 -17.65
CA ARG A 88 -11.75 31.27 -17.71
C ARG A 88 -11.03 31.64 -16.42
N ARG A 89 -11.54 32.60 -15.65
CA ARG A 89 -10.95 33.03 -14.38
C ARG A 89 -11.28 32.08 -13.22
N VAL A 90 -12.34 31.27 -13.33
CA VAL A 90 -12.90 30.52 -12.18
C VAL A 90 -13.00 28.99 -12.39
N TRP A 91 -12.72 28.49 -13.58
CA TRP A 91 -12.81 27.05 -13.91
C TRP A 91 -11.73 26.16 -13.26
N ASP A 92 -10.68 26.76 -12.72
CA ASP A 92 -9.58 26.16 -11.97
C ASP A 92 -9.53 26.71 -10.54
N TYR A 93 -10.64 27.29 -10.07
CA TYR A 93 -10.75 27.84 -8.73
C TYR A 93 -10.65 26.72 -7.67
N THR A 94 -10.21 27.09 -6.47
CA THR A 94 -9.95 26.14 -5.38
C THR A 94 -11.23 25.50 -4.83
N ALA A 95 -12.37 26.16 -4.94
CA ALA A 95 -13.67 25.65 -4.52
C ALA A 95 -14.37 24.87 -5.66
N ASP A 96 -14.61 23.57 -5.46
CA ASP A 96 -15.25 22.70 -6.45
C ASP A 96 -16.62 23.21 -6.92
N CYS A 97 -17.39 23.89 -6.06
CA CYS A 97 -18.67 24.48 -6.42
C CYS A 97 -18.55 25.59 -7.47
N VAL A 98 -17.46 26.36 -7.44
CA VAL A 98 -17.18 27.43 -8.41
C VAL A 98 -16.83 26.81 -9.76
N CYS A 99 -15.93 25.81 -9.78
CA CYS A 99 -15.58 25.06 -10.99
C CYS A 99 -16.82 24.40 -11.61
N TYR A 100 -17.69 23.82 -10.77
CA TYR A 100 -18.97 23.27 -11.21
C TYR A 100 -19.87 24.34 -11.84
N ASN A 101 -20.04 25.49 -11.18
CA ASN A 101 -20.82 26.60 -11.71
C ASN A 101 -20.23 27.16 -13.01
N ALA A 102 -18.91 27.17 -13.20
CA ALA A 102 -18.26 27.59 -14.43
C ALA A 102 -18.68 26.72 -15.63
N ILE A 103 -18.75 25.39 -15.43
CA ILE A 103 -19.19 24.43 -16.44
C ILE A 103 -20.67 24.65 -16.80
N GLU A 104 -21.53 24.81 -15.80
CA GLU A 104 -22.97 25.04 -16.01
C GLU A 104 -23.24 26.40 -16.68
N THR A 105 -22.45 27.41 -16.33
CA THR A 105 -22.50 28.74 -16.96
C THR A 105 -22.09 28.64 -18.43
N PHE A 106 -21.01 27.91 -18.73
CA PHE A 106 -20.59 27.64 -20.11
C PHE A 106 -21.68 26.92 -20.91
N ALA A 107 -22.28 25.88 -20.34
CA ALA A 107 -23.36 25.12 -20.98
C ALA A 107 -24.58 26.00 -21.30
N SER A 108 -25.00 26.83 -20.33
CA SER A 108 -26.14 27.73 -20.48
C SER A 108 -25.85 28.82 -21.52
N LEU A 109 -24.65 29.39 -21.50
CA LEU A 109 -24.21 30.40 -22.46
C LEU A 109 -24.23 29.84 -23.90
N LEU A 110 -23.68 28.65 -24.09
CA LEU A 110 -23.64 27.98 -25.37
C LEU A 110 -25.06 27.71 -25.90
N ASP A 111 -25.94 27.17 -25.07
CA ASP A 111 -27.33 26.89 -25.46
C ASP A 111 -28.12 28.17 -25.82
N ILE A 112 -27.96 29.27 -25.08
CA ILE A 112 -28.59 30.56 -25.41
C ILE A 112 -28.14 31.01 -26.80
N HIS A 113 -26.85 30.93 -27.10
CA HIS A 113 -26.31 31.34 -28.39
C HIS A 113 -26.79 30.45 -29.55
N LEU A 114 -26.76 29.13 -29.37
CA LEU A 114 -27.16 28.18 -30.42
C LEU A 114 -28.64 28.28 -30.81
N ARG A 115 -29.51 28.80 -29.93
CA ARG A 115 -30.93 29.07 -30.26
C ARG A 115 -31.14 30.35 -31.07
N GLN A 116 -30.13 31.21 -31.19
CA GLN A 116 -30.29 32.59 -31.64
C GLN A 116 -29.40 32.94 -32.84
N CYS A 117 -28.22 32.34 -32.92
CA CYS A 117 -27.28 32.60 -34.00
C CYS A 117 -27.79 31.97 -35.30
N LEU A 118 -28.10 32.82 -36.29
CA LEU A 118 -28.57 32.40 -37.60
C LEU A 118 -27.56 31.46 -38.28
N ASP A 119 -26.27 31.81 -38.26
CA ASP A 119 -25.20 30.98 -38.84
C ASP A 119 -25.16 29.58 -38.20
N CYS A 120 -25.33 29.49 -36.87
CA CYS A 120 -25.36 28.21 -36.15
C CYS A 120 -26.70 27.48 -36.22
N LEU A 121 -27.77 28.11 -36.72
CA LEU A 121 -29.08 27.48 -36.97
C LEU A 121 -29.16 26.94 -38.40
N GLU A 122 -28.54 27.63 -39.37
CA GLU A 122 -28.40 27.21 -40.78
C GLU A 122 -27.26 26.20 -40.99
N ARG A 123 -27.13 25.20 -40.10
CA ARG A 123 -26.05 24.19 -40.16
C ARG A 123 -26.18 23.30 -41.41
N PRO A 124 -25.21 23.28 -42.33
CA PRO A 124 -24.99 22.14 -43.21
C PRO A 124 -24.48 20.98 -42.34
N GLU A 125 -25.12 19.80 -42.43
CA GLU A 125 -24.74 18.62 -41.64
C GLU A 125 -23.29 18.15 -41.87
N THR A 126 -22.63 18.62 -42.92
CA THR A 126 -21.34 18.10 -43.41
C THR A 126 -20.16 19.09 -43.38
N ASP A 127 -20.34 20.33 -42.91
CA ASP A 127 -19.28 21.35 -42.95
C ASP A 127 -18.74 21.66 -41.54
N SER A 128 -17.48 21.30 -41.28
CA SER A 128 -16.78 21.58 -40.01
C SER A 128 -16.55 23.08 -39.78
N HIS A 129 -16.53 23.87 -40.85
CA HIS A 129 -16.34 25.32 -40.79
C HIS A 129 -17.66 26.09 -40.69
N ALA A 130 -18.81 25.43 -40.72
CA ALA A 130 -20.12 26.08 -40.69
C ALA A 130 -20.58 26.55 -39.30
N ASN A 131 -19.63 26.94 -38.44
CA ASN A 131 -19.93 27.58 -37.17
C ASN A 131 -19.55 29.06 -37.25
N CYS A 132 -20.29 29.91 -36.53
CA CYS A 132 -19.96 31.33 -36.46
C CYS A 132 -18.60 31.59 -35.80
N ASP A 133 -18.05 32.78 -36.02
CA ASP A 133 -16.75 33.20 -35.49
C ASP A 133 -16.58 32.95 -33.99
N ARG A 134 -17.65 33.17 -33.19
CA ARG A 134 -17.63 32.99 -31.73
C ARG A 134 -17.40 31.54 -31.32
N ILE A 135 -18.03 30.61 -32.02
CA ILE A 135 -17.88 29.18 -31.73
C ILE A 135 -16.48 28.71 -32.14
N ASN A 136 -15.97 29.18 -33.29
CA ASN A 136 -14.62 28.87 -33.73
C ASN A 136 -13.56 29.41 -32.75
N GLU A 137 -13.71 30.64 -32.27
CA GLU A 137 -12.81 31.27 -31.29
C GLU A 137 -12.78 30.49 -29.96
N ILE A 138 -13.96 30.14 -29.41
CA ILE A 138 -14.04 29.32 -28.18
C ILE A 138 -13.47 27.93 -28.41
N THR A 139 -13.67 27.34 -29.58
CA THR A 139 -13.11 26.02 -29.91
C THR A 139 -11.59 26.07 -29.87
N GLN A 140 -10.99 27.04 -30.55
CA GLN A 140 -9.55 27.26 -30.52
C GLN A 140 -9.05 27.44 -29.09
N TRP A 141 -9.68 28.32 -28.31
CA TRP A 141 -9.33 28.57 -26.92
C TRP A 141 -9.44 27.31 -26.03
N LEU A 142 -10.50 26.52 -26.18
CA LEU A 142 -10.68 25.30 -25.39
C LEU A 142 -9.69 24.20 -25.79
N LEU A 143 -9.21 24.17 -27.03
CA LEU A 143 -8.23 23.18 -27.49
C LEU A 143 -6.77 23.61 -27.26
N GLU A 144 -6.51 24.89 -26.98
CA GLU A 144 -5.18 25.39 -26.62
C GLU A 144 -4.61 24.67 -25.39
N PRO A 145 -3.31 24.34 -25.37
CA PRO A 145 -2.68 23.55 -24.32
C PRO A 145 -2.40 24.34 -23.02
N THR A 146 -3.11 25.42 -22.72
CA THR A 146 -2.73 26.36 -21.64
C THR A 146 -3.14 25.91 -20.23
N SER A 147 -4.23 25.15 -20.07
CA SER A 147 -4.74 24.75 -18.75
C SER A 147 -5.21 23.29 -18.73
N SER A 148 -4.70 22.49 -17.80
CA SER A 148 -5.08 21.09 -17.58
C SER A 148 -6.06 20.95 -16.39
N CYS A 149 -7.23 21.59 -16.48
CA CYS A 149 -8.28 21.52 -15.44
C CYS A 149 -9.51 20.70 -15.86
N LYS A 150 -10.22 20.12 -14.88
CA LYS A 150 -11.38 19.25 -15.11
C LYS A 150 -12.55 20.00 -15.76
N ALA A 151 -12.73 21.27 -15.40
CA ALA A 151 -13.80 22.09 -15.95
C ALA A 151 -13.60 22.37 -17.44
N ARG A 152 -12.36 22.66 -17.88
CA ARG A 152 -12.03 22.82 -19.31
C ARG A 152 -12.47 21.61 -20.13
N PHE A 153 -12.06 20.39 -19.73
CA PHE A 153 -12.44 19.18 -20.46
C PHE A 153 -13.95 18.96 -20.49
N LYS A 154 -14.67 19.32 -19.41
CA LYS A 154 -16.13 19.30 -19.39
C LYS A 154 -16.75 20.35 -20.32
N CYS A 155 -16.15 21.53 -20.42
CA CYS A 155 -16.57 22.55 -21.40
C CYS A 155 -16.32 22.08 -22.83
N ILE A 156 -15.17 21.45 -23.14
CA ILE A 156 -14.91 20.81 -24.44
C ILE A 156 -16.01 19.80 -24.75
N TYR A 157 -16.32 18.90 -23.81
CA TYR A 157 -17.37 17.91 -23.98
C TYR A 157 -18.74 18.55 -24.25
N HIS A 158 -19.14 19.58 -23.49
CA HIS A 158 -20.39 20.29 -23.75
C HIS A 158 -20.40 20.99 -25.12
N LEU A 159 -19.28 21.57 -25.53
CA LEU A 159 -19.14 22.20 -26.83
C LEU A 159 -19.36 21.19 -27.96
N VAL A 160 -18.61 20.08 -27.95
CA VAL A 160 -18.71 19.07 -29.01
C VAL A 160 -20.03 18.30 -28.98
N SER A 161 -20.68 18.17 -27.82
CA SER A 161 -22.00 17.56 -27.70
C SER A 161 -23.11 18.42 -28.32
N GLN A 162 -22.96 19.74 -28.35
CA GLN A 162 -23.95 20.68 -28.90
C GLN A 162 -23.64 21.09 -30.35
N CYS A 163 -22.37 21.01 -30.73
CA CYS A 163 -21.86 21.25 -32.08
C CYS A 163 -21.06 20.02 -32.57
N PRO A 164 -21.74 18.93 -32.98
CA PRO A 164 -21.08 17.67 -33.34
C PRO A 164 -20.02 17.80 -34.44
N THR A 165 -20.17 18.74 -35.38
CA THR A 165 -19.19 19.00 -36.44
C THR A 165 -17.81 19.39 -35.90
N LEU A 166 -17.73 19.97 -34.69
CA LEU A 166 -16.47 20.32 -34.03
C LEU A 166 -15.68 19.12 -33.50
N ARG A 167 -16.29 17.93 -33.43
CA ARG A 167 -15.57 16.71 -33.05
C ARG A 167 -14.45 16.38 -34.04
N LEU A 168 -14.59 16.83 -35.30
CA LEU A 168 -13.56 16.73 -36.32
C LEU A 168 -12.26 17.47 -35.97
N ASN A 169 -12.32 18.46 -35.07
CA ASN A 169 -11.16 19.21 -34.59
C ASN A 169 -10.36 18.47 -33.50
N LEU A 170 -10.89 17.38 -32.94
CA LEU A 170 -10.17 16.52 -31.98
C LEU A 170 -9.29 15.51 -32.74
N GLY A 171 -8.15 15.98 -33.25
CA GLY A 171 -7.19 15.17 -33.99
C GLY A 171 -6.14 14.47 -33.11
N GLU A 172 -5.11 13.89 -33.77
CA GLU A 172 -4.07 13.09 -33.10
C GLU A 172 -3.36 13.85 -31.96
N ASP A 173 -2.97 15.08 -32.27
CA ASP A 173 -2.28 15.99 -31.35
C ASP A 173 -3.03 16.20 -30.03
N PHE A 174 -4.37 16.27 -30.10
CA PHE A 174 -5.20 16.41 -28.92
C PHE A 174 -5.11 15.14 -28.06
N PHE A 175 -5.35 13.97 -28.66
CA PHE A 175 -5.38 12.71 -27.91
C PHE A 175 -4.01 12.28 -27.37
N ARG A 176 -2.92 12.48 -28.13
CA ARG A 176 -1.56 12.23 -27.63
C ARG A 176 -1.24 13.05 -26.37
N ARG A 177 -1.83 14.24 -26.22
CA ARG A 177 -1.69 15.08 -25.00
C ARG A 177 -2.65 14.69 -23.87
N THR A 178 -3.83 14.18 -24.17
CA THR A 178 -4.85 13.89 -23.14
C THR A 178 -4.81 12.47 -22.59
N TYR A 179 -4.37 11.47 -23.37
CA TYR A 179 -4.26 10.08 -22.88
C TYR A 179 -3.41 9.95 -21.61
N PRO A 180 -2.24 10.60 -21.49
CA PRO A 180 -1.45 10.57 -20.25
C PRO A 180 -2.22 11.07 -19.00
N LEU A 181 -3.23 11.92 -19.19
CA LEU A 181 -4.06 12.47 -18.12
C LEU A 181 -5.12 11.47 -17.62
N LEU A 182 -5.37 10.35 -18.31
CA LEU A 182 -6.33 9.32 -17.90
C LEU A 182 -5.98 8.68 -16.56
N SER A 183 -4.68 8.64 -16.22
CA SER A 183 -4.17 8.20 -14.93
C SER A 183 -4.76 8.98 -13.74
N ASN A 184 -5.25 10.21 -13.97
CA ASN A 184 -5.93 11.01 -12.96
C ASN A 184 -7.45 10.76 -12.98
N PRO A 185 -8.05 10.26 -11.88
CA PRO A 185 -9.49 10.01 -11.77
C PRO A 185 -10.37 11.24 -12.04
N SER A 186 -9.82 12.45 -11.88
CA SER A 186 -10.53 13.71 -12.12
C SER A 186 -10.78 13.97 -13.62
N PHE A 187 -9.89 13.49 -14.48
CA PHE A 187 -9.95 13.69 -15.93
C PHE A 187 -10.50 12.46 -16.67
N SER A 188 -10.25 11.26 -16.16
CA SER A 188 -10.56 10.00 -16.85
C SER A 188 -11.99 9.93 -17.38
N SER A 189 -12.99 10.32 -16.58
CA SER A 189 -14.39 10.24 -16.98
C SER A 189 -14.74 11.11 -18.19
N VAL A 190 -14.16 12.32 -18.29
CA VAL A 190 -14.49 13.26 -19.36
C VAL A 190 -13.64 13.00 -20.60
N ILE A 191 -12.37 12.61 -20.42
CA ILE A 191 -11.50 12.23 -21.54
C ILE A 191 -11.99 10.92 -22.18
N CYS A 192 -12.40 9.90 -21.40
CA CYS A 192 -13.00 8.69 -21.96
C CYS A 192 -14.27 9.00 -22.78
N GLN A 193 -15.03 10.03 -22.43
CA GLN A 193 -16.20 10.43 -23.21
C GLN A 193 -15.79 11.01 -24.56
N LEU A 194 -14.78 11.89 -24.57
CA LEU A 194 -14.22 12.43 -25.81
C LEU A 194 -13.60 11.35 -26.70
N ILE A 195 -12.93 10.36 -26.10
CA ILE A 195 -12.37 9.19 -26.82
C ILE A 195 -13.51 8.39 -27.47
N VAL A 196 -14.56 8.07 -26.71
CA VAL A 196 -15.70 7.32 -27.25
C VAL A 196 -16.41 8.08 -28.36
N ASP A 197 -16.65 9.38 -28.18
CA ASP A 197 -17.24 10.23 -29.23
C ASP A 197 -16.38 10.18 -30.51
N ASN A 198 -15.05 10.22 -30.39
CA ASN A 198 -14.14 10.18 -31.54
C ASN A 198 -14.06 8.81 -32.21
N ILE A 199 -14.04 7.71 -31.44
CA ILE A 199 -14.08 6.34 -31.98
C ILE A 199 -15.29 6.13 -32.90
N PHE A 200 -16.44 6.70 -32.55
CA PHE A 200 -17.66 6.56 -33.34
C PHE A 200 -17.72 7.46 -34.58
N ASP A 201 -16.96 8.56 -34.57
CA ASP A 201 -17.02 9.58 -35.63
C ASP A 201 -15.83 9.53 -36.60
N ARG A 202 -14.69 8.94 -36.20
CA ARG A 202 -13.40 8.96 -36.91
C ARG A 202 -12.76 7.57 -36.98
N ASP A 203 -13.14 6.77 -37.97
CA ASP A 203 -12.57 5.43 -38.15
C ASP A 203 -11.10 5.45 -38.60
N GLU A 204 -10.66 6.53 -39.24
CA GLU A 204 -9.27 6.73 -39.61
C GLU A 204 -8.32 6.94 -38.41
N LEU A 205 -8.86 7.27 -37.22
CA LEU A 205 -8.08 7.45 -35.98
C LEU A 205 -8.08 6.21 -35.08
N TRP A 206 -8.68 5.09 -35.51
CA TRP A 206 -8.75 3.88 -34.70
C TRP A 206 -7.37 3.31 -34.36
N ASP A 207 -6.43 3.32 -35.31
CA ASP A 207 -5.07 2.82 -35.06
C ASP A 207 -4.36 3.62 -33.98
N LEU A 208 -4.51 4.96 -33.98
CA LEU A 208 -3.99 5.82 -32.92
C LEU A 208 -4.62 5.47 -31.56
N HIS A 209 -5.95 5.30 -31.51
CA HIS A 209 -6.62 4.99 -30.25
C HIS A 209 -6.20 3.62 -29.71
N CYS A 210 -6.05 2.61 -30.56
CA CYS A 210 -5.52 1.31 -30.18
C CYS A 210 -4.07 1.42 -29.66
N GLU A 211 -3.19 2.13 -30.38
CA GLU A 211 -1.81 2.41 -29.95
C GLU A 211 -1.79 3.06 -28.55
N LEU A 212 -2.57 4.12 -28.33
CA LEU A 212 -2.59 4.87 -27.08
C LEU A 212 -3.26 4.09 -25.92
N LEU A 213 -4.25 3.25 -26.22
CA LEU A 213 -4.86 2.36 -25.22
C LEU A 213 -3.87 1.30 -24.74
N LEU A 214 -3.09 0.73 -25.64
CA LEU A 214 -2.13 -0.33 -25.32
C LEU A 214 -0.82 0.22 -24.71
N THR A 215 -0.39 1.43 -25.06
CA THR A 215 0.87 2.01 -24.53
C THR A 215 0.71 2.83 -23.26
N SER A 216 -0.44 3.49 -23.08
CA SER A 216 -0.56 4.60 -22.11
C SER A 216 -1.72 4.48 -21.14
N THR A 217 -2.51 3.39 -21.19
CA THR A 217 -3.75 3.26 -20.43
C THR A 217 -3.75 2.03 -19.52
N ASP A 218 -4.09 2.24 -18.25
CA ASP A 218 -4.31 1.16 -17.30
C ASP A 218 -5.55 0.32 -17.72
N ALA A 219 -5.38 -1.00 -17.81
CA ALA A 219 -6.46 -1.92 -18.16
C ALA A 219 -7.69 -1.80 -17.23
N LYS A 220 -7.51 -1.39 -15.98
CA LYS A 220 -8.60 -1.10 -15.03
C LYS A 220 -9.47 0.07 -15.49
N LEU A 221 -8.90 1.08 -16.13
CA LEU A 221 -9.66 2.20 -16.71
C LEU A 221 -10.45 1.73 -17.94
N ILE A 222 -9.89 0.82 -18.74
CA ILE A 222 -10.58 0.23 -19.89
C ILE A 222 -11.83 -0.53 -19.39
N LYS A 223 -11.68 -1.39 -18.38
CA LYS A 223 -12.79 -2.15 -17.76
C LYS A 223 -13.86 -1.26 -17.11
N SER A 224 -13.44 -0.27 -16.32
CA SER A 224 -14.35 0.49 -15.45
C SER A 224 -14.97 1.73 -16.12
N ARG A 225 -14.37 2.23 -17.21
CA ARG A 225 -14.81 3.47 -17.88
C ARG A 225 -15.05 3.25 -19.36
N LEU A 226 -14.01 2.95 -20.14
CA LEU A 226 -14.08 2.96 -21.60
C LEU A 226 -15.13 2.00 -22.14
N VAL A 227 -15.08 0.74 -21.72
CA VAL A 227 -15.98 -0.30 -22.23
C VAL A 227 -17.45 -0.01 -21.88
N PRO A 228 -17.81 0.30 -20.61
CA PRO A 228 -19.18 0.73 -20.30
C PRO A 228 -19.66 1.93 -21.11
N MET A 229 -18.77 2.85 -21.48
CA MET A 229 -19.12 4.03 -22.27
C MET A 229 -19.33 3.68 -23.75
N LEU A 230 -18.48 2.83 -24.34
CA LEU A 230 -18.69 2.29 -25.69
C LEU A 230 -20.03 1.54 -25.81
N GLN A 231 -20.41 0.76 -24.80
CA GLN A 231 -21.66 -0.01 -24.79
C GLN A 231 -22.92 0.85 -24.69
N LYS A 232 -22.82 2.00 -23.99
CA LYS A 232 -23.94 2.91 -23.74
C LYS A 232 -23.97 4.10 -24.69
N TYR A 233 -23.01 4.20 -25.61
CA TYR A 233 -22.94 5.32 -26.53
C TYR A 233 -24.15 5.34 -27.46
N HIS A 234 -24.71 6.53 -27.65
CA HIS A 234 -25.79 6.83 -28.58
C HIS A 234 -25.42 8.14 -29.28
N LEU A 235 -25.64 8.24 -30.60
CA LEU A 235 -25.36 9.50 -31.30
C LEU A 235 -26.21 10.65 -30.72
N PRO A 236 -25.58 11.78 -30.31
CA PRO A 236 -26.31 12.97 -29.94
C PRO A 236 -26.99 13.58 -31.17
N GLY A 237 -28.32 13.73 -31.12
CA GLY A 237 -29.13 14.32 -32.21
C GLY A 237 -30.37 13.50 -32.60
N SER A 238 -30.52 12.26 -32.11
CA SER A 238 -31.73 11.45 -32.34
C SER A 238 -32.90 11.94 -31.48
N ASN A 239 -33.65 12.92 -32.00
CA ASN A 239 -34.85 13.49 -31.37
C ASN A 239 -35.76 12.43 -30.73
N LYS A 240 -36.11 12.60 -29.45
CA LYS A 240 -36.98 11.69 -28.68
C LYS A 240 -38.34 11.41 -29.36
N GLU A 241 -38.83 12.30 -30.20
CA GLU A 241 -40.08 12.08 -30.93
C GLU A 241 -39.89 11.20 -32.18
N LYS A 242 -38.76 11.34 -32.90
CA LYS A 242 -38.38 10.38 -33.94
C LYS A 242 -37.98 9.03 -33.35
N GLN A 243 -37.58 8.95 -32.08
CA GLN A 243 -37.27 7.67 -31.42
C GLN A 243 -38.49 6.72 -31.40
N GLN A 244 -39.73 7.18 -31.32
CA GLN A 244 -40.86 6.24 -31.37
C GLN A 244 -41.10 5.64 -32.77
N GLN A 245 -40.68 6.31 -33.85
CA GLN A 245 -40.87 5.79 -35.21
C GLN A 245 -39.59 5.17 -35.80
N GLN A 246 -38.39 5.66 -35.46
CA GLN A 246 -37.11 5.15 -35.98
C GLN A 246 -36.43 4.09 -35.09
N GLN A 247 -36.95 3.80 -33.88
CA GLN A 247 -36.43 2.71 -33.03
C GLN A 247 -36.42 1.33 -33.73
N LYS A 248 -37.11 1.16 -34.85
CA LYS A 248 -37.06 -0.09 -35.62
C LYS A 248 -35.93 -0.18 -36.65
N GLN A 249 -35.19 0.89 -36.99
CA GLN A 249 -34.20 0.81 -38.09
C GLN A 249 -32.76 1.28 -37.78
N GLN A 250 -32.49 2.19 -36.83
CA GLN A 250 -31.12 2.75 -36.64
C GLN A 250 -30.27 2.14 -35.51
N LYS A 251 -30.86 1.37 -34.59
CA LYS A 251 -30.11 0.57 -33.58
C LYS A 251 -29.05 -0.42 -34.14
N PRO A 252 -29.07 -0.88 -35.40
CA PRO A 252 -28.07 -1.82 -35.91
C PRO A 252 -26.65 -1.23 -35.99
N GLN A 253 -26.52 0.05 -36.37
CA GLN A 253 -25.26 0.65 -36.83
C GLN A 253 -24.29 0.98 -35.69
N GLU A 254 -24.78 1.55 -34.58
CA GLU A 254 -23.93 2.05 -33.48
C GLU A 254 -23.15 0.92 -32.78
N SER A 255 -23.82 -0.18 -32.41
CA SER A 255 -23.11 -1.29 -31.77
C SER A 255 -22.12 -1.99 -32.70
N ASP A 256 -22.31 -1.88 -34.03
CA ASP A 256 -21.44 -2.49 -35.03
C ASP A 256 -20.08 -1.76 -35.07
N THR A 257 -20.09 -0.43 -34.96
CA THR A 257 -18.87 0.40 -34.86
C THR A 257 -18.02 0.02 -33.65
N ALA A 258 -18.62 -0.03 -32.46
CA ALA A 258 -17.87 -0.41 -31.24
C ALA A 258 -17.27 -1.83 -31.35
N VAL A 259 -18.02 -2.78 -31.90
CA VAL A 259 -17.55 -4.16 -32.12
C VAL A 259 -16.40 -4.20 -33.12
N LYS A 260 -16.46 -3.45 -34.22
CA LYS A 260 -15.37 -3.34 -35.21
C LYS A 260 -14.11 -2.73 -34.60
N PHE A 261 -14.23 -1.64 -33.86
CA PHE A 261 -13.12 -1.02 -33.15
C PHE A 261 -12.46 -1.98 -32.15
N LEU A 262 -13.26 -2.69 -31.34
CA LEU A 262 -12.73 -3.69 -30.40
C LEU A 262 -12.08 -4.88 -31.10
N ASN A 263 -12.59 -5.30 -32.25
CA ASN A 263 -11.95 -6.32 -33.05
C ASN A 263 -10.58 -5.85 -33.58
N GLN A 264 -10.46 -4.59 -34.00
CA GLN A 264 -9.18 -4.01 -34.39
C GLN A 264 -8.20 -3.91 -33.22
N LEU A 265 -8.68 -3.54 -32.03
CA LEU A 265 -7.89 -3.57 -30.81
C LEU A 265 -7.36 -4.99 -30.51
N LEU A 266 -8.20 -6.03 -30.66
CA LEU A 266 -7.78 -7.43 -30.51
C LEU A 266 -6.77 -7.88 -31.56
N ILE A 267 -6.90 -7.43 -32.82
CA ILE A 267 -5.93 -7.74 -33.88
C ILE A 267 -4.56 -7.14 -33.54
N GLN A 268 -4.51 -5.89 -33.08
CA GLN A 268 -3.25 -5.27 -32.65
C GLN A 268 -2.67 -5.94 -31.39
N LEU A 269 -3.53 -6.32 -30.44
CA LEU A 269 -3.15 -7.02 -29.21
C LEU A 269 -2.55 -8.41 -29.49
N ASN A 270 -3.07 -9.15 -30.48
CA ASN A 270 -2.56 -10.46 -30.90
C ASN A 270 -1.51 -10.38 -32.03
N SER A 271 -0.97 -9.20 -32.33
CA SER A 271 0.11 -9.05 -33.32
C SER A 271 1.43 -9.66 -32.81
N GLN A 272 2.45 -9.79 -33.67
CA GLN A 272 3.73 -10.39 -33.26
C GLN A 272 4.48 -9.57 -32.19
N ASP A 273 4.35 -8.23 -32.24
CA ASP A 273 4.99 -7.29 -31.31
C ASP A 273 3.93 -6.31 -30.77
N PRO A 274 3.06 -6.74 -29.85
CA PRO A 274 2.05 -5.87 -29.28
C PRO A 274 2.72 -4.77 -28.43
N PRO A 275 2.22 -3.53 -28.47
CA PRO A 275 2.82 -2.42 -27.73
C PRO A 275 2.64 -2.50 -26.20
N SER A 276 1.80 -3.41 -25.71
CA SER A 276 1.55 -3.67 -24.28
C SER A 276 2.20 -4.98 -23.83
N ASP A 277 2.61 -5.06 -22.57
CA ASP A 277 3.06 -6.31 -21.94
C ASP A 277 1.93 -7.35 -21.82
N LEU A 278 2.29 -8.63 -21.62
CA LEU A 278 1.35 -9.75 -21.60
C LEU A 278 0.30 -9.65 -20.48
N GLN A 279 0.64 -9.09 -19.31
CA GLN A 279 -0.33 -8.89 -18.24
C GLN A 279 -1.41 -7.89 -18.68
N SER A 280 -0.99 -6.73 -19.19
CA SER A 280 -1.91 -5.70 -19.69
C SER A 280 -2.83 -6.25 -20.78
N GLN A 281 -2.29 -7.08 -21.69
CA GLN A 281 -3.08 -7.76 -22.73
C GLN A 281 -4.19 -8.64 -22.12
N LEU A 282 -3.84 -9.51 -21.18
CA LEU A 282 -4.79 -10.41 -20.51
C LEU A 282 -5.85 -9.63 -19.73
N GLU A 283 -5.47 -8.56 -19.04
CA GLU A 283 -6.41 -7.72 -18.28
C GLU A 283 -7.39 -6.97 -19.20
N ILE A 284 -6.93 -6.51 -20.37
CA ILE A 284 -7.79 -5.90 -21.40
C ILE A 284 -8.77 -6.94 -21.94
N VAL A 285 -8.30 -8.12 -22.34
CA VAL A 285 -9.17 -9.20 -22.83
C VAL A 285 -10.18 -9.61 -21.76
N HIS A 286 -9.74 -9.74 -20.51
CA HIS A 286 -10.61 -10.03 -19.38
C HIS A 286 -11.67 -8.95 -19.13
N ALA A 287 -11.34 -7.68 -19.37
CA ALA A 287 -12.30 -6.58 -19.34
C ALA A 287 -13.35 -6.69 -20.46
N LEU A 288 -12.93 -7.08 -21.67
CA LEU A 288 -13.83 -7.29 -22.81
C LEU A 288 -14.76 -8.48 -22.58
N VAL A 289 -14.25 -9.58 -22.04
CA VAL A 289 -15.04 -10.78 -21.73
C VAL A 289 -16.08 -10.51 -20.64
N ASN A 290 -15.69 -9.79 -19.59
CA ASN A 290 -16.58 -9.54 -18.47
C ASN A 290 -17.72 -8.55 -18.72
N THR A 291 -17.68 -7.79 -19.80
CA THR A 291 -18.64 -6.71 -20.05
C THR A 291 -19.84 -7.15 -20.90
N THR A 292 -19.88 -8.39 -21.41
CA THR A 292 -20.95 -8.95 -22.26
C THR A 292 -21.33 -8.09 -23.47
N TRP A 293 -20.86 -8.49 -24.66
CA TRP A 293 -21.27 -7.88 -25.92
C TRP A 293 -22.38 -8.69 -26.61
N PRO A 294 -23.35 -8.05 -27.30
CA PRO A 294 -24.39 -8.76 -28.02
C PRO A 294 -23.81 -9.55 -29.23
N ARG A 295 -24.16 -10.83 -29.35
CA ARG A 295 -23.86 -11.64 -30.55
C ARG A 295 -24.61 -11.04 -31.75
N LYS A 296 -23.91 -10.35 -32.65
CA LYS A 296 -24.51 -9.80 -33.88
C LYS A 296 -23.94 -10.48 -35.10
N LYS A 297 -24.81 -11.15 -35.86
CA LYS A 297 -24.50 -11.65 -37.22
C LYS A 297 -24.36 -10.45 -38.17
N VAL A 298 -23.14 -10.01 -38.45
CA VAL A 298 -22.90 -9.10 -39.58
C VAL A 298 -23.13 -9.89 -40.86
N LYS A 299 -24.06 -9.40 -41.70
CA LYS A 299 -24.26 -9.88 -43.07
C LYS A 299 -23.34 -9.04 -43.95
N ASP A 300 -22.49 -9.69 -44.72
CA ASP A 300 -21.80 -9.03 -45.83
C ASP A 300 -21.79 -10.00 -47.03
N ASP A 301 -21.87 -9.44 -48.23
CA ASP A 301 -22.28 -10.16 -49.45
C ASP A 301 -21.23 -11.13 -50.03
N ASN A 302 -20.09 -11.32 -49.36
CA ASN A 302 -18.97 -12.16 -49.86
C ASN A 302 -18.68 -13.44 -49.05
N GLY A 303 -19.62 -13.90 -48.22
CA GLY A 303 -19.68 -15.33 -47.86
C GLY A 303 -18.70 -15.87 -46.80
N MET A 304 -17.87 -15.05 -46.15
CA MET A 304 -17.10 -15.52 -44.99
C MET A 304 -16.67 -14.33 -44.09
N GLN A 305 -17.45 -14.01 -43.06
CA GLN A 305 -17.03 -13.09 -41.99
C GLN A 305 -17.21 -13.75 -40.63
N CYS A 306 -16.07 -14.00 -39.96
CA CYS A 306 -16.02 -14.61 -38.64
C CYS A 306 -16.22 -13.52 -37.58
N LEU A 307 -17.28 -13.63 -36.77
CA LEU A 307 -17.56 -12.66 -35.70
C LEU A 307 -16.87 -13.13 -34.42
N VAL A 308 -16.10 -12.24 -33.79
CA VAL A 308 -15.53 -12.48 -32.47
C VAL A 308 -16.63 -12.45 -31.42
N ASP A 309 -16.90 -13.59 -30.80
CA ASP A 309 -17.73 -13.71 -29.60
C ASP A 309 -16.90 -13.31 -28.39
N PHE A 310 -16.93 -12.02 -28.04
CA PHE A 310 -16.26 -11.51 -26.84
C PHE A 310 -16.70 -12.19 -25.54
N SER A 311 -17.78 -12.98 -25.50
CA SER A 311 -18.14 -13.74 -24.30
C SER A 311 -17.31 -15.02 -24.12
N ASN A 312 -16.47 -15.36 -25.11
CA ASN A 312 -15.59 -16.51 -25.08
C ASN A 312 -14.12 -16.08 -25.29
N TRP A 313 -13.29 -16.28 -24.27
CA TRP A 313 -11.89 -15.89 -24.30
C TRP A 313 -11.11 -16.59 -25.41
N THR A 314 -11.49 -17.81 -25.80
CA THR A 314 -10.78 -18.58 -26.86
C THR A 314 -10.89 -17.96 -28.24
N GLN A 315 -11.77 -16.97 -28.43
CA GLN A 315 -11.85 -16.18 -29.67
C GLN A 315 -11.11 -14.84 -29.58
N CYS A 316 -10.63 -14.45 -28.40
CA CYS A 316 -9.97 -13.17 -28.14
C CYS A 316 -8.45 -13.30 -27.97
N ILE A 317 -7.96 -14.46 -27.53
CA ILE A 317 -6.55 -14.76 -27.33
C ILE A 317 -6.25 -16.19 -27.79
N SER A 318 -5.05 -16.42 -28.33
CA SER A 318 -4.65 -17.74 -28.82
C SER A 318 -4.41 -18.75 -27.69
N GLU A 319 -4.61 -20.03 -27.98
CA GLU A 319 -4.34 -21.13 -27.03
C GLU A 319 -2.86 -21.20 -26.63
N ALA A 320 -1.94 -20.88 -27.57
CA ALA A 320 -0.50 -20.82 -27.28
C ALA A 320 -0.18 -19.70 -26.28
N THR A 321 -0.76 -18.50 -26.46
CA THR A 321 -0.57 -17.37 -25.54
C THR A 321 -1.17 -17.66 -24.16
N MET A 322 -2.35 -18.29 -24.10
CA MET A 322 -2.94 -18.72 -22.83
C MET A 322 -2.08 -19.78 -22.13
N GLY A 323 -1.57 -20.76 -22.88
CA GLY A 323 -0.65 -21.79 -22.39
C GLY A 323 0.62 -21.20 -21.80
N GLU A 324 1.22 -20.18 -22.44
CA GLU A 324 2.36 -19.44 -21.88
C GLU A 324 1.97 -18.67 -20.61
N ALA A 325 0.83 -17.97 -20.64
CA ALA A 325 0.39 -17.12 -19.55
C ALA A 325 0.07 -17.89 -18.27
N ILE A 326 -0.54 -19.07 -18.36
CA ILE A 326 -0.97 -19.85 -17.19
C ILE A 326 0.22 -20.39 -16.38
N VAL A 327 1.35 -20.67 -17.05
CA VAL A 327 2.60 -21.15 -16.45
C VAL A 327 3.68 -20.08 -16.42
N HIS A 328 3.37 -18.82 -16.71
CA HIS A 328 4.35 -17.74 -16.80
C HIS A 328 5.14 -17.55 -15.50
N VAL A 329 6.35 -17.00 -15.57
CA VAL A 329 7.19 -16.77 -14.37
C VAL A 329 6.57 -15.77 -13.40
N GLU A 330 5.93 -14.71 -13.91
CA GLU A 330 5.32 -13.64 -13.10
C GLU A 330 3.93 -14.04 -12.59
N SER A 331 3.72 -13.84 -11.29
CA SER A 331 2.47 -14.18 -10.61
C SER A 331 1.26 -13.37 -11.11
N GLU A 332 1.46 -12.11 -11.49
CA GLU A 332 0.39 -11.23 -12.00
C GLU A 332 -0.14 -11.70 -13.36
N VAL A 333 0.74 -12.11 -14.27
CA VAL A 333 0.38 -12.71 -15.57
C VAL A 333 -0.44 -13.99 -15.36
N ARG A 334 0.05 -14.91 -14.51
CA ARG A 334 -0.67 -16.17 -14.22
C ARG A 334 -2.05 -15.90 -13.65
N LEU A 335 -2.16 -14.94 -12.72
CA LEU A 335 -3.43 -14.59 -12.09
C LEU A 335 -4.41 -13.94 -13.08
N ALA A 336 -3.93 -13.11 -13.99
CA ALA A 336 -4.73 -12.55 -15.07
C ALA A 336 -5.25 -13.65 -16.01
N ALA A 337 -4.41 -14.62 -16.37
CA ALA A 337 -4.80 -15.78 -17.17
C ALA A 337 -5.87 -16.64 -16.47
N PHE A 338 -5.67 -16.97 -15.19
CA PHE A 338 -6.64 -17.73 -14.40
C PHE A 338 -7.99 -17.03 -14.31
N LYS A 339 -8.00 -15.72 -14.05
CA LYS A 339 -9.24 -14.93 -14.04
C LYS A 339 -9.92 -14.91 -15.40
N LEU A 340 -9.17 -14.83 -16.50
CA LEU A 340 -9.74 -14.87 -17.84
C LEU A 340 -10.46 -16.20 -18.15
N VAL A 341 -9.93 -17.33 -17.67
CA VAL A 341 -10.58 -18.64 -17.79
C VAL A 341 -11.82 -18.74 -16.89
N VAL A 342 -11.69 -18.28 -15.64
CA VAL A 342 -12.68 -18.51 -14.58
C VAL A 342 -13.80 -17.46 -14.53
N GLU A 343 -13.51 -16.18 -14.69
CA GLU A 343 -14.51 -15.12 -14.59
C GLU A 343 -15.26 -14.94 -15.91
N ASN A 344 -16.55 -15.32 -15.91
CA ASN A 344 -17.44 -15.08 -17.04
C ASN A 344 -18.80 -14.60 -16.54
N PRO A 345 -19.31 -13.46 -17.03
CA PRO A 345 -20.57 -12.86 -16.59
C PRO A 345 -21.76 -13.80 -16.78
N ARG A 346 -21.67 -14.72 -17.74
CA ARG A 346 -22.62 -15.84 -17.89
C ARG A 346 -22.08 -17.06 -17.17
N LYS A 347 -22.32 -17.13 -15.86
CA LYS A 347 -21.89 -18.26 -15.01
C LYS A 347 -22.37 -19.65 -15.47
N THR A 348 -23.39 -19.66 -16.30
CA THR A 348 -24.01 -20.85 -16.91
C THR A 348 -23.21 -21.44 -18.08
N ILE A 349 -22.20 -20.74 -18.60
CA ILE A 349 -21.31 -21.27 -19.64
C ILE A 349 -20.39 -22.32 -19.00
N ALA A 350 -20.51 -23.56 -19.48
CA ALA A 350 -19.68 -24.68 -19.06
C ALA A 350 -18.21 -24.48 -19.48
N PHE A 351 -17.31 -24.88 -18.60
CA PHE A 351 -15.89 -25.08 -18.89
C PHE A 351 -15.72 -26.22 -19.90
N ASN A 352 -14.86 -26.00 -20.91
CA ASN A 352 -14.40 -27.06 -21.81
C ASN A 352 -13.25 -27.85 -21.16
N GLU A 353 -12.75 -28.89 -21.85
CA GLU A 353 -11.65 -29.74 -21.34
C GLU A 353 -10.37 -28.92 -21.08
N ASN A 354 -9.99 -28.02 -21.99
CA ASN A 354 -8.79 -27.18 -21.84
C ASN A 354 -8.91 -26.19 -20.68
N ASP A 355 -10.10 -25.60 -20.47
CA ASP A 355 -10.35 -24.73 -19.30
C ASP A 355 -10.09 -25.48 -17.99
N ILE A 356 -10.55 -26.74 -17.89
CA ILE A 356 -10.37 -27.57 -16.69
C ILE A 356 -8.89 -27.86 -16.45
N GLU A 357 -8.14 -28.19 -17.51
CA GLU A 357 -6.70 -28.43 -17.40
C GLU A 357 -5.96 -27.14 -16.98
N TYR A 358 -6.25 -25.99 -17.60
CA TYR A 358 -5.67 -24.71 -17.16
C TYR A 358 -5.97 -24.36 -15.71
N ILE A 359 -7.20 -24.64 -15.24
CA ILE A 359 -7.58 -24.46 -13.83
C ILE A 359 -6.71 -25.35 -12.93
N LYS A 360 -6.55 -26.63 -13.28
CA LYS A 360 -5.73 -27.57 -12.49
C LYS A 360 -4.27 -27.13 -12.46
N THR A 361 -3.66 -26.88 -13.62
CA THR A 361 -2.26 -26.47 -13.74
C THR A 361 -1.99 -25.19 -12.95
N PHE A 362 -2.88 -24.19 -13.05
CA PHE A 362 -2.76 -22.95 -12.30
C PHE A 362 -2.83 -23.21 -10.78
N LEU A 363 -3.86 -23.92 -10.31
CA LEU A 363 -4.05 -24.12 -8.87
C LEU A 363 -2.90 -24.94 -8.26
N ALA A 364 -2.46 -25.99 -8.92
CA ALA A 364 -1.37 -26.85 -8.45
C ALA A 364 -0.04 -26.06 -8.34
N SER A 365 0.22 -25.14 -9.27
CA SER A 365 1.47 -24.38 -9.33
C SER A 365 1.46 -23.06 -8.54
N ASN A 366 0.33 -22.63 -7.98
CA ASN A 366 0.20 -21.35 -7.27
C ASN A 366 -0.20 -21.49 -5.79
N MET A 367 -0.03 -22.67 -5.19
CA MET A 367 -0.28 -22.86 -3.75
C MET A 367 0.68 -22.04 -2.86
N THR A 368 1.85 -21.67 -3.35
CA THR A 368 2.90 -20.95 -2.61
C THR A 368 2.91 -19.43 -2.86
N LEU A 369 1.85 -18.85 -3.43
CA LEU A 369 1.78 -17.40 -3.71
C LEU A 369 2.08 -16.56 -2.44
N GLN A 370 3.10 -15.69 -2.53
CA GLN A 370 3.57 -14.92 -1.38
C GLN A 370 2.71 -13.69 -1.08
N ALA A 371 2.44 -12.89 -2.12
CA ALA A 371 1.79 -11.60 -1.99
C ALA A 371 0.36 -11.73 -1.38
N PRO A 372 0.06 -11.09 -0.24
CA PRO A 372 -1.26 -11.15 0.37
C PRO A 372 -2.39 -10.68 -0.56
N SER A 373 -2.13 -9.66 -1.38
CA SER A 373 -3.08 -9.17 -2.41
C SER A 373 -3.37 -10.24 -3.46
N ALA A 374 -2.33 -10.88 -4.01
CA ALA A 374 -2.50 -11.96 -4.99
C ALA A 374 -3.27 -13.15 -4.41
N ARG A 375 -3.03 -13.51 -3.13
CA ARG A 375 -3.80 -14.56 -2.44
C ARG A 375 -5.28 -14.20 -2.30
N GLN A 376 -5.61 -12.97 -1.91
CA GLN A 376 -7.00 -12.50 -1.81
C GLN A 376 -7.70 -12.51 -3.18
N GLU A 377 -7.01 -12.06 -4.23
CA GLU A 377 -7.54 -12.06 -5.58
C GLU A 377 -7.75 -13.48 -6.13
N LEU A 378 -6.82 -14.40 -5.86
CA LEU A 378 -6.99 -15.81 -6.20
C LEU A 378 -8.20 -16.40 -5.48
N ILE A 379 -8.36 -16.16 -4.17
CA ILE A 379 -9.49 -16.71 -3.41
C ILE A 379 -10.83 -16.13 -3.89
N ALA A 380 -10.87 -14.87 -4.33
CA ALA A 380 -12.05 -14.30 -4.97
C ALA A 380 -12.37 -14.99 -6.31
N ALA A 381 -11.37 -15.21 -7.16
CA ALA A 381 -11.54 -15.94 -8.42
C ALA A 381 -11.92 -17.41 -8.19
N TYR A 382 -11.35 -18.06 -7.18
CA TYR A 382 -11.65 -19.44 -6.77
C TYR A 382 -13.10 -19.60 -6.28
N LYS A 383 -13.61 -18.60 -5.55
CA LYS A 383 -15.04 -18.53 -5.21
C LYS A 383 -15.91 -18.36 -6.47
N TYR A 384 -15.48 -17.55 -7.43
CA TYR A 384 -16.18 -17.39 -8.71
C TYR A 384 -16.21 -18.70 -9.50
N LEU A 385 -15.11 -19.47 -9.51
CA LEU A 385 -15.02 -20.81 -10.08
C LEU A 385 -16.11 -21.72 -9.50
N CYS A 386 -16.21 -21.81 -8.16
CA CYS A 386 -17.24 -22.62 -7.50
C CYS A 386 -18.66 -22.23 -7.92
N GLN A 387 -18.94 -20.93 -8.02
CA GLN A 387 -20.24 -20.42 -8.46
C GLN A 387 -20.55 -20.80 -9.91
N ARG A 388 -19.54 -20.82 -10.78
CA ARG A 388 -19.69 -21.27 -12.18
C ARG A 388 -19.92 -22.77 -12.27
N LEU A 389 -19.18 -23.59 -11.52
CA LEU A 389 -19.38 -25.04 -11.48
C LEU A 389 -20.84 -25.36 -11.12
N GLY A 390 -21.38 -24.68 -10.08
CA GLY A 390 -22.78 -24.79 -9.71
C GLY A 390 -23.74 -24.35 -10.80
N ALA A 391 -23.64 -23.10 -11.26
CA ALA A 391 -24.60 -22.53 -12.22
C ALA A 391 -24.64 -23.26 -13.58
N SER A 392 -23.50 -23.74 -14.08
CA SER A 392 -23.43 -24.47 -15.34
C SER A 392 -23.93 -25.92 -15.20
N ALA A 393 -23.55 -26.63 -14.14
CA ALA A 393 -24.07 -27.98 -13.89
C ALA A 393 -25.59 -28.02 -13.68
N GLU A 394 -26.16 -26.99 -13.04
CA GLU A 394 -27.61 -26.85 -12.83
C GLU A 394 -28.44 -26.92 -14.12
N ILE A 395 -27.96 -26.32 -15.21
CA ILE A 395 -28.65 -26.36 -16.50
C ILE A 395 -28.69 -27.79 -17.04
N HIS A 396 -27.56 -28.48 -16.91
CA HIS A 396 -27.38 -29.83 -17.44
C HIS A 396 -28.11 -30.90 -16.63
N LEU A 397 -28.27 -30.69 -15.32
CA LEU A 397 -29.08 -31.55 -14.45
C LEU A 397 -30.60 -31.38 -14.68
N LYS A 398 -31.05 -30.21 -15.14
CA LYS A 398 -32.49 -29.95 -15.41
C LYS A 398 -32.97 -30.44 -16.79
N ALA A 399 -32.07 -30.63 -17.74
CA ALA A 399 -32.44 -31.07 -19.09
C ALA A 399 -33.00 -32.50 -19.03
N LYS A 400 -34.34 -32.63 -19.04
CA LYS A 400 -35.02 -33.93 -19.09
C LYS A 400 -34.53 -34.73 -20.31
N PRO A 401 -34.18 -36.02 -20.15
CA PRO A 401 -33.83 -36.88 -21.27
C PRO A 401 -35.00 -36.88 -22.27
N LYS A 402 -34.71 -36.55 -23.54
CA LYS A 402 -35.68 -36.71 -24.62
C LYS A 402 -35.91 -38.21 -24.79
N THR A 403 -37.09 -38.67 -24.39
CA THR A 403 -37.58 -40.03 -24.57
C THR A 403 -37.66 -40.35 -26.06
N THR A 404 -36.65 -41.04 -26.60
CA THR A 404 -36.86 -41.86 -27.79
C THR A 404 -37.06 -43.29 -27.32
N ASP A 405 -38.31 -43.74 -27.39
CA ASP A 405 -38.74 -45.13 -27.25
C ASP A 405 -37.89 -46.02 -28.18
N LYS A 406 -36.92 -46.72 -27.62
CA LYS A 406 -36.44 -47.97 -28.19
C LYS A 406 -36.13 -48.92 -27.04
N ASP A 407 -37.05 -49.88 -26.90
CA ASP A 407 -36.84 -51.12 -26.19
C ASP A 407 -35.52 -51.77 -26.65
N SER A 408 -34.56 -51.91 -25.76
CA SER A 408 -33.50 -52.89 -25.93
C SER A 408 -33.04 -53.37 -24.56
N ASP A 409 -33.31 -54.65 -24.33
CA ASP A 409 -32.96 -55.44 -23.17
C ASP A 409 -31.46 -55.40 -22.82
N SER A 410 -31.22 -55.46 -21.51
CA SER A 410 -30.06 -56.07 -20.83
C SER A 410 -28.71 -56.08 -21.57
N CYS A 411 -27.81 -55.15 -21.22
CA CYS A 411 -26.38 -55.37 -21.34
C CYS A 411 -25.75 -55.48 -19.95
N SER A 412 -25.25 -56.68 -19.66
CA SER A 412 -24.42 -57.04 -18.51
C SER A 412 -23.07 -56.31 -18.56
N PRO A 413 -22.52 -55.85 -17.43
CA PRO A 413 -21.25 -55.13 -17.37
C PRO A 413 -20.08 -56.12 -17.30
N ASP A 414 -19.73 -56.77 -18.42
CA ASP A 414 -18.51 -57.59 -18.52
C ASP A 414 -17.83 -57.33 -19.87
N SER A 415 -17.02 -56.28 -19.96
CA SER A 415 -15.94 -56.22 -20.95
C SER A 415 -14.80 -55.34 -20.44
N SER A 416 -13.86 -55.99 -19.78
CA SER A 416 -12.51 -55.50 -19.51
C SER A 416 -11.72 -55.45 -20.83
N SER A 417 -11.73 -54.32 -21.53
CA SER A 417 -10.74 -54.02 -22.58
C SER A 417 -10.02 -52.73 -22.25
N PHE A 418 -8.84 -52.91 -21.67
CA PHE A 418 -7.93 -51.90 -21.14
C PHE A 418 -7.08 -51.37 -22.30
N ASP A 419 -7.52 -50.32 -23.01
CA ASP A 419 -6.75 -49.78 -24.13
C ASP A 419 -5.82 -48.66 -23.64
N SER A 420 -4.52 -48.80 -23.93
CA SER A 420 -3.37 -48.18 -23.27
C SER A 420 -3.13 -46.70 -23.60
N ARG A 421 -4.17 -45.95 -23.97
CA ARG A 421 -4.09 -44.51 -24.25
C ARG A 421 -5.15 -43.80 -23.40
N GLY A 422 -4.72 -43.21 -22.28
CA GLY A 422 -5.57 -42.51 -21.29
C GLY A 422 -6.45 -41.37 -21.82
N LEU A 423 -6.35 -41.05 -23.11
CA LEU A 423 -7.11 -40.02 -23.83
C LEU A 423 -8.62 -40.26 -23.94
N SER A 424 -9.13 -41.46 -23.61
CA SER A 424 -10.55 -41.80 -23.82
C SER A 424 -11.46 -41.61 -22.61
N LYS A 425 -10.93 -41.35 -21.40
CA LYS A 425 -11.77 -41.18 -20.20
C LYS A 425 -12.48 -39.83 -20.09
N TRP A 426 -12.00 -38.80 -20.80
CA TRP A 426 -12.51 -37.43 -20.65
C TRP A 426 -13.25 -36.89 -21.86
N ARG A 427 -13.57 -37.71 -22.87
CA ARG A 427 -14.44 -37.24 -23.96
C ARG A 427 -15.71 -36.68 -23.34
N LEU A 428 -15.99 -35.39 -23.56
CA LEU A 428 -17.36 -34.86 -23.64
C LEU A 428 -18.05 -35.55 -24.83
N GLY A 429 -18.22 -36.87 -24.73
CA GLY A 429 -18.62 -37.77 -25.81
C GLY A 429 -20.13 -37.73 -25.99
N GLY A 430 -20.56 -37.71 -27.25
CA GLY A 430 -21.96 -37.67 -27.68
C GLY A 430 -22.78 -38.95 -27.44
N ASP A 431 -22.53 -39.67 -26.34
CA ASP A 431 -23.32 -40.82 -25.94
C ASP A 431 -24.47 -40.41 -25.01
N ASN A 432 -25.68 -40.77 -25.43
CA ASN A 432 -26.92 -40.05 -25.16
C ASN A 432 -27.55 -40.14 -23.76
N ASN A 433 -26.91 -40.63 -22.69
CA ASN A 433 -27.66 -40.96 -21.45
C ASN A 433 -27.13 -40.48 -20.08
N LEU A 434 -26.01 -39.76 -19.99
CA LEU A 434 -25.69 -38.99 -18.78
C LEU A 434 -24.81 -37.80 -19.18
N HIS A 435 -25.21 -36.60 -18.79
CA HIS A 435 -24.52 -35.38 -19.20
C HIS A 435 -23.08 -35.40 -18.63
N PRO A 436 -22.00 -35.40 -19.43
CA PRO A 436 -20.62 -35.59 -18.90
C PRO A 436 -20.12 -34.43 -18.02
N ILE A 437 -20.86 -33.32 -17.93
CA ILE A 437 -20.42 -32.07 -17.30
C ILE A 437 -20.54 -32.10 -15.76
N PRO A 438 -21.69 -32.39 -15.14
CA PRO A 438 -21.78 -32.45 -13.68
C PRO A 438 -20.81 -33.47 -13.06
N GLU A 439 -20.66 -34.66 -13.67
CA GLU A 439 -19.70 -35.68 -13.25
C GLU A 439 -18.26 -35.19 -13.33
N SER A 440 -17.88 -34.51 -14.41
CA SER A 440 -16.56 -33.87 -14.57
C SER A 440 -16.32 -32.82 -13.47
N TYR A 441 -17.30 -31.98 -13.15
CA TYR A 441 -17.16 -30.96 -12.11
C TYR A 441 -17.10 -31.52 -10.70
N ILE A 442 -17.82 -32.62 -10.42
CA ILE A 442 -17.68 -33.35 -9.15
C ILE A 442 -16.25 -33.89 -9.04
N CYS A 443 -15.68 -34.43 -10.13
CA CYS A 443 -14.30 -34.89 -10.14
C CYS A 443 -13.32 -33.74 -9.91
N LEU A 444 -13.48 -32.61 -10.61
CA LEU A 444 -12.65 -31.41 -10.42
C LEU A 444 -12.72 -30.91 -8.97
N ALA A 445 -13.91 -30.84 -8.38
CA ALA A 445 -14.07 -30.43 -6.98
C ALA A 445 -13.40 -31.39 -5.99
N LYS A 446 -13.47 -32.71 -6.23
CA LYS A 446 -12.75 -33.70 -5.41
C LYS A 446 -11.23 -33.58 -5.56
N TRP A 447 -10.75 -33.32 -6.77
CA TRP A 447 -9.33 -33.05 -7.04
C TRP A 447 -8.87 -31.77 -6.33
N MET A 448 -9.65 -30.69 -6.40
CA MET A 448 -9.37 -29.44 -5.68
C MET A 448 -9.32 -29.66 -4.17
N ALA A 449 -10.25 -30.44 -3.61
CA ALA A 449 -10.22 -30.81 -2.19
C ALA A 449 -8.94 -31.59 -1.84
N LYS A 450 -8.55 -32.55 -2.69
CA LYS A 450 -7.31 -33.32 -2.50
C LYS A 450 -6.09 -32.41 -2.48
N LEU A 451 -5.96 -31.49 -3.44
CA LEU A 451 -4.87 -30.52 -3.51
C LEU A 451 -4.81 -29.64 -2.25
N ALA A 452 -5.96 -29.10 -1.83
CA ALA A 452 -6.03 -28.17 -0.71
C ALA A 452 -5.71 -28.86 0.63
N PHE A 453 -6.21 -30.07 0.89
CA PHE A 453 -5.84 -30.84 2.08
C PHE A 453 -4.39 -31.34 2.04
N GLY A 454 -3.89 -31.83 0.91
CA GLY A 454 -2.48 -32.23 0.77
C GLY A 454 -1.50 -31.07 1.02
N SER A 455 -1.95 -29.84 0.76
CA SER A 455 -1.21 -28.62 1.06
C SER A 455 -1.10 -28.30 2.56
N LEU A 456 -1.85 -28.99 3.42
CA LEU A 456 -1.79 -28.84 4.89
C LEU A 456 -0.74 -29.73 5.56
N SER A 457 0.04 -30.50 4.80
CA SER A 457 1.05 -31.39 5.39
C SER A 457 1.99 -30.63 6.34
N THR A 458 2.51 -31.33 7.36
CA THR A 458 3.48 -30.76 8.30
C THR A 458 4.77 -30.27 7.62
N LYS A 459 5.05 -30.76 6.41
CA LYS A 459 6.16 -30.37 5.54
C LYS A 459 5.87 -29.16 4.66
N GLY A 460 4.62 -28.73 4.53
CA GLY A 460 4.23 -27.55 3.75
C GLY A 460 4.71 -26.26 4.41
N ASN A 461 5.11 -25.27 3.60
CA ASN A 461 5.47 -23.96 4.13
C ASN A 461 4.21 -23.14 4.52
N TYR A 462 4.43 -21.95 5.10
CA TYR A 462 3.35 -21.06 5.50
C TYR A 462 2.38 -20.75 4.35
N TYR A 463 2.92 -20.36 3.18
CA TYR A 463 2.13 -19.92 2.02
C TYR A 463 1.24 -21.04 1.48
N ARG A 464 1.77 -22.26 1.39
CA ARG A 464 1.04 -23.45 0.97
C ARG A 464 -0.09 -23.80 1.95
N ARG A 465 0.19 -23.83 3.25
CA ARG A 465 -0.81 -24.18 4.26
C ARG A 465 -1.95 -23.16 4.30
N ILE A 466 -1.63 -21.87 4.36
CA ILE A 466 -2.67 -20.84 4.40
C ILE A 466 -3.50 -20.81 3.10
N MET A 467 -2.89 -21.00 1.93
CA MET A 467 -3.65 -21.13 0.69
C MET A 467 -4.56 -22.36 0.70
N GLY A 468 -4.06 -23.50 1.19
CA GLY A 468 -4.85 -24.72 1.37
C GLY A 468 -6.06 -24.49 2.27
N LEU A 469 -5.87 -23.87 3.44
CA LEU A 469 -6.96 -23.55 4.38
C LEU A 469 -7.99 -22.60 3.76
N MET A 470 -7.55 -21.53 3.08
CA MET A 470 -8.45 -20.58 2.42
C MET A 470 -9.25 -21.24 1.29
N GLN A 471 -8.65 -22.13 0.51
CA GLN A 471 -9.34 -22.90 -0.53
C GLN A 471 -10.35 -23.89 0.08
N ILE A 472 -10.01 -24.58 1.17
CA ILE A 472 -10.94 -25.47 1.89
C ILE A 472 -12.16 -24.68 2.37
N ASP A 473 -11.97 -23.48 2.96
CA ASP A 473 -13.09 -22.67 3.46
C ASP A 473 -14.07 -22.27 2.35
N VAL A 474 -13.55 -21.92 1.16
CA VAL A 474 -14.38 -21.63 0.00
C VAL A 474 -15.04 -22.91 -0.55
N LEU A 475 -14.28 -23.98 -0.72
CA LEU A 475 -14.71 -25.21 -1.38
C LEU A 475 -15.76 -25.98 -0.58
N PHE A 476 -15.70 -25.96 0.74
CA PHE A 476 -16.67 -26.65 1.60
C PHE A 476 -17.85 -25.77 2.03
N SER A 477 -17.90 -24.51 1.58
CA SER A 477 -19.07 -23.66 1.80
C SER A 477 -20.12 -23.91 0.72
N ARG A 478 -21.22 -24.58 1.07
CA ARG A 478 -22.34 -24.91 0.16
C ARG A 478 -22.84 -23.68 -0.61
N GLU A 479 -22.90 -22.52 0.04
CA GLU A 479 -23.35 -21.26 -0.56
C GLU A 479 -22.53 -20.84 -1.78
N ASN A 480 -21.26 -21.22 -1.87
CA ASN A 480 -20.41 -20.86 -3.00
C ASN A 480 -20.77 -21.63 -4.29
N PHE A 481 -21.58 -22.68 -4.22
CA PHE A 481 -22.09 -23.41 -5.39
C PHE A 481 -23.55 -23.06 -5.72
N ILE A 482 -24.24 -22.32 -4.86
CA ILE A 482 -25.65 -21.97 -5.04
C ILE A 482 -25.74 -20.65 -5.81
N VAL A 483 -26.39 -20.68 -6.97
CA VAL A 483 -26.69 -19.50 -7.78
C VAL A 483 -28.18 -19.44 -8.05
N ASP A 484 -28.80 -18.30 -7.76
CA ASP A 484 -30.26 -18.07 -7.85
C ASP A 484 -31.09 -19.10 -7.06
N GLY A 485 -30.57 -19.54 -5.90
CA GLY A 485 -31.25 -20.51 -5.02
C GLY A 485 -31.30 -21.95 -5.54
N LYS A 486 -30.60 -22.27 -6.63
CA LYS A 486 -30.56 -23.62 -7.21
C LYS A 486 -29.52 -24.49 -6.51
N CYS A 487 -29.90 -25.70 -6.08
CA CYS A 487 -29.09 -26.56 -5.22
C CYS A 487 -28.87 -28.00 -5.72
N PHE A 488 -29.42 -28.40 -6.88
CA PHE A 488 -29.29 -29.76 -7.42
C PHE A 488 -27.83 -30.19 -7.57
N PHE A 489 -26.93 -29.29 -8.01
CA PHE A 489 -25.52 -29.63 -8.12
C PHE A 489 -24.85 -29.81 -6.76
N VAL A 490 -25.03 -28.87 -5.82
CA VAL A 490 -24.39 -28.95 -4.50
C VAL A 490 -24.89 -30.14 -3.68
N ASP A 491 -26.14 -30.54 -3.86
CA ASP A 491 -26.71 -31.74 -3.22
C ASP A 491 -26.10 -33.03 -3.79
N LYS A 492 -25.79 -33.04 -5.10
CA LYS A 492 -25.10 -34.18 -5.75
C LYS A 492 -23.59 -34.20 -5.50
N LEU A 493 -22.98 -33.04 -5.24
CA LEU A 493 -21.54 -32.87 -5.08
C LEU A 493 -20.97 -33.69 -3.91
N ASN A 494 -21.72 -33.75 -2.79
CA ASN A 494 -21.43 -34.56 -1.60
C ASN A 494 -19.94 -34.55 -1.18
N LEU A 495 -19.30 -33.37 -1.22
CA LEU A 495 -17.87 -33.22 -0.88
C LEU A 495 -17.57 -33.64 0.57
N GLU A 496 -18.54 -33.49 1.47
CA GLU A 496 -18.45 -33.91 2.88
C GLU A 496 -18.12 -35.40 3.01
N SER A 497 -18.52 -36.25 2.06
CA SER A 497 -18.17 -37.67 2.06
C SER A 497 -16.66 -37.93 1.89
N THR A 498 -15.90 -36.92 1.52
CA THR A 498 -14.44 -37.00 1.39
C THR A 498 -13.72 -36.61 2.68
N LEU A 499 -14.43 -36.06 3.66
CA LEU A 499 -13.90 -35.80 5.00
C LEU A 499 -13.73 -37.11 5.78
N GLY A 500 -12.83 -37.08 6.77
CA GLY A 500 -12.52 -38.23 7.60
C GLY A 500 -11.36 -37.94 8.55
N SER A 501 -10.97 -38.94 9.33
CA SER A 501 -9.97 -38.77 10.40
C SER A 501 -8.61 -38.25 9.91
N ASP A 502 -8.15 -38.65 8.72
CA ASP A 502 -6.83 -38.23 8.22
C ASP A 502 -6.82 -36.74 7.89
N ARG A 503 -7.88 -36.25 7.24
CA ARG A 503 -8.05 -34.82 6.93
C ARG A 503 -8.32 -34.00 8.17
N HIS A 504 -9.04 -34.57 9.14
CA HIS A 504 -9.21 -33.96 10.45
C HIS A 504 -7.86 -33.71 11.12
N ASN A 505 -6.96 -34.70 11.13
CA ASN A 505 -5.62 -34.56 11.69
C ASN A 505 -4.78 -33.48 10.98
N LEU A 506 -4.84 -33.40 9.64
CA LEU A 506 -4.14 -32.36 8.88
C LEU A 506 -4.54 -30.93 9.31
N VAL A 507 -5.83 -30.69 9.60
CA VAL A 507 -6.30 -29.39 10.08
C VAL A 507 -5.96 -29.18 11.56
N ILE A 508 -5.94 -30.24 12.37
CA ILE A 508 -5.50 -30.17 13.77
C ILE A 508 -4.03 -29.79 13.89
N ASP A 509 -3.16 -30.36 13.06
CA ASP A 509 -1.73 -30.05 13.06
C ASP A 509 -1.49 -28.56 12.73
N CYS A 510 -2.38 -27.93 11.95
CA CYS A 510 -2.34 -26.49 11.67
C CYS A 510 -2.63 -25.61 12.90
N LEU A 511 -3.19 -26.13 14.00
CA LEU A 511 -3.35 -25.38 15.25
C LEU A 511 -2.02 -25.13 15.96
N ASP A 512 -0.98 -25.90 15.63
CA ASP A 512 0.37 -25.76 16.21
C ASP A 512 1.32 -24.96 15.32
N ASP A 513 0.80 -24.41 14.22
CA ASP A 513 1.56 -23.62 13.25
C ASP A 513 2.22 -22.37 13.89
N SER A 514 3.30 -21.90 13.29
CA SER A 514 4.02 -20.70 13.70
C SER A 514 3.25 -19.40 13.47
N TYR A 515 2.24 -19.40 12.61
CA TYR A 515 1.51 -18.22 12.18
C TYR A 515 0.05 -18.25 12.65
N ASP A 516 -0.34 -17.24 13.42
CA ASP A 516 -1.69 -17.07 13.97
C ASP A 516 -2.80 -17.12 12.90
N MET A 517 -2.52 -16.64 11.69
CA MET A 517 -3.46 -16.70 10.56
C MET A 517 -3.78 -18.15 10.15
N VAL A 518 -2.81 -19.06 10.20
CA VAL A 518 -3.01 -20.49 9.93
C VAL A 518 -3.83 -21.11 11.05
N GLN A 519 -3.44 -20.85 12.31
CA GLN A 519 -4.09 -21.41 13.49
C GLN A 519 -5.57 -20.99 13.59
N SER A 520 -5.86 -19.69 13.39
CA SER A 520 -7.21 -19.14 13.44
C SER A 520 -8.11 -19.64 12.31
N THR A 521 -7.60 -19.71 11.07
CA THR A 521 -8.34 -20.26 9.92
C THR A 521 -8.62 -21.76 10.13
N ALA A 522 -7.64 -22.50 10.62
CA ALA A 522 -7.79 -23.92 10.94
C ALA A 522 -8.83 -24.16 12.05
N LEU A 523 -8.81 -23.36 13.14
CA LEU A 523 -9.85 -23.44 14.17
C LEU A 523 -11.24 -23.14 13.59
N GLY A 524 -11.36 -22.13 12.73
CA GLY A 524 -12.61 -21.80 12.04
C GLY A 524 -13.16 -22.97 11.24
N LEU A 525 -12.31 -23.64 10.46
CA LEU A 525 -12.67 -24.83 9.69
C LEU A 525 -13.08 -26.00 10.58
N LEU A 526 -12.33 -26.27 11.65
CA LEU A 526 -12.63 -27.34 12.60
C LEU A 526 -13.97 -27.13 13.32
N LYS A 527 -14.37 -25.88 13.57
CA LYS A 527 -15.68 -25.56 14.13
C LYS A 527 -16.82 -25.66 13.11
N LYS A 528 -16.52 -25.49 11.81
CA LYS A 528 -17.51 -25.41 10.72
C LYS A 528 -17.76 -26.75 10.02
N LEU A 529 -16.73 -27.58 9.86
CA LEU A 529 -16.79 -28.82 9.06
C LEU A 529 -17.08 -30.04 9.93
N ASP A 530 -17.98 -30.92 9.47
CA ASP A 530 -18.21 -32.23 10.06
C ASP A 530 -17.31 -33.28 9.41
N PHE A 531 -16.28 -33.70 10.14
CA PHE A 531 -15.35 -34.75 9.69
C PHE A 531 -15.87 -36.16 9.93
N GLY A 532 -17.10 -36.32 10.43
CA GLY A 532 -17.71 -37.61 10.74
C GLY A 532 -16.99 -38.36 11.86
N ASN A 533 -16.76 -39.66 11.66
CA ASN A 533 -16.11 -40.51 12.65
C ASN A 533 -14.59 -40.29 12.68
N ILE A 534 -14.14 -39.43 13.60
CA ILE A 534 -12.72 -39.12 13.80
C ILE A 534 -12.08 -39.95 14.93
N LYS A 535 -10.81 -40.34 14.75
CA LYS A 535 -10.01 -41.06 15.75
C LYS A 535 -9.13 -40.06 16.51
N LEU A 536 -9.65 -39.50 17.61
CA LEU A 536 -8.91 -38.59 18.48
C LEU A 536 -8.79 -39.19 19.89
N ASP A 537 -7.55 -39.41 20.36
CA ASP A 537 -7.30 -39.72 21.77
C ASP A 537 -7.45 -38.44 22.60
N GLU A 538 -8.63 -38.25 23.20
CA GLU A 538 -8.94 -37.06 23.99
C GLU A 538 -7.98 -36.84 25.16
N LYS A 539 -7.52 -37.92 25.81
CA LYS A 539 -6.64 -37.80 26.99
C LYS A 539 -5.27 -37.31 26.56
N LYS A 540 -4.72 -37.86 25.48
CA LYS A 540 -3.46 -37.39 24.90
C LYS A 540 -3.59 -35.94 24.43
N TYR A 541 -4.64 -35.62 23.66
CA TYR A 541 -4.84 -34.28 23.11
C TYR A 541 -4.92 -33.19 24.20
N LEU A 542 -5.63 -33.46 25.30
CA LEU A 542 -5.71 -32.55 26.44
C LEU A 542 -4.38 -32.40 27.18
N ASN A 543 -3.63 -33.49 27.36
CA ASN A 543 -2.31 -33.42 27.98
C ASN A 543 -1.35 -32.57 27.12
N ASP A 544 -1.32 -32.80 25.81
CA ASP A 544 -0.51 -32.02 24.88
C ASP A 544 -0.87 -30.51 24.96
N ALA A 545 -2.17 -30.19 25.05
CA ALA A 545 -2.62 -28.80 25.19
C ALA A 545 -2.17 -28.17 26.53
N VAL A 546 -2.19 -28.92 27.63
CA VAL A 546 -1.70 -28.45 28.94
C VAL A 546 -0.17 -28.25 28.92
N ASP A 547 0.57 -29.17 28.30
CA ASP A 547 2.03 -29.05 28.17
C ASP A 547 2.40 -27.81 27.34
N LEU A 548 1.72 -27.59 26.20
CA LEU A 548 1.89 -26.40 25.37
C LEU A 548 1.55 -25.10 26.13
N MET A 549 0.48 -25.10 26.93
CA MET A 549 0.06 -23.96 27.73
C MET A 549 1.13 -23.54 28.75
N THR A 550 1.79 -24.51 29.39
CA THR A 550 2.82 -24.24 30.40
C THR A 550 4.19 -23.87 29.82
N SER A 551 4.34 -23.93 28.50
CA SER A 551 5.56 -23.52 27.82
C SER A 551 5.84 -22.03 28.00
N THR A 552 7.11 -21.68 28.16
CA THR A 552 7.60 -20.29 28.21
C THR A 552 7.44 -19.55 26.87
N ARG A 553 7.29 -20.32 25.76
CA ARG A 553 7.11 -19.81 24.40
C ARG A 553 5.68 -19.33 24.18
N SER A 554 5.52 -18.05 23.82
CA SER A 554 4.21 -17.44 23.58
C SER A 554 3.38 -18.19 22.52
N ARG A 555 4.03 -18.72 21.47
CA ARG A 555 3.36 -19.49 20.41
C ARG A 555 2.67 -20.73 20.96
N ASN A 556 3.35 -21.52 21.79
CA ASN A 556 2.80 -22.76 22.33
C ASN A 556 1.59 -22.47 23.22
N ALA A 557 1.64 -21.39 24.01
CA ALA A 557 0.48 -20.95 24.78
C ALA A 557 -0.71 -20.56 23.88
N THR A 558 -0.46 -19.93 22.74
CA THR A 558 -1.48 -19.63 21.73
C THR A 558 -2.05 -20.91 21.11
N SER A 559 -1.19 -21.85 20.67
CA SER A 559 -1.60 -23.17 20.15
C SER A 559 -2.46 -23.95 21.15
N ALA A 560 -2.06 -23.96 22.42
CA ALA A 560 -2.85 -24.54 23.50
C ALA A 560 -4.25 -23.91 23.59
N GLY A 561 -4.33 -22.58 23.48
CA GLY A 561 -5.60 -21.85 23.45
C GLY A 561 -6.50 -22.29 22.30
N PHE A 562 -5.95 -22.41 21.09
CA PHE A 562 -6.69 -22.91 19.92
C PHE A 562 -7.15 -24.36 20.10
N ARG A 563 -6.28 -25.25 20.58
CA ARG A 563 -6.60 -26.64 20.89
C ARG A 563 -7.73 -26.75 21.91
N MET A 564 -7.66 -25.95 22.97
CA MET A 564 -8.67 -25.95 24.03
C MET A 564 -10.03 -25.48 23.53
N GLN A 565 -10.07 -24.42 22.72
CA GLN A 565 -11.30 -23.94 22.09
C GLN A 565 -11.93 -25.00 21.18
N TYR A 566 -11.12 -25.73 20.40
CA TYR A 566 -11.64 -26.82 19.57
C TYR A 566 -12.20 -27.96 20.43
N TYR A 567 -11.44 -28.42 21.43
CA TYR A 567 -11.87 -29.48 22.34
C TYR A 567 -13.23 -29.14 22.99
N LEU A 568 -13.36 -27.92 23.51
CA LEU A 568 -14.58 -27.48 24.19
C LEU A 568 -15.75 -27.23 23.25
N THR A 569 -15.50 -26.94 21.97
CA THR A 569 -16.57 -26.91 20.96
C THR A 569 -17.17 -28.30 20.75
N ARG A 570 -16.36 -29.37 20.85
CA ARG A 570 -16.83 -30.76 20.74
C ARG A 570 -17.42 -31.31 22.03
N GLN A 571 -16.87 -30.89 23.17
CA GLN A 571 -17.26 -31.34 24.50
C GLN A 571 -17.72 -30.14 25.36
N PRO A 572 -18.82 -29.45 25.01
CA PRO A 572 -19.25 -28.26 25.73
C PRO A 572 -19.60 -28.54 27.20
N ASP A 573 -20.01 -29.77 27.52
CA ASP A 573 -20.22 -30.24 28.90
C ASP A 573 -18.96 -30.13 29.78
N ARG A 574 -17.77 -30.18 29.17
CA ARG A 574 -16.48 -30.07 29.86
C ARG A 574 -16.07 -28.64 30.16
N TYR A 575 -16.75 -27.63 29.60
CA TYR A 575 -16.40 -26.21 29.76
C TYR A 575 -16.24 -25.81 31.23
N LYS A 576 -17.28 -26.06 32.05
CA LYS A 576 -17.26 -25.77 33.49
C LYS A 576 -16.11 -26.49 34.19
N PHE A 577 -15.96 -27.80 33.95
CA PHE A 577 -14.93 -28.62 34.57
C PHE A 577 -13.51 -28.12 34.25
N CYS A 578 -13.25 -27.79 32.99
CA CYS A 578 -11.95 -27.29 32.55
C CYS A 578 -11.65 -25.91 33.13
N LEU A 579 -12.63 -25.00 33.11
CA LEU A 579 -12.49 -23.68 33.70
C LEU A 579 -12.20 -23.78 35.21
N MET A 580 -12.99 -24.57 35.95
CA MET A 580 -12.79 -24.83 37.37
C MET A 580 -11.39 -25.36 37.69
N ARG A 581 -10.90 -26.33 36.90
CA ARG A 581 -9.53 -26.85 37.06
C ARG A 581 -8.48 -25.75 36.93
N PHE A 582 -8.65 -24.80 36.00
CA PHE A 582 -7.72 -23.69 35.84
C PHE A 582 -7.88 -22.64 36.96
N LEU A 583 -9.09 -22.42 37.47
CA LEU A 583 -9.34 -21.58 38.65
C LEU A 583 -8.63 -22.13 39.90
N ASP A 584 -8.69 -23.45 40.11
CA ASP A 584 -7.98 -24.10 41.22
C ASP A 584 -6.46 -23.98 41.06
N ASP A 585 -5.93 -24.22 39.85
CA ASP A 585 -4.49 -24.13 39.57
C ASP A 585 -3.96 -22.70 39.75
N VAL A 586 -4.70 -21.69 39.27
CA VAL A 586 -4.28 -20.29 39.46
C VAL A 586 -4.29 -19.89 40.94
N ASN A 587 -5.22 -20.40 41.75
CA ASN A 587 -5.20 -20.20 43.21
C ASN A 587 -3.99 -20.83 43.88
N ASN A 588 -3.71 -22.10 43.58
CA ASN A 588 -2.56 -22.81 44.14
C ASN A 588 -1.23 -22.12 43.79
N ARG A 589 -1.08 -21.64 42.54
CA ARG A 589 0.12 -20.92 42.11
C ARG A 589 0.21 -19.53 42.71
N ALA A 590 -0.90 -18.81 42.87
CA ALA A 590 -0.92 -17.52 43.55
C ALA A 590 -0.52 -17.66 45.03
N GLU A 591 -0.98 -18.71 45.73
CA GLU A 591 -0.55 -19.03 47.10
C GLU A 591 0.95 -19.38 47.19
N ALA A 592 1.49 -20.09 46.21
CA ALA A 592 2.92 -20.38 46.15
C ALA A 592 3.75 -19.10 45.93
N ALA A 593 3.32 -18.23 45.01
CA ALA A 593 3.99 -16.96 44.72
C ALA A 593 3.88 -15.95 45.87
N GLU A 594 2.81 -16.00 46.66
CA GLU A 594 2.69 -15.18 47.88
C GLU A 594 3.69 -15.60 48.96
N LYS A 595 3.95 -16.90 49.10
CA LYS A 595 4.96 -17.44 50.05
C LYS A 595 6.39 -17.18 49.56
N ASP A 596 6.62 -17.29 48.26
CA ASP A 596 7.90 -17.03 47.62
C ASP A 596 7.70 -16.55 46.19
N LEU A 597 7.83 -15.25 45.96
CA LEU A 597 7.61 -14.62 44.65
C LEU A 597 8.45 -15.26 43.55
N LEU A 598 9.65 -15.78 43.85
CA LEU A 598 10.51 -16.42 42.86
C LEU A 598 9.86 -17.66 42.23
N THR A 599 8.92 -18.31 42.92
CA THR A 599 8.18 -19.47 42.38
C THR A 599 7.38 -19.14 41.14
N ILE A 600 7.04 -17.88 40.86
CA ILE A 600 6.37 -17.48 39.61
C ILE A 600 7.21 -17.76 38.36
N THR A 601 8.53 -17.95 38.51
CA THR A 601 9.44 -18.29 37.41
C THR A 601 9.46 -19.79 37.08
N THR A 602 9.11 -20.65 38.05
CA THR A 602 9.07 -22.11 37.88
C THR A 602 7.65 -22.67 37.81
N LEU A 603 6.68 -21.96 38.40
CA LEU A 603 5.25 -22.20 38.32
C LEU A 603 4.55 -20.94 37.77
N PRO A 604 4.68 -20.64 36.46
CA PRO A 604 4.13 -19.42 35.89
C PRO A 604 2.62 -19.33 36.10
N ILE A 605 2.17 -18.20 36.65
CA ILE A 605 0.75 -17.88 36.86
C ILE A 605 0.12 -17.38 35.56
N HIS A 606 0.89 -16.64 34.75
CA HIS A 606 0.38 -15.92 33.59
C HIS A 606 -0.15 -16.84 32.48
N SER A 607 0.41 -18.05 32.32
CA SER A 607 -0.05 -19.03 31.34
C SER A 607 -1.47 -19.53 31.66
N ILE A 608 -1.76 -19.77 32.94
CA ILE A 608 -3.09 -20.17 33.41
C ILE A 608 -4.07 -19.01 33.28
N LEU A 609 -3.66 -17.80 33.67
CA LEU A 609 -4.49 -16.59 33.48
C LEU A 609 -4.83 -16.34 32.00
N ASN A 610 -3.88 -16.53 31.09
CA ASN A 610 -4.12 -16.41 29.65
C ASN A 610 -5.19 -17.40 29.18
N MET A 611 -5.12 -18.66 29.62
CA MET A 611 -6.12 -19.67 29.30
C MET A 611 -7.49 -19.33 29.89
N ILE A 612 -7.55 -18.90 31.15
CA ILE A 612 -8.79 -18.46 31.81
C ILE A 612 -9.41 -17.29 31.02
N GLU A 613 -8.62 -16.25 30.72
CA GLU A 613 -9.06 -15.09 29.94
C GLU A 613 -9.64 -15.52 28.59
N LEU A 614 -8.93 -16.39 27.87
CA LEU A 614 -9.37 -16.92 26.57
C LEU A 614 -10.70 -17.67 26.67
N LEU A 615 -10.86 -18.53 27.68
CA LEU A 615 -12.08 -19.33 27.90
C LEU A 615 -13.27 -18.48 28.37
N LEU A 616 -13.03 -17.41 29.13
CA LEU A 616 -14.06 -16.45 29.52
C LEU A 616 -14.55 -15.64 28.31
N ARG A 617 -13.63 -15.24 27.42
CA ARG A 617 -13.96 -14.53 26.17
C ARG A 617 -14.65 -15.41 25.12
N ASN A 618 -14.44 -16.73 25.16
CA ASN A 618 -14.99 -17.69 24.20
C ASN A 618 -15.75 -18.83 24.90
N PRO A 619 -16.86 -18.55 25.59
CA PRO A 619 -17.56 -19.58 26.36
C PRO A 619 -18.32 -20.56 25.44
N THR A 620 -18.23 -21.85 25.74
CA THR A 620 -18.96 -22.92 25.05
C THR A 620 -20.00 -23.56 25.98
N TRP A 621 -21.01 -22.79 26.33
CA TRP A 621 -22.14 -23.26 27.16
C TRP A 621 -23.01 -24.27 26.41
N LYS A 622 -23.45 -25.33 27.09
CA LYS A 622 -24.48 -26.25 26.60
C LYS A 622 -25.80 -25.98 27.31
N GLU A 623 -26.85 -25.63 26.56
CA GLU A 623 -28.26 -25.58 27.01
C GLU A 623 -28.46 -25.07 28.45
N THR A 624 -27.70 -24.04 28.83
CA THR A 624 -27.67 -23.51 30.20
C THR A 624 -28.51 -22.24 30.24
N THR A 625 -29.40 -22.13 31.22
CA THR A 625 -30.22 -20.94 31.40
C THR A 625 -29.35 -19.74 31.78
N ASP A 626 -29.78 -18.52 31.45
CA ASP A 626 -29.00 -17.34 31.82
C ASP A 626 -28.92 -17.16 33.34
N GLN A 627 -29.89 -17.67 34.10
CA GLN A 627 -29.84 -17.71 35.57
C GLN A 627 -28.69 -18.57 36.08
N GLU A 628 -28.53 -19.79 35.56
CA GLU A 628 -27.43 -20.69 35.95
C GLU A 628 -26.06 -20.15 35.54
N LYS A 629 -25.96 -19.48 34.37
CA LYS A 629 -24.72 -18.82 33.94
C LYS A 629 -24.36 -17.69 34.90
N ASN A 630 -25.33 -16.84 35.24
CA ASN A 630 -25.13 -15.72 36.15
C ASN A 630 -24.75 -16.20 37.55
N GLN A 631 -25.38 -17.27 38.02
CA GLN A 631 -25.00 -17.91 39.29
C GLN A 631 -23.56 -18.41 39.25
N PHE A 632 -23.18 -19.15 38.20
CA PHE A 632 -21.80 -19.61 38.03
C PHE A 632 -20.79 -18.46 37.95
N TYR A 633 -21.10 -17.41 37.19
CA TYR A 633 -20.23 -16.22 37.12
C TYR A 633 -20.13 -15.51 38.47
N ARG A 634 -21.20 -15.47 39.25
CA ARG A 634 -21.13 -14.90 40.59
C ARG A 634 -20.26 -15.74 41.52
N GLU A 635 -20.60 -17.02 41.67
CA GLU A 635 -19.96 -17.91 42.63
C GLU A 635 -18.50 -18.19 42.24
N GLU A 636 -18.20 -18.53 40.99
CA GLU A 636 -16.86 -18.98 40.61
C GLU A 636 -15.96 -17.84 40.10
N ILE A 637 -16.55 -16.83 39.43
CA ILE A 637 -15.75 -15.75 38.83
C ILE A 637 -15.63 -14.55 39.76
N LEU A 638 -16.72 -14.05 40.33
CA LEU A 638 -16.68 -12.86 41.20
C LEU A 638 -16.25 -13.20 42.63
N ASP A 639 -16.81 -14.24 43.24
CA ASP A 639 -16.48 -14.57 44.63
C ASP A 639 -15.09 -15.23 44.76
N HIS A 640 -14.57 -15.91 43.71
CA HIS A 640 -13.25 -16.56 43.72
C HIS A 640 -12.22 -15.94 42.77
N LEU A 641 -12.42 -15.98 41.44
CA LEU A 641 -11.39 -15.52 40.48
C LEU A 641 -11.02 -14.04 40.66
N LEU A 642 -11.99 -13.15 40.86
CA LEU A 642 -11.75 -11.72 41.06
C LEU A 642 -10.91 -11.46 42.32
N GLN A 643 -11.20 -12.16 43.42
CA GLN A 643 -10.40 -12.06 44.66
C GLN A 643 -8.97 -12.52 44.43
N ASN A 644 -8.81 -13.61 43.69
CA ASN A 644 -7.50 -14.13 43.32
C ASN A 644 -6.74 -13.19 42.37
N CYS A 645 -7.43 -12.55 41.42
CA CYS A 645 -6.84 -11.51 40.58
C CYS A 645 -6.30 -10.34 41.41
N HIS A 646 -7.07 -9.84 42.38
CA HIS A 646 -6.59 -8.80 43.30
C HIS A 646 -5.39 -9.25 44.13
N LYS A 647 -5.39 -10.50 44.60
CA LYS A 647 -4.24 -11.12 45.29
C LYS A 647 -2.99 -11.14 44.39
N ILE A 648 -3.12 -11.62 43.16
CA ILE A 648 -2.02 -11.67 42.18
C ILE A 648 -1.47 -10.27 41.91
N ILE A 649 -2.33 -9.26 41.75
CA ILE A 649 -1.89 -7.87 41.56
C ILE A 649 -1.07 -7.37 42.77
N LYS A 650 -1.51 -7.64 44.00
CA LYS A 650 -0.73 -7.26 45.20
C LYS A 650 0.68 -7.88 45.19
N ILE A 651 0.83 -9.09 44.66
CA ILE A 651 2.11 -9.82 44.56
C ILE A 651 3.00 -9.23 43.45
N VAL A 652 2.46 -8.97 42.25
CA VAL A 652 3.27 -8.63 41.07
C VAL A 652 3.44 -7.13 40.82
N ALA A 653 2.52 -6.29 41.31
CA ALA A 653 2.54 -4.84 41.09
C ALA A 653 3.85 -4.16 41.56
N PRO A 654 4.43 -4.49 42.73
CA PRO A 654 5.68 -3.87 43.17
C PRO A 654 6.85 -4.01 42.18
N VAL A 655 6.92 -5.13 41.45
CA VAL A 655 7.97 -5.37 40.44
C VAL A 655 7.77 -4.47 39.22
N VAL A 656 6.54 -4.39 38.68
CA VAL A 656 6.25 -3.59 37.47
C VAL A 656 6.16 -2.08 37.75
N GLN A 657 5.92 -1.69 39.00
CA GLN A 657 5.89 -0.29 39.48
C GLN A 657 7.27 0.22 39.95
N SER A 658 8.28 -0.65 40.02
CA SER A 658 9.65 -0.28 40.37
C SER A 658 10.21 0.82 39.45
N MET A 659 11.18 1.59 39.96
CA MET A 659 11.92 2.59 39.17
C MET A 659 12.72 1.96 38.03
N THR A 660 13.18 0.72 38.23
CA THR A 660 13.96 -0.06 37.28
C THR A 660 13.42 -1.49 37.25
N PRO A 661 12.24 -1.75 36.66
CA PRO A 661 11.62 -3.07 36.64
C PRO A 661 12.56 -4.15 36.10
N GLU A 662 13.38 -3.82 35.11
CA GLU A 662 14.32 -4.73 34.44
C GLU A 662 15.47 -5.21 35.33
N GLY A 663 15.74 -4.52 36.45
CA GLY A 663 16.73 -4.92 37.45
C GLY A 663 16.13 -5.09 38.85
N CYS A 664 14.80 -5.16 38.96
CA CYS A 664 14.12 -5.22 40.25
C CYS A 664 14.13 -6.67 40.77
N ILE A 665 14.90 -6.89 41.83
CA ILE A 665 14.82 -8.10 42.66
C ILE A 665 14.45 -7.63 44.07
N PRO A 666 13.28 -8.02 44.61
CA PRO A 666 12.93 -7.70 45.99
C PRO A 666 13.99 -8.18 46.99
N ASP A 667 14.26 -7.39 48.02
CA ASP A 667 15.33 -7.63 49.01
C ASP A 667 15.22 -9.02 49.66
N GLU A 668 14.00 -9.50 49.88
CA GLU A 668 13.71 -10.84 50.40
C GLU A 668 14.27 -11.94 49.50
N ILE A 669 14.17 -11.79 48.17
CA ILE A 669 14.73 -12.72 47.18
C ILE A 669 16.24 -12.53 47.09
N LEU A 670 16.71 -11.28 47.09
CA LEU A 670 18.14 -10.96 47.03
C LEU A 670 18.92 -11.65 48.15
N SER A 671 18.35 -11.71 49.36
CA SER A 671 18.94 -12.39 50.51
C SER A 671 19.12 -13.90 50.30
N LYS A 672 18.20 -14.56 49.59
CA LYS A 672 18.27 -15.99 49.23
C LYS A 672 19.26 -16.26 48.09
N LEU A 673 19.58 -15.26 47.28
CA LEU A 673 20.46 -15.36 46.11
C LEU A 673 21.92 -14.93 46.40
N CYS A 674 22.33 -14.91 47.67
CA CYS A 674 23.72 -14.61 48.05
C CYS A 674 24.70 -15.56 47.34
N GLY A 675 25.70 -14.98 46.65
CA GLY A 675 26.74 -15.72 45.91
C GLY A 675 26.43 -15.97 44.43
N VAL A 676 25.26 -15.56 43.93
CA VAL A 676 24.93 -15.62 42.50
C VAL A 676 25.67 -14.53 41.73
N SER A 677 26.18 -14.85 40.53
CA SER A 677 26.85 -13.88 39.66
C SER A 677 25.92 -12.76 39.19
N ALA A 678 26.47 -11.60 38.86
CA ALA A 678 25.70 -10.45 38.37
C ALA A 678 24.91 -10.78 37.08
N ASP A 679 25.49 -11.56 36.17
CA ASP A 679 24.82 -11.98 34.93
C ASP A 679 23.57 -12.81 35.22
N ARG A 680 23.69 -13.78 36.14
CA ARG A 680 22.57 -14.65 36.52
C ARG A 680 21.50 -13.91 37.33
N LEU A 681 21.87 -12.92 38.14
CA LEU A 681 20.90 -12.03 38.79
C LEU A 681 20.12 -11.22 37.74
N THR A 682 20.80 -10.76 36.70
CA THR A 682 20.16 -10.03 35.59
C THR A 682 19.16 -10.93 34.87
N GLU A 683 19.54 -12.16 34.50
CA GLU A 683 18.63 -13.14 33.89
C GLU A 683 17.40 -13.43 34.76
N ILE A 684 17.60 -13.64 36.07
CA ILE A 684 16.51 -13.87 37.03
C ILE A 684 15.58 -12.67 37.10
N SER A 685 16.13 -11.44 37.20
CA SER A 685 15.32 -10.22 37.28
C SER A 685 14.49 -9.99 36.01
N GLN A 686 15.05 -10.26 34.83
CA GLN A 686 14.34 -10.17 33.56
C GLN A 686 13.24 -11.23 33.45
N HIS A 687 13.51 -12.48 33.83
CA HIS A 687 12.51 -13.54 33.81
C HIS A 687 11.39 -13.26 34.82
N LEU A 688 11.73 -12.83 36.04
CA LEU A 688 10.76 -12.40 37.05
C LEU A 688 9.86 -11.28 36.52
N LEU A 689 10.45 -10.25 35.90
CA LEU A 689 9.69 -9.16 35.29
C LEU A 689 8.73 -9.67 34.21
N ILE A 690 9.19 -10.54 33.30
CA ILE A 690 8.35 -11.09 32.23
C ILE A 690 7.14 -11.82 32.82
N CYS A 691 7.34 -12.65 33.84
CA CYS A 691 6.25 -13.37 34.51
C CYS A 691 5.28 -12.42 35.22
N CYS A 692 5.79 -11.45 35.98
CA CYS A 692 4.99 -10.45 36.71
C CYS A 692 4.17 -9.57 35.75
N TRP A 693 4.81 -9.06 34.70
CA TRP A 693 4.15 -8.23 33.69
C TRP A 693 3.08 -9.00 32.92
N ARG A 694 3.35 -10.24 32.48
CA ARG A 694 2.35 -11.06 31.78
C ARG A 694 1.17 -11.41 32.69
N ALA A 695 1.42 -11.71 33.97
CA ALA A 695 0.35 -11.96 34.93
C ALA A 695 -0.52 -10.69 35.11
N HIS A 696 0.11 -9.53 35.27
CA HIS A 696 -0.56 -8.23 35.32
C HIS A 696 -1.42 -7.96 34.06
N LYS A 697 -0.87 -8.22 32.87
CA LYS A 697 -1.58 -8.07 31.59
C LYS A 697 -2.87 -8.90 31.56
N HIS A 698 -2.81 -10.18 31.92
CA HIS A 698 -3.99 -11.05 31.85
C HIS A 698 -5.01 -10.74 32.95
N VAL A 699 -4.57 -10.33 34.16
CA VAL A 699 -5.51 -9.81 35.16
C VAL A 699 -6.22 -8.56 34.65
N SER A 700 -5.49 -7.63 34.03
CA SER A 700 -6.08 -6.45 33.38
C SER A 700 -7.11 -6.83 32.31
N GLY A 701 -6.83 -7.87 31.52
CA GLY A 701 -7.76 -8.41 30.53
C GLY A 701 -9.02 -9.04 31.14
N ILE A 702 -8.87 -9.78 32.25
CA ILE A 702 -9.99 -10.38 32.99
C ILE A 702 -10.87 -9.29 33.61
N PHE A 703 -10.29 -8.26 34.23
CA PHE A 703 -11.03 -7.12 34.75
C PHE A 703 -11.81 -6.39 33.65
N ALA A 704 -11.20 -6.20 32.48
CA ALA A 704 -11.88 -5.61 31.33
C ALA A 704 -13.09 -6.45 30.90
N TRP A 705 -12.93 -7.78 30.84
CA TRP A 705 -14.02 -8.70 30.52
C TRP A 705 -15.13 -8.69 31.58
N ILE A 706 -14.81 -8.65 32.88
CA ILE A 706 -15.81 -8.55 33.96
C ILE A 706 -16.66 -7.28 33.77
N ILE A 707 -16.01 -6.16 33.47
CA ILE A 707 -16.70 -4.88 33.23
C ILE A 707 -17.55 -4.92 31.96
N GLU A 708 -17.02 -5.46 30.86
CA GLU A 708 -17.71 -5.51 29.57
C GLU A 708 -18.91 -6.47 29.61
N MET A 709 -18.74 -7.65 30.19
CA MET A 709 -19.70 -8.75 30.09
C MET A 709 -20.58 -8.92 31.33
N LEU A 710 -20.05 -8.74 32.55
CA LEU A 710 -20.77 -9.06 33.79
C LEU A 710 -21.40 -7.84 34.46
N ALA A 711 -20.73 -6.68 34.44
CA ALA A 711 -21.25 -5.48 35.10
C ALA A 711 -22.63 -5.03 34.55
N PRO A 712 -22.91 -5.09 33.23
CA PRO A 712 -24.24 -4.78 32.70
C PRO A 712 -25.35 -5.73 33.16
N LEU A 713 -25.01 -6.94 33.62
CA LEU A 713 -25.98 -7.92 34.13
C LEU A 713 -26.44 -7.61 35.57
N GLY A 714 -25.80 -6.64 36.24
CA GLY A 714 -26.13 -6.24 37.61
C GLY A 714 -25.70 -7.25 38.70
N ILE A 715 -24.89 -8.25 38.35
CA ILE A 715 -24.38 -9.26 39.30
C ILE A 715 -23.10 -8.82 40.01
N VAL A 716 -22.37 -7.86 39.43
CA VAL A 716 -21.16 -7.25 40.01
C VAL A 716 -21.58 -6.13 40.94
N THR A 717 -21.10 -6.16 42.17
CA THR A 717 -21.40 -5.14 43.18
C THR A 717 -20.65 -3.83 42.92
N ASN A 718 -21.16 -2.72 43.45
CA ASN A 718 -20.49 -1.43 43.33
C ASN A 718 -19.06 -1.45 43.90
N ALA A 719 -18.86 -2.13 45.03
CA ALA A 719 -17.55 -2.24 45.66
C ALA A 719 -16.53 -2.99 44.78
N GLU A 720 -16.96 -4.02 44.05
CA GLU A 720 -16.10 -4.75 43.10
C GLU A 720 -15.73 -3.88 41.89
N ILE A 721 -16.70 -3.12 41.36
CA ILE A 721 -16.45 -2.17 40.25
C ILE A 721 -15.48 -1.07 40.71
N GLU A 722 -15.66 -0.53 41.91
CA GLU A 722 -14.76 0.45 42.51
C GLU A 722 -13.35 -0.09 42.75
N ALA A 723 -13.21 -1.35 43.17
CA ALA A 723 -11.92 -2.01 43.34
C ALA A 723 -11.18 -2.19 41.99
N ILE A 724 -11.90 -2.58 40.93
CA ILE A 724 -11.36 -2.64 39.56
C ILE A 724 -10.97 -1.23 39.07
N GLY A 725 -11.80 -0.22 39.33
CA GLY A 725 -11.49 1.17 39.01
C GLY A 725 -10.24 1.69 39.71
N SER A 726 -10.10 1.38 40.99
CA SER A 726 -8.92 1.73 41.79
C SER A 726 -7.65 1.08 41.26
N PHE A 727 -7.75 -0.18 40.79
CA PHE A 727 -6.65 -0.85 40.09
C PHE A 727 -6.22 -0.06 38.86
N TYR A 728 -7.12 0.21 37.92
CA TYR A 728 -6.76 0.90 36.67
C TYR A 728 -6.24 2.32 36.92
N TRP A 729 -6.86 3.04 37.86
CA TRP A 729 -6.40 4.35 38.29
C TRP A 729 -4.95 4.30 38.76
N ALA A 730 -4.64 3.44 39.74
CA ALA A 730 -3.28 3.28 40.26
C ALA A 730 -2.28 2.84 39.18
N GLN A 731 -2.68 1.95 38.25
CA GLN A 731 -1.79 1.55 37.16
C GLN A 731 -1.49 2.69 36.19
N LEU A 732 -2.46 3.53 35.86
CA LEU A 732 -2.25 4.62 34.91
C LEU A 732 -1.56 5.84 35.55
N THR A 733 -1.63 6.01 36.86
CA THR A 733 -0.94 7.09 37.59
C THR A 733 0.45 6.68 38.07
N GLU A 734 0.69 5.43 38.48
CA GLU A 734 1.91 5.02 39.18
C GLU A 734 2.81 4.03 38.40
N CYS A 735 2.28 3.26 37.45
CA CYS A 735 3.05 2.22 36.75
C CYS A 735 4.06 2.81 35.75
N LYS A 736 5.29 2.27 35.75
CA LYS A 736 6.40 2.76 34.92
C LYS A 736 6.73 1.81 33.77
N HIS A 737 6.40 0.52 33.88
CA HIS A 737 6.59 -0.46 32.82
C HIS A 737 5.57 -0.28 31.68
N ARG A 738 6.06 -0.10 30.44
CA ARG A 738 5.23 0.25 29.27
C ARG A 738 4.11 -0.74 29.03
N GLY A 739 4.49 -2.01 28.94
CA GLY A 739 3.56 -3.06 28.58
C GLY A 739 2.48 -3.26 29.65
N ALA A 740 2.75 -2.87 30.90
CA ALA A 740 1.80 -3.01 32.00
C ALA A 740 0.73 -1.91 31.92
N PHE A 741 1.13 -0.63 31.78
CA PHE A 741 0.14 0.45 31.65
C PHE A 741 -0.57 0.47 30.29
N GLU A 742 0.08 0.02 29.20
CA GLU A 742 -0.59 -0.11 27.89
C GLU A 742 -1.72 -1.14 27.97
N SER A 743 -1.50 -2.28 28.63
CA SER A 743 -2.55 -3.29 28.86
C SER A 743 -3.67 -2.80 29.80
N ALA A 744 -3.33 -1.90 30.74
CA ALA A 744 -4.31 -1.26 31.63
C ALA A 744 -5.15 -0.19 30.91
N THR A 745 -4.60 0.44 29.85
CA THR A 745 -5.29 1.48 29.09
C THR A 745 -6.57 0.95 28.43
N ASP A 746 -6.49 -0.20 27.77
CA ASP A 746 -7.65 -0.79 27.10
C ASP A 746 -8.75 -1.18 28.09
N GLY A 747 -8.36 -1.74 29.24
CA GLY A 747 -9.30 -2.07 30.32
C GLY A 747 -9.96 -0.84 30.94
N PHE A 748 -9.19 0.23 31.15
CA PHE A 748 -9.74 1.50 31.65
C PHE A 748 -10.66 2.18 30.63
N PHE A 749 -10.38 2.04 29.33
CA PHE A 749 -11.28 2.49 28.26
C PHE A 749 -12.64 1.78 28.33
N GLN A 750 -12.66 0.47 28.55
CA GLN A 750 -13.90 -0.28 28.75
C GLN A 750 -14.64 0.14 30.02
N LEU A 751 -13.91 0.36 31.12
CA LEU A 751 -14.48 0.87 32.36
C LEU A 751 -15.14 2.24 32.19
N CYS A 752 -14.47 3.19 31.54
CA CYS A 752 -15.07 4.50 31.28
C CYS A 752 -16.33 4.37 30.40
N SER A 753 -16.29 3.53 29.36
CA SER A 753 -17.45 3.29 28.48
C SER A 753 -18.67 2.77 29.25
N PHE A 754 -18.46 1.82 30.15
CA PHE A 754 -19.50 1.31 31.05
C PHE A 754 -20.00 2.39 32.02
N LEU A 755 -19.09 3.06 32.75
CA LEU A 755 -19.46 4.06 33.76
C LEU A 755 -20.19 5.28 33.18
N TRP A 756 -19.94 5.64 31.93
CA TRP A 756 -20.67 6.71 31.25
C TRP A 756 -22.13 6.35 30.92
N SER A 757 -22.42 5.06 30.69
CA SER A 757 -23.70 4.59 30.16
C SER A 757 -24.55 3.80 31.16
N THR A 758 -23.97 3.42 32.30
CA THR A 758 -24.65 2.64 33.33
C THR A 758 -25.78 3.40 34.01
N THR A 759 -26.85 2.67 34.37
CA THR A 759 -27.96 3.17 35.18
C THR A 759 -27.84 2.78 36.66
N ILE A 760 -26.80 2.03 37.01
CA ILE A 760 -26.53 1.57 38.37
C ILE A 760 -26.14 2.78 39.24
N GLN A 761 -26.89 2.99 40.32
CA GLN A 761 -26.64 4.11 41.24
C GLN A 761 -25.45 3.82 42.17
N GLY A 762 -24.78 4.89 42.62
CA GLY A 762 -23.69 4.80 43.61
C GLY A 762 -22.31 4.49 43.03
N LEU A 763 -22.16 4.42 41.70
CA LEU A 763 -20.87 4.24 41.03
C LEU A 763 -20.15 5.59 40.78
N PRO A 764 -18.81 5.59 40.68
CA PRO A 764 -18.04 6.80 40.36
C PRO A 764 -18.37 7.31 38.95
N LYS A 765 -18.36 8.63 38.77
CA LYS A 765 -18.58 9.24 37.46
C LYS A 765 -17.21 9.53 36.82
N PRO A 766 -17.02 9.18 35.54
CA PRO A 766 -15.77 9.50 34.84
C PRO A 766 -15.45 11.02 34.82
N ALA A 767 -16.48 11.88 34.89
CA ALA A 767 -16.33 13.33 35.00
C ALA A 767 -15.61 13.78 36.28
N ASP A 768 -15.80 13.06 37.39
CA ASP A 768 -15.17 13.36 38.68
C ASP A 768 -13.70 12.97 38.66
N TRP A 769 -13.39 11.78 38.11
CA TRP A 769 -12.00 11.35 37.82
C TRP A 769 -11.26 12.30 36.90
N LEU A 770 -11.95 12.84 35.89
CA LEU A 770 -11.37 13.86 35.03
C LEU A 770 -11.04 15.14 35.80
N GLU A 771 -11.90 15.58 36.71
CA GLU A 771 -11.61 16.77 37.51
C GLU A 771 -10.41 16.54 38.43
N GLU A 772 -10.37 15.40 39.11
CA GLU A 772 -9.29 15.03 40.01
C GLU A 772 -7.93 15.01 39.28
N ILE A 773 -7.85 14.35 38.12
CA ILE A 773 -6.59 14.27 37.38
C ILE A 773 -6.20 15.62 36.76
N LEU A 774 -7.17 16.43 36.31
CA LEU A 774 -6.89 17.77 35.81
C LEU A 774 -6.44 18.71 36.93
N SER A 775 -6.98 18.57 38.15
CA SER A 775 -6.55 19.33 39.34
C SER A 775 -5.09 19.00 39.68
N ALA A 776 -4.71 17.73 39.58
CA ALA A 776 -3.32 17.31 39.75
C ALA A 776 -2.39 17.86 38.66
N ILE A 777 -2.83 17.87 37.40
CA ILE A 777 -2.08 18.49 36.29
C ILE A 777 -1.98 20.02 36.44
N ARG A 778 -2.92 20.67 37.14
CA ARG A 778 -2.81 22.11 37.46
C ARG A 778 -1.86 22.38 38.63
N GLY A 779 -1.46 21.36 39.37
CA GLY A 779 -0.68 21.49 40.61
C GLY A 779 -1.52 21.89 41.82
N GLU A 780 -2.85 21.73 41.77
CA GLU A 780 -3.77 22.05 42.86
C GLU A 780 -3.88 20.92 43.90
N THR A 781 -3.65 19.68 43.46
CA THR A 781 -3.69 18.48 44.29
C THR A 781 -2.39 17.70 44.13
N ASP A 782 -1.75 17.37 45.26
CA ASP A 782 -0.54 16.54 45.25
C ASP A 782 -0.91 15.06 45.11
N LEU A 783 -0.92 14.59 43.87
CA LEU A 783 -0.77 13.17 43.59
C LEU A 783 0.73 12.89 43.54
N THR A 784 1.30 12.47 44.67
CA THR A 784 2.75 12.30 44.93
C THR A 784 3.49 11.41 43.91
N ASN A 785 2.76 10.72 43.04
CA ASN A 785 3.29 9.73 42.10
C ASN A 785 3.04 10.05 40.62
N LEU A 786 2.65 11.28 40.22
CA LEU A 786 2.58 11.61 38.78
C LEU A 786 3.95 11.43 38.12
N CYS A 787 4.09 10.38 37.33
CA CYS A 787 5.36 10.01 36.74
C CYS A 787 5.72 10.98 35.61
N SER A 788 6.68 11.89 35.85
CA SER A 788 7.20 12.79 34.81
C SER A 788 8.09 12.10 33.79
N THR A 789 8.72 10.96 34.16
CA THR A 789 9.51 10.17 33.22
C THR A 789 8.61 9.54 32.14
N ARG A 790 9.21 9.20 31.00
CA ARG A 790 8.53 8.49 29.91
C ARG A 790 7.31 9.21 29.30
N ARG A 791 7.39 10.54 29.16
CA ARG A 791 6.33 11.39 28.54
C ARG A 791 4.99 11.31 29.30
N SER A 792 5.06 11.37 30.62
CA SER A 792 3.89 11.37 31.50
C SER A 792 3.21 9.99 31.67
N ALA A 793 3.92 8.90 31.33
CA ALA A 793 3.47 7.51 31.54
C ALA A 793 2.01 7.23 31.11
N GLY A 794 1.16 6.70 32.00
CA GLY A 794 -0.24 6.36 31.72
C GLY A 794 -1.21 7.54 31.74
N LEU A 795 -0.77 8.74 32.15
CA LEU A 795 -1.61 9.93 32.27
C LEU A 795 -2.30 10.34 30.95
N PRO A 796 -1.61 10.37 29.78
CA PRO A 796 -2.28 10.67 28.52
C PRO A 796 -3.35 9.65 28.16
N SER A 797 -3.11 8.36 28.43
CA SER A 797 -4.07 7.27 28.20
C SER A 797 -5.28 7.37 29.13
N LEU A 798 -5.08 7.74 30.39
CA LEU A 798 -6.15 7.94 31.37
C LEU A 798 -7.12 9.03 30.90
N VAL A 799 -6.60 10.22 30.62
CA VAL A 799 -7.44 11.34 30.15
C VAL A 799 -8.11 10.99 28.83
N LEU A 800 -7.37 10.40 27.88
CA LEU A 800 -7.93 9.99 26.59
C LEU A 800 -9.09 9.00 26.77
N SER A 801 -8.94 8.00 27.65
CA SER A 801 -9.99 7.00 27.90
C SER A 801 -11.28 7.63 28.39
N ILE A 802 -11.20 8.63 29.28
CA ILE A 802 -12.39 9.33 29.79
C ILE A 802 -13.05 10.15 28.67
N VAL A 803 -12.28 10.99 27.95
CA VAL A 803 -12.86 11.91 26.95
C VAL A 803 -13.27 11.22 25.65
N ALA A 804 -12.63 10.10 25.28
CA ALA A 804 -12.96 9.35 24.06
C ALA A 804 -14.22 8.50 24.20
N THR A 805 -14.57 8.12 25.43
CA THR A 805 -15.75 7.29 25.75
C THR A 805 -16.97 8.11 26.16
N GLU A 806 -16.84 9.45 26.19
CA GLU A 806 -17.95 10.36 26.52
C GLU A 806 -19.13 10.19 25.54
N PRO A 807 -20.36 9.94 26.05
CA PRO A 807 -21.58 9.86 25.24
C PRO A 807 -21.86 11.15 24.47
N LYS A 808 -22.61 11.05 23.36
CA LYS A 808 -22.90 12.22 22.51
C LYS A 808 -23.82 13.23 23.20
N GLU A 809 -24.67 12.75 24.10
CA GLU A 809 -25.65 13.49 24.89
C GLU A 809 -24.98 14.51 25.83
N ASN A 810 -23.71 14.30 26.18
CA ASN A 810 -22.93 15.21 27.01
C ASN A 810 -22.27 16.36 26.21
N GLU A 811 -22.50 16.43 24.90
CA GLU A 811 -22.06 17.52 24.02
C GLU A 811 -20.54 17.80 24.05
N ASN A 812 -19.73 16.77 24.32
CA ASN A 812 -18.27 16.84 24.50
C ASN A 812 -17.82 17.69 25.71
N GLY A 813 -18.66 17.83 26.74
CA GLY A 813 -18.36 18.60 27.94
C GLY A 813 -17.05 18.19 28.63
N ALA A 814 -16.75 16.89 28.71
CA ALA A 814 -15.50 16.38 29.27
C ALA A 814 -14.29 16.77 28.40
N LEU A 815 -14.40 16.63 27.07
CA LEU A 815 -13.35 17.07 26.15
C LEU A 815 -13.10 18.58 26.20
N ILE A 816 -14.14 19.39 26.25
CA ILE A 816 -14.05 20.87 26.36
C ILE A 816 -13.35 21.24 27.65
N LYS A 817 -13.72 20.60 28.77
CA LYS A 817 -13.11 20.82 30.08
C LYS A 817 -11.63 20.41 30.10
N ALA A 818 -11.32 19.22 29.59
CA ALA A 818 -9.95 18.72 29.50
C ALA A 818 -9.07 19.65 28.65
N THR A 819 -9.47 19.95 27.42
CA THR A 819 -8.69 20.82 26.52
C THR A 819 -8.57 22.25 27.07
N GLY A 820 -9.62 22.78 27.70
CA GLY A 820 -9.59 24.08 28.36
C GLY A 820 -8.54 24.17 29.48
N SER A 821 -8.47 23.14 30.34
CA SER A 821 -7.50 23.01 31.42
C SER A 821 -6.08 22.76 30.90
N LEU A 822 -5.91 21.81 29.96
CA LEU A 822 -4.60 21.43 29.41
C LEU A 822 -3.94 22.58 28.65
N LEU A 823 -4.72 23.36 27.89
CA LEU A 823 -4.21 24.48 27.11
C LEU A 823 -4.12 25.80 27.90
N ASN A 824 -4.47 25.80 29.19
CA ASN A 824 -4.18 26.91 30.09
C ASN A 824 -2.82 26.66 30.75
N MET A 825 -1.80 27.41 30.35
CA MET A 825 -0.44 27.26 30.87
C MET A 825 -0.13 28.20 32.04
N ASP A 826 -0.99 29.18 32.30
CA ASP A 826 -0.79 30.19 33.34
C ASP A 826 -0.77 29.53 34.73
N GLY A 827 0.23 29.89 35.55
CA GLY A 827 0.41 29.37 36.91
C GLY A 827 1.01 27.97 37.02
N LYS A 828 1.09 27.18 35.94
CA LYS A 828 1.67 25.83 35.95
C LYS A 828 3.21 25.87 36.01
N THR A 829 3.82 24.94 36.76
CA THR A 829 5.27 24.69 36.71
C THR A 829 5.68 24.06 35.37
N SER A 830 6.99 24.03 35.06
CA SER A 830 7.50 23.41 33.80
C SER A 830 7.04 21.95 33.65
N GLU A 831 7.10 21.18 34.75
CA GLU A 831 6.64 19.79 34.81
C GLU A 831 5.16 19.65 34.40
N TYR A 832 4.27 20.45 34.99
CA TYR A 832 2.83 20.40 34.68
C TYR A 832 2.48 20.88 33.26
N ARG A 833 3.26 21.80 32.69
CA ARG A 833 3.13 22.18 31.28
C ARG A 833 3.55 21.05 30.35
N VAL A 834 4.62 20.32 30.68
CA VAL A 834 5.04 19.09 29.97
C VAL A 834 3.93 18.04 29.99
N HIS A 835 3.35 17.76 31.17
CA HIS A 835 2.20 16.86 31.29
C HIS A 835 1.04 17.30 30.41
N SER A 836 0.67 18.58 30.49
CA SER A 836 -0.44 19.14 29.72
C SER A 836 -0.28 18.94 28.21
N MET A 837 0.92 19.20 27.67
CA MET A 837 1.19 19.02 26.24
C MET A 837 1.24 17.56 25.81
N ASN A 838 1.78 16.65 26.63
CA ASN A 838 1.80 15.23 26.32
C ASN A 838 0.39 14.63 26.28
N VAL A 839 -0.49 15.03 27.20
CA VAL A 839 -1.91 14.63 27.17
C VAL A 839 -2.60 15.21 25.95
N MET A 840 -2.42 16.51 25.67
CA MET A 840 -3.00 17.16 24.50
C MET A 840 -2.56 16.50 23.19
N LYS A 841 -1.29 16.11 23.08
CA LYS A 841 -0.75 15.38 21.93
C LYS A 841 -1.52 14.07 21.71
N THR A 842 -1.72 13.28 22.76
CA THR A 842 -2.47 12.02 22.68
C THR A 842 -3.92 12.24 22.25
N ILE A 843 -4.59 13.29 22.75
CA ILE A 843 -5.93 13.69 22.30
C ILE A 843 -5.94 14.04 20.81
N VAL A 844 -4.98 14.84 20.33
CA VAL A 844 -4.86 15.23 18.91
C VAL A 844 -4.60 14.02 18.02
N GLN A 845 -3.78 13.06 18.48
CA GLN A 845 -3.42 11.87 17.71
C GLN A 845 -4.55 10.86 17.61
N SER A 846 -5.48 10.84 18.56
CA SER A 846 -6.64 9.95 18.55
C SER A 846 -7.42 10.04 17.23
N SER A 847 -7.74 8.87 16.66
CA SER A 847 -8.64 8.75 15.50
C SER A 847 -10.09 8.94 15.91
N THR A 848 -10.48 8.52 17.12
CA THR A 848 -11.86 8.61 17.63
C THR A 848 -12.28 10.04 17.94
N LEU A 849 -11.33 10.91 18.32
CA LEU A 849 -11.58 12.30 18.67
C LEU A 849 -11.31 13.30 17.55
N HIS A 850 -10.85 12.87 16.37
CA HIS A 850 -10.34 13.79 15.34
C HIS A 850 -11.31 14.94 15.02
N ASN A 851 -12.57 14.63 14.70
CA ASN A 851 -13.58 15.63 14.34
C ASN A 851 -14.03 16.45 15.56
N LYS A 852 -14.03 15.85 16.76
CA LYS A 852 -14.47 16.48 18.00
C LYS A 852 -13.43 17.46 18.56
N ALA A 853 -12.15 17.23 18.32
CA ALA A 853 -11.06 18.04 18.88
C ALA A 853 -10.66 19.25 18.01
N VAL A 854 -11.21 19.39 16.79
CA VAL A 854 -10.81 20.46 15.85
C VAL A 854 -10.95 21.87 16.44
N PHE A 855 -11.95 22.12 17.29
CA PHE A 855 -12.19 23.44 17.89
C PHE A 855 -11.01 23.96 18.72
N CYS A 856 -10.17 23.07 19.27
CA CYS A 856 -9.04 23.45 20.12
C CYS A 856 -7.70 23.51 19.36
N PHE A 857 -7.64 23.11 18.09
CA PHE A 857 -6.38 23.01 17.33
C PHE A 857 -5.66 24.35 17.20
N GLU A 858 -6.38 25.45 17.02
CA GLU A 858 -5.78 26.78 16.97
C GLU A 858 -5.04 27.14 18.26
N ARG A 859 -5.70 26.94 19.41
CA ARG A 859 -5.11 27.20 20.72
C ARG A 859 -3.96 26.22 21.03
N ALA A 860 -4.13 24.95 20.68
CA ALA A 860 -3.08 23.94 20.84
C ALA A 860 -1.83 24.25 20.01
N LEU A 861 -2.02 24.75 18.78
CA LEU A 861 -0.93 25.14 17.90
C LEU A 861 -0.18 26.37 18.45
N ARG A 862 -0.89 27.36 19.00
CA ARG A 862 -0.27 28.50 19.69
C ARG A 862 0.60 28.06 20.86
N VAL A 863 0.04 27.25 21.76
CA VAL A 863 0.74 26.68 22.92
C VAL A 863 2.00 25.92 22.47
N ALA A 864 1.89 25.06 21.45
CA ALA A 864 3.02 24.29 20.94
C ALA A 864 4.12 25.20 20.34
N ILE A 865 3.75 26.28 19.66
CA ILE A 865 4.70 27.23 19.07
C ILE A 865 5.40 28.04 20.17
N GLU A 866 4.66 28.55 21.15
CA GLU A 866 5.19 29.34 22.26
C GLU A 866 6.11 28.50 23.16
N ALA A 867 5.68 27.30 23.53
CA ALA A 867 6.42 26.39 24.40
C ALA A 867 7.73 25.86 23.78
N CYS A 868 7.92 25.95 22.46
CA CYS A 868 9.20 25.64 21.81
C CYS A 868 10.35 26.58 22.25
N ARG A 869 10.03 27.73 22.88
CA ARG A 869 11.01 28.66 23.48
C ARG A 869 11.58 28.20 24.81
N ALA A 870 10.85 27.34 25.52
CA ALA A 870 11.15 26.97 26.89
C ALA A 870 12.37 26.03 27.02
N ASP A 871 12.56 25.46 28.21
CA ASP A 871 13.62 24.49 28.49
C ASP A 871 13.50 23.22 27.63
N TRP A 872 14.49 22.32 27.74
CA TRP A 872 14.55 21.13 26.89
C TRP A 872 13.33 20.21 27.05
N SER A 873 12.84 20.01 28.28
CA SER A 873 11.73 19.10 28.57
C SER A 873 10.42 19.63 27.98
N GLU A 874 10.14 20.92 28.22
CA GLU A 874 8.95 21.59 27.70
C GLU A 874 8.99 21.69 26.17
N ARG A 875 10.13 22.06 25.59
CA ARG A 875 10.34 22.12 24.14
C ARG A 875 10.16 20.75 23.47
N ASN A 876 10.62 19.67 24.09
CA ASN A 876 10.44 18.33 23.56
C ASN A 876 8.94 17.97 23.49
N ALA A 877 8.19 18.20 24.57
CA ALA A 877 6.74 18.00 24.58
C ALA A 877 6.02 18.86 23.54
N ALA A 878 6.39 20.15 23.44
CA ALA A 878 5.86 21.09 22.47
C ALA A 878 6.10 20.66 21.02
N SER A 879 7.32 20.20 20.70
CA SER A 879 7.68 19.71 19.37
C SER A 879 6.86 18.48 18.95
N GLN A 880 6.54 17.59 19.90
CA GLN A 880 5.72 16.41 19.64
C GLN A 880 4.25 16.78 19.45
N LEU A 881 3.72 17.71 20.24
CA LEU A 881 2.37 18.26 20.05
C LEU A 881 2.27 18.96 18.68
N PHE A 882 3.27 19.76 18.30
CA PHE A 882 3.34 20.40 17.00
C PHE A 882 3.34 19.38 15.85
N ALA A 883 4.15 18.33 15.94
CA ALA A 883 4.20 17.28 14.92
C ALA A 883 2.84 16.55 14.76
N ALA A 884 2.14 16.30 15.88
CA ALA A 884 0.79 15.74 15.86
C ALA A 884 -0.22 16.68 15.18
N LEU A 885 -0.20 17.97 15.54
CA LEU A 885 -1.07 18.99 14.95
C LEU A 885 -0.81 19.18 13.46
N ARG A 886 0.46 19.27 13.04
CA ARG A 886 0.85 19.35 11.62
C ARG A 886 0.22 18.21 10.82
N THR A 887 0.36 16.98 11.30
CA THR A 887 -0.20 15.79 10.64
C THR A 887 -1.72 15.83 10.57
N LYS A 888 -2.40 16.32 11.61
CA LYS A 888 -3.87 16.39 11.64
C LYS A 888 -4.46 17.57 10.86
N ILE A 889 -3.72 18.67 10.71
CA ILE A 889 -4.14 19.85 9.96
C ILE A 889 -3.85 19.69 8.47
N PHE A 890 -2.68 19.18 8.12
CA PHE A 890 -2.19 19.11 6.73
C PHE A 890 -2.21 17.69 6.14
N GLY A 891 -2.54 16.66 6.93
CA GLY A 891 -2.63 15.28 6.47
C GLY A 891 -1.34 14.46 6.65
N VAL A 892 -1.44 13.14 6.42
CA VAL A 892 -0.35 12.17 6.57
C VAL A 892 0.56 12.18 5.35
N MET A 893 1.87 12.10 5.58
CA MET A 893 2.89 11.98 4.53
C MET A 893 3.05 10.51 4.13
N ARG A 894 2.78 10.20 2.86
CA ARG A 894 2.84 8.81 2.35
C ARG A 894 4.25 8.35 1.97
N SER A 895 5.17 9.29 1.77
CA SER A 895 6.57 9.03 1.46
C SER A 895 7.48 9.84 2.38
N ALA A 896 8.68 9.33 2.64
CA ALA A 896 9.71 10.08 3.36
C ALA A 896 10.06 11.34 2.55
N GLN A 897 9.70 12.50 3.08
CA GLN A 897 9.96 13.78 2.42
C GLN A 897 11.47 14.04 2.43
N ARG A 898 12.13 13.82 1.28
CA ARG A 898 13.59 14.00 1.13
C ARG A 898 14.01 15.45 0.90
N SER A 899 13.06 16.38 0.76
CA SER A 899 13.28 17.81 0.56
C SER A 899 12.32 18.65 1.41
N LEU A 900 12.50 19.96 1.44
CA LEU A 900 11.58 20.89 2.12
C LEU A 900 10.36 21.28 1.25
N VAL A 901 10.27 20.76 0.02
CA VAL A 901 9.11 20.95 -0.87
C VAL A 901 7.99 20.04 -0.39
N VAL A 902 6.89 20.63 0.06
CA VAL A 902 5.72 19.90 0.58
C VAL A 902 4.85 19.43 -0.59
N ASP A 903 4.43 18.17 -0.56
CA ASP A 903 3.48 17.60 -1.54
C ASP A 903 2.19 18.44 -1.58
N ALA A 904 1.67 18.71 -2.77
CA ALA A 904 0.47 19.52 -2.96
C ALA A 904 -0.74 19.01 -2.14
N LYS A 905 -0.85 17.69 -1.91
CA LYS A 905 -1.92 17.07 -1.09
C LYS A 905 -1.79 17.38 0.39
N ASN A 906 -0.62 17.80 0.86
CA ASN A 906 -0.35 18.19 2.24
C ASN A 906 -0.24 19.72 2.42
N ARG A 907 -0.76 20.50 1.46
CA ARG A 907 -0.77 21.96 1.53
C ARG A 907 -2.19 22.50 1.60
N LYS A 908 -2.33 23.71 2.13
CA LYS A 908 -3.59 24.46 2.17
C LYS A 908 -3.37 25.87 1.66
N SER A 909 -4.41 26.46 1.07
CA SER A 909 -4.32 27.90 0.75
C SER A 909 -4.26 28.71 2.05
N ASN A 910 -3.62 29.88 2.01
CA ASN A 910 -3.67 30.85 3.09
C ASN A 910 -5.11 31.15 3.54
N TYR A 911 -6.04 31.32 2.59
CA TYR A 911 -7.45 31.54 2.90
C TYR A 911 -8.09 30.35 3.63
N GLU A 912 -7.92 29.12 3.14
CA GLU A 912 -8.50 27.92 3.76
C GLU A 912 -7.99 27.73 5.19
N PHE A 913 -6.68 27.91 5.41
CA PHE A 913 -6.06 27.74 6.71
C PHE A 913 -6.48 28.84 7.70
N PHE A 914 -6.36 30.11 7.33
CA PHE A 914 -6.65 31.21 8.25
C PHE A 914 -8.14 31.50 8.42
N SER A 915 -9.01 31.13 7.48
CA SER A 915 -10.46 31.20 7.72
C SER A 915 -10.89 30.23 8.82
N LYS A 916 -10.20 29.09 8.95
CA LYS A 916 -10.43 28.11 10.02
C LYS A 916 -9.71 28.48 11.33
N PHE A 917 -8.54 29.11 11.24
CA PHE A 917 -7.71 29.49 12.38
C PHE A 917 -7.31 30.98 12.30
N PRO A 918 -8.27 31.91 12.42
CA PRO A 918 -8.09 33.32 12.05
C PRO A 918 -7.11 34.07 12.95
N THR A 919 -7.02 33.67 14.21
CA THR A 919 -6.14 34.32 15.18
C THR A 919 -4.67 33.94 14.92
N LEU A 920 -4.40 32.83 14.22
CA LEU A 920 -3.04 32.42 13.87
C LEU A 920 -2.35 33.37 12.89
N TYR A 921 -3.09 34.12 12.07
CA TYR A 921 -2.48 35.01 11.08
C TYR A 921 -1.59 36.07 11.75
N LYS A 922 -2.17 36.87 12.66
CA LYS A 922 -1.41 37.87 13.41
C LYS A 922 -0.36 37.21 14.31
N PHE A 923 -0.71 36.10 14.97
CA PHE A 923 0.20 35.39 15.86
C PHE A 923 1.45 34.90 15.13
N LEU A 924 1.33 34.24 13.98
CA LEU A 924 2.49 33.77 13.21
C LEU A 924 3.36 34.94 12.75
N TYR A 925 2.75 36.05 12.32
CA TYR A 925 3.51 37.25 11.99
C TYR A 925 4.30 37.78 13.19
N ASP A 926 3.64 37.91 14.35
CA ASP A 926 4.27 38.38 15.59
C ASP A 926 5.40 37.44 16.04
N GLN A 927 5.26 36.13 15.84
CA GLN A 927 6.34 35.16 16.10
C GLN A 927 7.57 35.40 15.21
N LEU A 928 7.38 35.83 13.95
CA LEU A 928 8.47 36.18 13.03
C LEU A 928 9.07 37.58 13.30
N THR A 929 8.42 38.45 14.07
CA THR A 929 8.94 39.80 14.40
C THR A 929 9.39 39.97 15.86
N SER A 930 9.10 39.01 16.74
CA SER A 930 9.43 39.05 18.17
C SER A 930 10.93 39.18 18.43
N GLU A 931 11.34 40.10 19.32
CA GLU A 931 12.75 40.22 19.75
C GLU A 931 13.25 39.01 20.57
N GLN A 932 12.35 38.33 21.28
CA GLN A 932 12.65 37.13 22.08
C GLN A 932 12.68 35.82 21.25
N GLN A 933 13.02 35.90 19.97
CA GLN A 933 13.15 34.71 19.13
C GLN A 933 14.32 33.84 19.59
N SER A 934 14.06 32.55 19.76
CA SER A 934 15.09 31.52 19.82
C SER A 934 15.07 30.67 18.56
N GLU A 935 16.21 30.07 18.22
CA GLU A 935 16.36 29.16 17.07
C GLU A 935 15.28 28.07 17.03
N PHE A 936 14.91 27.52 18.19
CA PHE A 936 13.90 26.46 18.30
C PHE A 936 12.46 26.96 18.12
N SER A 937 12.20 28.23 18.45
CA SER A 937 10.87 28.83 18.33
C SER A 937 10.51 29.29 16.92
N LEU A 938 11.52 29.47 16.06
CA LEU A 938 11.31 29.86 14.66
C LEU A 938 10.87 28.68 13.79
N LEU A 939 11.34 27.47 14.09
CA LEU A 939 11.09 26.31 13.23
C LEU A 939 9.59 25.99 13.06
N PRO A 940 8.75 25.95 14.12
CA PRO A 940 7.34 25.61 13.95
C PRO A 940 6.56 26.61 13.06
N PRO A 941 6.67 27.95 13.22
CA PRO A 941 6.10 28.91 12.27
C PRO A 941 6.57 28.71 10.83
N LEU A 942 7.88 28.48 10.61
CA LEU A 942 8.43 28.25 9.27
C LEU A 942 7.84 27.00 8.62
N VAL A 943 7.68 25.92 9.40
CA VAL A 943 7.04 24.68 8.93
C VAL A 943 5.55 24.90 8.64
N VAL A 944 4.82 25.68 9.45
CA VAL A 944 3.41 26.00 9.11
C VAL A 944 3.35 26.75 7.79
N LEU A 945 4.20 27.75 7.58
CA LEU A 945 4.22 28.56 6.36
C LEU A 945 4.63 27.77 5.12
N SER A 946 5.55 26.80 5.22
CA SER A 946 5.90 25.93 4.08
C SER A 946 4.76 25.00 3.64
N HIS A 947 3.79 24.74 4.52
CA HIS A 947 2.56 24.02 4.18
C HIS A 947 1.45 24.91 3.60
N LEU A 948 1.66 26.23 3.54
CA LEU A 948 0.70 27.15 2.93
C LEU A 948 1.06 27.45 1.47
N TYR A 949 0.08 27.90 0.70
CA TYR A 949 0.29 28.53 -0.60
C TYR A 949 -0.68 29.69 -0.82
N THR A 950 -0.29 30.64 -1.67
CA THR A 950 -1.14 31.78 -2.05
C THR A 950 -1.70 31.52 -3.46
N PRO A 951 -3.02 31.28 -3.62
CA PRO A 951 -3.61 31.11 -4.95
C PRO A 951 -3.55 32.42 -5.73
N ALA A 952 -3.43 32.34 -7.06
CA ALA A 952 -3.45 33.52 -7.93
C ALA A 952 -4.75 34.33 -7.79
N SER A 953 -5.85 33.66 -7.43
CA SER A 953 -7.17 34.25 -7.27
C SER A 953 -7.44 34.85 -5.90
N SER A 954 -6.57 34.74 -4.88
CA SER A 954 -6.91 35.10 -3.48
C SER A 954 -5.79 35.84 -2.74
N SER A 955 -5.62 37.13 -2.99
CA SER A 955 -4.55 37.93 -2.37
C SER A 955 -4.97 38.87 -1.24
N GLU A 956 -6.27 39.16 -1.03
CA GLU A 956 -6.67 40.25 -0.11
C GLU A 956 -6.99 39.80 1.32
N LEU A 957 -7.54 38.60 1.51
CA LEU A 957 -7.83 38.04 2.84
C LEU A 957 -6.64 37.19 3.31
N TYR A 958 -6.05 37.60 4.43
CA TYR A 958 -4.83 37.00 4.99
C TYR A 958 -3.63 37.05 4.01
N PRO A 959 -3.23 38.24 3.54
CA PRO A 959 -2.14 38.39 2.57
C PRO A 959 -0.82 37.87 3.16
N LEU A 960 -0.14 36.97 2.46
CA LEU A 960 1.15 36.46 2.93
C LEU A 960 2.36 37.27 2.42
N ARG A 961 2.17 38.19 1.46
CA ARG A 961 3.24 39.08 0.97
C ARG A 961 3.94 39.88 2.08
N PRO A 962 3.26 40.43 3.10
CA PRO A 962 3.91 41.10 4.24
C PRO A 962 4.85 40.20 5.06
N PHE A 963 4.70 38.87 5.00
CA PHE A 963 5.59 37.93 5.70
C PHE A 963 6.93 37.79 4.97
N VAL A 964 6.96 37.97 3.65
CA VAL A 964 8.15 37.72 2.81
C VAL A 964 9.37 38.54 3.25
N PRO A 965 9.29 39.87 3.48
CA PRO A 965 10.46 40.63 3.95
C PRO A 965 10.99 40.14 5.30
N LYS A 966 10.12 39.71 6.21
CA LYS A 966 10.51 39.20 7.53
C LYS A 966 11.11 37.81 7.47
N LEU A 967 10.60 36.94 6.61
CA LEU A 967 11.23 35.66 6.33
C LEU A 967 12.59 35.82 5.67
N LEU A 968 12.75 36.80 4.77
CA LEU A 968 14.02 37.11 4.13
C LEU A 968 15.03 37.64 5.17
N GLU A 969 14.61 38.51 6.08
CA GLU A 969 15.42 38.97 7.21
C GLU A 969 15.92 37.79 8.06
N ILE A 970 15.04 36.84 8.39
CA ILE A 970 15.38 35.60 9.10
C ILE A 970 16.37 34.76 8.28
N ALA A 971 16.09 34.52 7.00
CA ALA A 971 16.95 33.73 6.13
C ALA A 971 18.38 34.33 6.04
N LEU A 972 18.52 35.65 6.06
CA LEU A 972 19.83 36.31 6.02
C LEU A 972 20.52 36.33 7.38
N ARG A 973 19.78 36.51 8.48
CA ARG A 973 20.34 36.65 9.84
C ARG A 973 20.76 35.31 10.47
N GLU A 974 20.00 34.24 10.24
CA GLU A 974 20.15 32.98 10.99
C GLU A 974 21.45 32.24 10.65
N LYS A 975 22.14 31.74 11.69
CA LYS A 975 23.43 31.05 11.54
C LYS A 975 23.30 29.58 11.13
N ARG A 976 22.23 28.90 11.55
CA ARG A 976 22.00 27.49 11.23
C ARG A 976 21.41 27.33 9.84
N GLU A 977 22.02 26.47 9.05
CA GLU A 977 21.60 26.16 7.68
C GLU A 977 20.14 25.69 7.62
N ASN A 978 19.75 24.79 8.51
CA ASN A 978 18.40 24.23 8.50
C ASN A 978 17.30 25.30 8.68
N LEU A 979 17.52 26.31 9.54
CA LEU A 979 16.56 27.41 9.71
C LEU A 979 16.51 28.31 8.49
N ARG A 980 17.66 28.60 7.86
CA ARG A 980 17.69 29.34 6.59
C ARG A 980 16.94 28.59 5.51
N ALA A 981 17.18 27.28 5.36
CA ALA A 981 16.51 26.44 4.38
C ALA A 981 14.98 26.38 4.60
N HIS A 982 14.52 26.28 5.85
CA HIS A 982 13.08 26.35 6.17
C HIS A 982 12.49 27.74 5.91
N ALA A 983 13.24 28.82 6.17
CA ALA A 983 12.80 30.18 5.85
C ALA A 983 12.65 30.39 4.33
N ILE A 984 13.63 29.92 3.54
CA ILE A 984 13.55 29.96 2.08
C ILE A 984 12.40 29.08 1.57
N ALA A 985 12.23 27.87 2.10
CA ALA A 985 11.11 27.00 1.74
C ALA A 985 9.76 27.66 2.05
N ALA A 986 9.64 28.36 3.19
CA ALA A 986 8.46 29.14 3.53
C ALA A 986 8.24 30.31 2.55
N ILE A 987 9.28 31.08 2.21
CA ILE A 987 9.20 32.17 1.22
C ILE A 987 8.67 31.65 -0.12
N LEU A 988 9.30 30.62 -0.65
CA LEU A 988 8.93 30.03 -1.95
C LEU A 988 7.50 29.47 -1.94
N SER A 989 7.08 28.92 -0.79
CA SER A 989 5.75 28.33 -0.63
C SER A 989 4.65 29.39 -0.62
N ILE A 990 4.86 30.53 0.05
CA ILE A 990 3.82 31.56 0.26
C ILE A 990 3.84 32.69 -0.77
N SER A 991 4.90 32.80 -1.58
CA SER A 991 5.04 33.89 -2.56
C SER A 991 4.07 33.71 -3.73
N ASP A 992 3.25 34.74 -3.96
CA ASP A 992 2.44 34.89 -5.17
C ASP A 992 3.31 35.36 -6.36
N ALA A 993 2.70 35.58 -7.53
CA ALA A 993 3.43 36.01 -8.72
C ALA A 993 4.16 37.34 -8.52
N TYR A 994 3.54 38.31 -7.82
CA TYR A 994 4.15 39.61 -7.55
C TYR A 994 5.33 39.50 -6.58
N ALA A 995 5.20 38.72 -5.51
CA ALA A 995 6.28 38.49 -4.55
C ALA A 995 7.46 37.73 -5.21
N LYS A 996 7.18 36.77 -6.10
CA LYS A 996 8.24 36.08 -6.86
C LYS A 996 8.97 37.04 -7.81
N GLU A 997 8.25 37.94 -8.47
CA GLU A 997 8.86 38.99 -9.29
C GLU A 997 9.75 39.91 -8.45
N ASP A 998 9.26 40.41 -7.31
CA ASP A 998 10.05 41.23 -6.38
C ASP A 998 11.31 40.48 -5.89
N LEU A 999 11.18 39.19 -5.56
CA LEU A 999 12.30 38.35 -5.12
C LEU A 999 13.30 38.10 -6.25
N CYS A 1000 12.84 37.95 -7.49
CA CYS A 1000 13.72 37.80 -8.65
C CYS A 1000 14.50 39.11 -8.91
N GLN A 1001 13.85 40.26 -8.83
CA GLN A 1001 14.53 41.56 -8.88
C GLN A 1001 15.53 41.74 -7.74
N TRP A 1002 15.19 41.27 -6.53
CA TRP A 1002 16.12 41.26 -5.40
C TRP A 1002 17.35 40.37 -5.66
N ILE A 1003 17.18 39.20 -6.28
CA ILE A 1003 18.28 38.32 -6.69
C ILE A 1003 19.20 39.03 -7.70
N GLU A 1004 18.64 39.68 -8.71
CA GLU A 1004 19.42 40.41 -9.73
C GLU A 1004 20.25 41.55 -9.13
N GLY A 1005 19.74 42.20 -8.08
CA GLY A 1005 20.42 43.28 -7.37
C GLY A 1005 21.25 42.84 -6.16
N PHE A 1006 21.35 41.54 -5.86
CA PHE A 1006 22.03 41.08 -4.65
C PHE A 1006 23.56 41.22 -4.76
N ASP A 1007 24.18 41.95 -3.83
CA ASP A 1007 25.64 42.12 -3.77
C ASP A 1007 26.32 40.85 -3.22
N TYR A 1008 26.43 39.84 -4.07
CA TYR A 1008 27.08 38.56 -3.75
C TYR A 1008 28.61 38.69 -3.58
N GLN A 1009 29.22 39.80 -4.02
CA GLN A 1009 30.66 40.01 -3.90
C GLN A 1009 31.08 40.45 -2.50
N ASN A 1010 30.29 41.32 -1.87
CA ASN A 1010 30.59 41.84 -0.53
C ASN A 1010 29.77 41.19 0.60
N SER A 1011 28.93 40.20 0.27
CA SER A 1011 28.05 39.53 1.23
C SER A 1011 28.77 38.47 2.09
N ARG A 1012 28.27 38.28 3.31
CA ARG A 1012 28.73 37.21 4.21
C ARG A 1012 28.30 35.84 3.68
N GLN A 1013 29.06 34.80 4.01
CA GLN A 1013 28.83 33.41 3.56
C GLN A 1013 27.39 32.91 3.80
N ASN A 1014 26.80 33.23 4.97
CA ASN A 1014 25.43 32.84 5.29
C ASN A 1014 24.38 33.56 4.43
N HIS A 1015 24.64 34.81 4.05
CA HIS A 1015 23.75 35.59 3.19
C HIS A 1015 23.79 35.04 1.76
N VAL A 1016 25.00 34.76 1.26
CA VAL A 1016 25.23 34.10 -0.04
C VAL A 1016 24.50 32.76 -0.08
N HIS A 1017 24.55 31.98 1.00
CA HIS A 1017 23.86 30.70 1.06
C HIS A 1017 22.33 30.85 0.86
N SER A 1018 21.69 31.76 1.61
CA SER A 1018 20.25 32.03 1.48
C SER A 1018 19.88 32.56 0.10
N PHE A 1019 20.75 33.39 -0.48
CA PHE A 1019 20.63 33.85 -1.86
C PHE A 1019 20.65 32.68 -2.86
N LEU A 1020 21.60 31.74 -2.73
CA LEU A 1020 21.69 30.55 -3.58
C LEU A 1020 20.45 29.64 -3.45
N LEU A 1021 19.97 29.41 -2.24
CA LEU A 1021 18.75 28.62 -2.02
C LEU A 1021 17.50 29.28 -2.62
N LEU A 1022 17.39 30.62 -2.52
CA LEU A 1022 16.27 31.35 -3.12
C LEU A 1022 16.33 31.29 -4.65
N MET A 1023 17.54 31.41 -5.21
CA MET A 1023 17.82 31.30 -6.64
C MET A 1023 17.49 29.92 -7.19
N GLU A 1024 17.92 28.84 -6.53
CA GLU A 1024 17.56 27.46 -6.87
C GLU A 1024 16.03 27.27 -6.83
N GLY A 1025 15.39 27.76 -5.77
CA GLY A 1025 13.95 27.66 -5.58
C GLY A 1025 13.12 28.38 -6.63
N LEU A 1026 13.49 29.61 -7.01
CA LEU A 1026 12.84 30.35 -8.08
C LEU A 1026 13.15 29.75 -9.46
N GLY A 1027 14.31 29.13 -9.63
CA GLY A 1027 14.69 28.39 -10.82
C GLY A 1027 13.76 27.22 -11.18
N GLY A 1028 12.94 26.74 -10.23
CA GLY A 1028 11.86 25.79 -10.48
C GLY A 1028 10.65 26.36 -11.23
N CYS A 1029 10.57 27.69 -11.38
CA CYS A 1029 9.52 28.37 -12.14
C CYS A 1029 10.08 28.81 -13.51
N VAL A 1030 9.53 28.25 -14.60
CA VAL A 1030 10.05 28.41 -15.97
C VAL A 1030 10.26 29.89 -16.36
N ASP A 1031 9.35 30.77 -15.95
CA ASP A 1031 9.37 32.21 -16.27
C ASP A 1031 10.63 32.93 -15.75
N TYR A 1032 11.25 32.43 -14.68
CA TYR A 1032 12.42 33.05 -14.05
C TYR A 1032 13.75 32.41 -14.46
N VAL A 1033 13.72 31.25 -15.11
CA VAL A 1033 14.94 30.51 -15.51
C VAL A 1033 15.92 31.39 -16.29
N PRO A 1034 15.53 32.17 -17.32
CA PRO A 1034 16.47 33.00 -18.07
C PRO A 1034 17.20 34.04 -17.20
N ARG A 1035 16.49 34.63 -16.24
CA ARG A 1035 17.03 35.63 -15.31
C ARG A 1035 17.96 35.00 -14.29
N ILE A 1036 17.57 33.85 -13.74
CA ILE A 1036 18.44 33.07 -12.85
C ILE A 1036 19.73 32.64 -13.56
N VAL A 1037 19.62 32.12 -14.79
CA VAL A 1037 20.79 31.74 -15.61
C VAL A 1037 21.72 32.93 -15.82
N TYR A 1038 21.17 34.11 -16.17
CA TYR A 1038 21.97 35.32 -16.33
C TYR A 1038 22.76 35.69 -15.07
N VAL A 1039 22.14 35.61 -13.89
CA VAL A 1039 22.81 35.88 -12.61
C VAL A 1039 23.90 34.85 -12.32
N VAL A 1040 23.63 33.56 -12.53
CA VAL A 1040 24.63 32.50 -12.32
C VAL A 1040 25.82 32.68 -13.26
N GLU A 1041 25.59 32.97 -14.54
CA GLU A 1041 26.67 33.26 -15.50
C GLU A 1041 27.52 34.45 -15.06
N ASN A 1042 26.93 35.51 -14.52
CA ASN A 1042 27.68 36.66 -14.02
C ASN A 1042 28.51 36.31 -12.79
N ILE A 1043 27.99 35.49 -11.88
CA ILE A 1043 28.74 34.97 -10.72
C ILE A 1043 29.94 34.17 -11.21
N LEU A 1044 29.73 33.24 -12.15
CA LEU A 1044 30.78 32.40 -12.74
C LEU A 1044 31.84 33.26 -13.44
N LYS A 1045 31.45 34.17 -14.34
CA LYS A 1045 32.36 35.08 -15.07
C LYS A 1045 33.15 36.02 -14.15
N SER A 1046 32.54 36.47 -13.06
CA SER A 1046 33.18 37.38 -12.10
C SER A 1046 34.18 36.69 -11.17
N LEU A 1047 34.15 35.36 -11.09
CA LEU A 1047 34.98 34.56 -10.17
C LEU A 1047 34.79 34.90 -8.69
N ALA A 1048 33.69 35.59 -8.34
CA ALA A 1048 33.41 36.02 -6.97
C ALA A 1048 33.30 34.84 -5.98
N PHE A 1049 32.91 33.67 -6.48
CA PHE A 1049 32.74 32.46 -5.68
C PHE A 1049 34.06 31.83 -5.20
N ARG A 1050 35.22 32.23 -5.72
CA ARG A 1050 36.54 31.68 -5.31
C ARG A 1050 36.81 31.83 -3.80
N ASN A 1051 36.24 32.84 -3.17
CA ASN A 1051 36.37 33.10 -1.73
C ASN A 1051 35.18 32.55 -0.91
N TRP A 1052 34.28 31.78 -1.53
CA TRP A 1052 33.12 31.23 -0.83
C TRP A 1052 33.46 29.93 -0.10
N SER A 1053 32.64 29.58 0.89
CA SER A 1053 32.72 28.28 1.54
C SER A 1053 32.40 27.16 0.55
N ASP A 1054 33.04 25.99 0.72
CA ASP A 1054 32.79 24.78 -0.07
C ASP A 1054 31.29 24.46 -0.20
N PHE A 1055 30.52 24.67 0.86
CA PHE A 1055 29.07 24.45 0.82
C PHE A 1055 28.34 25.36 -0.20
N ASN A 1056 28.72 26.63 -0.29
CA ASN A 1056 28.14 27.57 -1.24
C ASN A 1056 28.62 27.31 -2.67
N ILE A 1057 29.89 26.97 -2.85
CA ILE A 1057 30.43 26.59 -4.17
C ILE A 1057 29.72 25.33 -4.66
N ASN A 1058 29.55 24.32 -3.81
CA ASN A 1058 28.77 23.13 -4.13
C ASN A 1058 27.35 23.48 -4.60
N GLN A 1059 26.63 24.35 -3.89
CA GLN A 1059 25.28 24.75 -4.30
C GLN A 1059 25.29 25.51 -5.64
N LEU A 1060 26.21 26.45 -5.83
CA LEU A 1060 26.35 27.18 -7.10
C LEU A 1060 26.58 26.22 -8.27
N LEU A 1061 27.50 25.26 -8.14
CA LEU A 1061 27.83 24.34 -9.22
C LEU A 1061 26.74 23.29 -9.46
N LEU A 1062 25.96 22.92 -8.44
CA LEU A 1062 24.74 22.12 -8.64
C LEU A 1062 23.73 22.87 -9.53
N ILE A 1063 23.53 24.17 -9.28
CA ILE A 1063 22.67 25.03 -10.11
C ILE A 1063 23.26 25.19 -11.53
N ALA A 1064 24.56 25.45 -11.65
CA ALA A 1064 25.23 25.58 -12.94
C ALA A 1064 25.11 24.29 -13.79
N ASN A 1065 25.33 23.12 -13.18
CA ASN A 1065 25.17 21.83 -13.85
C ASN A 1065 23.72 21.55 -14.25
N ALA A 1066 22.74 21.92 -13.41
CA ALA A 1066 21.33 21.77 -13.74
C ALA A 1066 20.94 22.55 -15.01
N TYR A 1067 21.55 23.73 -15.21
CA TYR A 1067 21.34 24.57 -16.40
C TYR A 1067 22.40 24.40 -17.50
N ARG A 1068 23.32 23.44 -17.36
CA ARG A 1068 24.42 23.16 -18.31
C ARG A 1068 25.28 24.40 -18.63
N LEU A 1069 25.56 25.22 -17.62
CA LEU A 1069 26.40 26.39 -17.76
C LEU A 1069 27.88 26.00 -17.76
N GLU A 1070 28.67 26.72 -18.55
CA GLU A 1070 30.11 26.53 -18.63
C GLU A 1070 30.82 27.30 -17.51
N TYR A 1071 31.78 26.65 -16.86
CA TYR A 1071 32.68 27.22 -15.88
C TYR A 1071 34.00 26.45 -15.89
N ASP A 1072 35.09 27.15 -15.59
CA ASP A 1072 36.40 26.52 -15.48
C ASP A 1072 36.51 25.85 -14.10
N VAL A 1073 36.91 24.59 -14.07
CA VAL A 1073 37.08 23.86 -12.81
C VAL A 1073 38.35 24.27 -12.08
N ASP A 1074 39.33 24.83 -12.78
CA ASP A 1074 40.57 25.35 -12.20
C ASP A 1074 40.30 26.58 -11.31
N ASP A 1075 39.11 27.19 -11.46
CA ASP A 1075 38.60 28.21 -10.55
C ASP A 1075 38.26 27.67 -9.15
N VAL A 1076 38.16 26.34 -8.99
CA VAL A 1076 37.92 25.70 -7.70
C VAL A 1076 39.20 25.01 -7.23
N SER A 1077 39.75 25.49 -6.12
CA SER A 1077 40.88 24.83 -5.47
C SER A 1077 40.46 23.48 -4.86
N VAL A 1078 40.66 22.40 -5.62
CA VAL A 1078 40.24 21.02 -5.31
C VAL A 1078 40.68 20.54 -3.93
N GLU A 1079 41.88 20.93 -3.51
CA GLU A 1079 42.47 20.58 -2.22
C GLU A 1079 41.72 21.21 -1.02
N LEU A 1080 40.95 22.28 -1.26
CA LEU A 1080 40.20 23.03 -0.24
C LEU A 1080 38.72 22.65 -0.18
N VAL A 1081 38.25 21.74 -1.04
CA VAL A 1081 36.83 21.37 -1.15
C VAL A 1081 36.59 19.87 -0.93
N CYS A 1082 35.44 19.54 -0.35
CA CYS A 1082 34.97 18.18 -0.16
C CYS A 1082 33.61 17.96 -0.82
N LEU A 1083 32.63 18.84 -0.56
CA LEU A 1083 31.28 18.74 -1.11
C LEU A 1083 31.24 19.10 -2.61
N THR A 1084 31.97 20.15 -3.00
CA THR A 1084 32.03 20.64 -4.38
C THR A 1084 32.61 19.60 -5.35
N LYS A 1085 33.34 18.60 -4.85
CA LYS A 1085 33.80 17.45 -5.67
C LYS A 1085 32.64 16.70 -6.32
N ARG A 1086 31.42 16.74 -5.75
CA ARG A 1086 30.22 16.09 -6.31
C ARG A 1086 29.76 16.72 -7.65
N PRO A 1087 29.43 18.03 -7.72
CA PRO A 1087 29.11 18.66 -9.00
C PRO A 1087 30.31 18.67 -9.96
N LEU A 1088 31.55 18.75 -9.46
CA LEU A 1088 32.75 18.61 -10.31
C LEU A 1088 32.84 17.21 -10.94
N ALA A 1089 32.56 16.14 -10.20
CA ALA A 1089 32.50 14.78 -10.72
C ALA A 1089 31.44 14.63 -11.82
N VAL A 1090 30.27 15.25 -11.66
CA VAL A 1090 29.23 15.29 -12.72
C VAL A 1090 29.76 16.01 -13.97
N LYS A 1091 30.41 17.16 -13.81
CA LYS A 1091 31.00 17.93 -14.93
C LYS A 1091 32.11 17.14 -15.64
N LEU A 1092 33.02 16.53 -14.87
CA LEU A 1092 34.10 15.66 -15.37
C LEU A 1092 33.56 14.52 -16.24
N LEU A 1093 32.41 13.96 -15.88
CA LEU A 1093 31.79 12.88 -16.64
C LEU A 1093 31.10 13.35 -17.92
N GLN A 1094 30.67 14.62 -17.99
CA GLN A 1094 29.90 15.16 -19.12
C GLN A 1094 30.77 15.84 -20.19
N ASP A 1095 31.90 16.41 -19.80
CA ASP A 1095 32.75 17.20 -20.67
C ASP A 1095 33.51 16.32 -21.70
N ARG A 1096 33.59 16.81 -22.94
CA ARG A 1096 34.23 16.11 -24.08
C ARG A 1096 35.73 16.30 -24.15
N ASP A 1097 36.22 17.44 -23.70
CA ASP A 1097 37.62 17.81 -23.82
C ASP A 1097 38.37 17.67 -22.49
N VAL A 1098 37.78 17.02 -21.48
CA VAL A 1098 38.39 16.75 -20.16
C VAL A 1098 39.82 16.22 -20.23
N LEU A 1099 40.15 15.34 -21.18
CA LEU A 1099 41.50 14.79 -21.32
C LEU A 1099 42.49 15.72 -22.02
N LYS A 1100 42.00 16.71 -22.78
CA LYS A 1100 42.81 17.77 -23.40
C LYS A 1100 42.90 19.01 -22.53
N SER A 1101 41.96 19.17 -21.61
CA SER A 1101 41.82 20.30 -20.71
C SER A 1101 42.80 20.23 -19.54
N GLU A 1102 42.97 21.38 -18.89
CA GLU A 1102 43.75 21.57 -17.67
C GLU A 1102 43.15 20.79 -16.46
N MET A 1103 41.94 20.22 -16.60
CA MET A 1103 41.24 19.36 -15.63
C MET A 1103 41.96 18.05 -15.29
N CYS A 1104 43.07 17.70 -15.96
CA CYS A 1104 43.86 16.51 -15.68
C CYS A 1104 44.32 16.38 -14.21
N HIS A 1105 44.41 17.50 -13.49
CA HIS A 1105 44.78 17.51 -12.07
C HIS A 1105 43.65 16.97 -11.16
N LEU A 1106 42.37 17.19 -11.48
CA LEU A 1106 41.22 16.64 -10.73
C LEU A 1106 41.23 15.11 -10.71
N TRP A 1107 41.61 14.48 -11.82
CA TRP A 1107 41.74 13.02 -11.89
C TRP A 1107 42.86 12.47 -11.00
N ARG A 1108 43.83 13.31 -10.59
CA ARG A 1108 44.89 12.91 -9.66
C ARG A 1108 44.41 12.88 -8.21
N ASP A 1109 43.39 13.67 -7.87
CA ASP A 1109 42.77 13.69 -6.54
C ASP A 1109 41.91 12.45 -6.30
N GLU A 1110 42.20 11.70 -5.24
CA GLU A 1110 41.54 10.42 -4.96
C GLU A 1110 40.07 10.60 -4.56
N ASP A 1111 39.76 11.61 -3.74
CA ASP A 1111 38.38 11.87 -3.30
C ASP A 1111 37.47 12.24 -4.47
N THR A 1112 38.00 13.03 -5.43
CA THR A 1112 37.29 13.38 -6.65
C THR A 1112 36.98 12.13 -7.47
N ARG A 1113 37.94 11.20 -7.62
CA ARG A 1113 37.70 9.91 -8.28
C ARG A 1113 36.63 9.08 -7.56
N ARG A 1114 36.63 9.06 -6.22
CA ARG A 1114 35.59 8.36 -5.43
C ARG A 1114 34.19 8.94 -5.70
N GLU A 1115 34.06 10.26 -5.82
CA GLU A 1115 32.78 10.87 -6.20
C GLU A 1115 32.39 10.56 -7.66
N VAL A 1116 33.34 10.49 -8.59
CA VAL A 1116 33.09 9.99 -9.95
C VAL A 1116 32.51 8.58 -9.91
N TYR A 1117 33.08 7.66 -9.13
CA TYR A 1117 32.57 6.30 -8.99
C TYR A 1117 31.15 6.28 -8.40
N ARG A 1118 30.88 7.09 -7.37
CA ARG A 1118 29.52 7.23 -6.79
C ARG A 1118 28.50 7.70 -7.82
N VAL A 1119 28.86 8.66 -8.67
CA VAL A 1119 27.97 9.17 -9.72
C VAL A 1119 27.69 8.08 -10.77
N ILE A 1120 28.71 7.31 -11.18
CA ILE A 1120 28.54 6.20 -12.15
C ILE A 1120 27.65 5.11 -11.57
N CYS A 1121 27.86 4.65 -10.33
CA CYS A 1121 26.98 3.66 -9.70
C CYS A 1121 25.54 4.16 -9.61
N LYS A 1122 25.33 5.46 -9.37
CA LYS A 1122 23.98 6.04 -9.22
C LYS A 1122 23.26 6.28 -10.54
N LEU A 1123 23.95 6.70 -11.60
CA LEU A 1123 23.35 7.13 -12.87
C LEU A 1123 23.64 6.19 -14.06
N GLY A 1124 24.51 5.20 -13.86
CA GLY A 1124 24.98 4.28 -14.89
C GLY A 1124 26.04 4.86 -15.82
N TRP A 1125 26.61 4.00 -16.68
CA TRP A 1125 27.65 4.38 -17.66
C TRP A 1125 27.22 5.48 -18.65
N ASN A 1126 25.92 5.68 -18.85
CA ASN A 1126 25.40 6.72 -19.75
C ASN A 1126 25.58 8.14 -19.19
N ALA A 1127 25.82 8.29 -17.89
CA ALA A 1127 26.24 9.57 -17.32
C ALA A 1127 27.68 9.95 -17.70
N SER A 1128 28.49 8.96 -18.08
CA SER A 1128 29.88 9.12 -18.52
C SER A 1128 29.96 9.27 -20.03
N ASN A 1129 30.69 10.31 -20.46
CA ASN A 1129 31.13 10.47 -21.83
C ASN A 1129 31.93 9.24 -22.31
N MET A 1130 31.54 8.70 -23.46
CA MET A 1130 32.14 7.50 -24.06
C MET A 1130 33.67 7.58 -24.19
N PHE A 1131 34.24 8.76 -24.48
CA PHE A 1131 35.69 8.93 -24.64
C PHE A 1131 36.49 8.81 -23.33
N LEU A 1132 35.83 8.91 -22.16
CA LEU A 1132 36.48 8.83 -20.85
C LEU A 1132 36.48 7.42 -20.26
N ARG A 1133 35.65 6.50 -20.78
CA ARG A 1133 35.41 5.19 -20.16
C ARG A 1133 36.68 4.35 -20.00
N ALA A 1134 37.55 4.33 -21.02
CA ALA A 1134 38.83 3.61 -20.96
C ALA A 1134 39.79 4.19 -19.89
N HIS A 1135 39.81 5.51 -19.74
CA HIS A 1135 40.60 6.19 -18.73
C HIS A 1135 40.08 5.89 -17.31
N ILE A 1136 38.76 5.95 -17.12
CA ILE A 1136 38.11 5.62 -15.84
C ILE A 1136 38.40 4.17 -15.44
N ILE A 1137 38.34 3.22 -16.38
CA ILE A 1137 38.70 1.82 -16.11
C ILE A 1137 40.15 1.71 -15.63
N THR A 1138 41.08 2.39 -16.30
CA THR A 1138 42.50 2.36 -15.91
C THR A 1138 42.72 2.91 -14.49
N LEU A 1139 42.03 4.01 -14.14
CA LEU A 1139 42.09 4.58 -12.81
C LEU A 1139 41.42 3.69 -11.76
N ALA A 1140 40.27 3.11 -12.07
CA ALA A 1140 39.55 2.20 -11.19
C ALA A 1140 40.42 0.97 -10.83
N ILE A 1141 41.13 0.39 -11.80
CA ILE A 1141 42.06 -0.72 -11.55
C ILE A 1141 43.21 -0.28 -10.63
N LYS A 1142 43.78 0.90 -10.89
CA LYS A 1142 44.85 1.47 -10.06
C LYS A 1142 44.39 1.72 -8.63
N ASP A 1143 43.19 2.26 -8.44
CA ASP A 1143 42.63 2.55 -7.12
C ASP A 1143 42.27 1.26 -6.38
N LEU A 1144 41.71 0.25 -7.05
CA LEU A 1144 41.44 -1.07 -6.46
C LEU A 1144 42.73 -1.72 -5.92
N ALA A 1145 43.89 -1.42 -6.54
CA ALA A 1145 45.19 -1.96 -6.13
C ALA A 1145 45.74 -1.37 -4.83
N ILE A 1146 45.12 -0.31 -4.25
CA ILE A 1146 45.60 0.35 -3.02
C ILE A 1146 45.39 -0.58 -1.80
N PRO A 1147 46.43 -1.04 -1.08
CA PRO A 1147 46.34 -2.04 -0.01
C PRO A 1147 45.24 -1.79 1.04
N HIS A 1148 45.03 -0.55 1.45
CA HIS A 1148 44.03 -0.19 2.48
C HIS A 1148 42.78 0.52 1.92
N ILE A 1149 42.38 0.22 0.68
CA ILE A 1149 41.15 0.78 0.12
C ILE A 1149 39.93 0.40 1.00
N PRO A 1150 39.07 1.36 1.38
CA PRO A 1150 37.82 1.05 2.08
C PRO A 1150 36.96 0.06 1.29
N GLN A 1151 36.45 -0.98 1.94
CA GLN A 1151 35.74 -2.06 1.25
C GLN A 1151 34.52 -1.57 0.45
N CYS A 1152 33.84 -0.51 0.91
CA CYS A 1152 32.71 0.08 0.20
C CYS A 1152 33.13 0.80 -1.10
N ASP A 1153 34.34 1.35 -1.16
CA ASP A 1153 34.87 1.97 -2.36
C ASP A 1153 35.41 0.88 -3.31
N ALA A 1154 36.05 -0.16 -2.77
CA ALA A 1154 36.42 -1.35 -3.56
C ALA A 1154 35.19 -2.01 -4.21
N LYS A 1155 34.09 -2.18 -3.45
CA LYS A 1155 32.81 -2.68 -3.95
C LYS A 1155 32.30 -1.84 -5.14
N ARG A 1156 32.21 -0.51 -4.98
CA ARG A 1156 31.75 0.38 -6.08
C ARG A 1156 32.64 0.27 -7.30
N ILE A 1157 33.96 0.24 -7.11
CA ILE A 1157 34.90 0.06 -8.21
C ILE A 1157 34.64 -1.28 -8.91
N MET A 1158 34.49 -2.37 -8.16
CA MET A 1158 34.23 -3.68 -8.74
C MET A 1158 32.86 -3.77 -9.43
N GLU A 1159 31.84 -3.10 -8.93
CA GLU A 1159 30.53 -2.95 -9.60
C GLU A 1159 30.67 -2.23 -10.95
N ILE A 1160 31.42 -1.14 -10.99
CA ILE A 1160 31.73 -0.39 -12.21
C ILE A 1160 32.51 -1.25 -13.20
N LEU A 1161 33.57 -1.92 -12.73
CA LEU A 1161 34.40 -2.82 -13.53
C LEU A 1161 33.59 -3.99 -14.08
N THR A 1162 32.70 -4.57 -13.28
CA THR A 1162 31.76 -5.61 -13.71
C THR A 1162 30.89 -5.11 -14.86
N SER A 1163 30.35 -3.90 -14.74
CA SER A 1163 29.53 -3.27 -15.78
C SER A 1163 30.34 -2.90 -17.05
N ALA A 1164 31.67 -2.88 -16.98
CA ALA A 1164 32.56 -2.58 -18.10
C ALA A 1164 33.01 -3.82 -18.90
N ILE A 1165 32.77 -5.03 -18.38
CA ILE A 1165 33.14 -6.28 -19.05
C ILE A 1165 32.48 -6.38 -20.43
N GLY A 1166 33.24 -6.85 -21.42
CA GLY A 1166 32.77 -7.11 -22.79
C GLY A 1166 32.66 -5.86 -23.67
N ASN A 1167 32.11 -4.77 -23.15
CA ASN A 1167 31.84 -3.56 -23.94
C ASN A 1167 32.96 -2.50 -23.87
N PHE A 1168 33.67 -2.40 -22.75
CA PHE A 1168 34.59 -1.29 -22.50
C PHE A 1168 35.96 -1.71 -21.97
N MET A 1169 36.08 -2.90 -21.37
CA MET A 1169 37.32 -3.39 -20.76
C MET A 1169 38.12 -4.27 -21.73
N SER A 1170 39.42 -3.99 -21.90
CA SER A 1170 40.32 -4.84 -22.68
C SER A 1170 40.69 -6.13 -21.95
N THR A 1171 41.07 -7.17 -22.69
CA THR A 1171 41.51 -8.46 -22.13
C THR A 1171 42.68 -8.31 -21.15
N GLU A 1172 43.64 -7.43 -21.46
CA GLU A 1172 44.77 -7.12 -20.57
C GLU A 1172 44.33 -6.45 -19.27
N SER A 1173 43.36 -5.55 -19.33
CA SER A 1173 42.83 -4.87 -18.14
C SER A 1173 42.08 -5.85 -17.24
N LEU A 1174 41.30 -6.74 -17.84
CA LEU A 1174 40.58 -7.78 -17.11
C LEU A 1174 41.53 -8.75 -16.42
N GLN A 1175 42.61 -9.16 -17.10
CA GLN A 1175 43.65 -9.99 -16.49
C GLN A 1175 44.29 -9.32 -15.27
N LYS A 1176 44.60 -8.02 -15.33
CA LYS A 1176 45.13 -7.27 -14.18
C LYS A 1176 44.16 -7.23 -13.01
N VAL A 1177 42.85 -7.13 -13.28
CA VAL A 1177 41.82 -7.15 -12.24
C VAL A 1177 41.74 -8.52 -11.59
N GLU A 1178 41.79 -9.60 -12.37
CA GLU A 1178 41.79 -10.98 -11.87
C GLU A 1178 43.02 -11.24 -10.97
N GLU A 1179 44.23 -10.93 -11.45
CA GLU A 1179 45.48 -11.08 -10.68
C GLU A 1179 45.44 -10.28 -9.37
N LEU A 1180 44.87 -9.07 -9.41
CA LEU A 1180 44.70 -8.24 -8.22
C LEU A 1180 43.71 -8.84 -7.22
N ILE A 1181 42.59 -9.38 -7.70
CA ILE A 1181 41.57 -10.00 -6.85
C ILE A 1181 42.12 -11.27 -6.21
N GLU A 1182 42.81 -12.12 -6.98
CA GLU A 1182 43.42 -13.35 -6.46
C GLU A 1182 44.44 -13.01 -5.36
N ALA A 1183 45.35 -12.06 -5.60
CA ALA A 1183 46.29 -11.60 -4.59
C ALA A 1183 45.61 -11.05 -3.32
N ARG A 1184 44.42 -10.46 -3.45
CA ARG A 1184 43.65 -9.93 -2.31
C ARG A 1184 42.92 -10.99 -1.51
N LEU A 1185 42.34 -11.97 -2.17
CA LEU A 1185 41.63 -13.06 -1.50
C LEU A 1185 42.62 -14.01 -0.80
N GLU A 1186 43.85 -14.14 -1.30
CA GLU A 1186 44.91 -14.97 -0.71
C GLU A 1186 45.65 -14.30 0.47
N ASP A 1187 45.68 -12.97 0.57
CA ASP A 1187 46.36 -12.27 1.67
C ASP A 1187 45.45 -12.14 2.90
N PRO A 1188 45.71 -12.86 4.00
CA PRO A 1188 44.87 -12.82 5.20
C PRO A 1188 44.86 -11.47 5.91
N ASN A 1189 45.81 -10.56 5.61
CA ASN A 1189 45.86 -9.21 6.20
C ASN A 1189 45.12 -8.16 5.37
N LEU A 1190 44.90 -8.43 4.07
CA LEU A 1190 44.33 -7.48 3.11
C LEU A 1190 43.00 -7.95 2.50
N ASN A 1191 42.51 -9.12 2.91
CA ASN A 1191 41.28 -9.70 2.41
C ASN A 1191 40.05 -8.83 2.69
N TRP A 1192 39.06 -8.93 1.80
CA TRP A 1192 37.75 -8.33 2.03
C TRP A 1192 36.91 -9.26 2.89
N THR A 1193 36.09 -8.66 3.76
CA THR A 1193 35.28 -9.39 4.74
C THR A 1193 33.78 -9.13 4.56
N LEU A 1194 33.41 -8.08 3.84
CA LEU A 1194 32.00 -7.77 3.56
C LEU A 1194 31.48 -8.68 2.44
N PRO A 1195 30.37 -9.41 2.63
CA PRO A 1195 29.86 -10.37 1.65
C PRO A 1195 29.66 -9.81 0.24
N SER A 1196 29.01 -8.64 0.12
CA SER A 1196 28.79 -8.02 -1.20
C SER A 1196 30.08 -7.61 -1.90
N THR A 1197 31.12 -7.21 -1.16
CA THR A 1197 32.45 -6.93 -1.73
C THR A 1197 33.09 -8.20 -2.29
N ILE A 1198 33.04 -9.29 -1.52
CA ILE A 1198 33.53 -10.61 -1.96
C ILE A 1198 32.74 -11.09 -3.18
N ALA A 1199 31.42 -10.87 -3.21
CA ALA A 1199 30.57 -11.27 -4.32
C ALA A 1199 30.97 -10.60 -5.65
N TYR A 1200 31.20 -9.29 -5.65
CA TYR A 1200 31.71 -8.60 -6.83
C TYR A 1200 33.13 -9.05 -7.21
N ALA A 1201 33.98 -9.33 -6.23
CA ALA A 1201 35.31 -9.88 -6.48
C ALA A 1201 35.22 -11.25 -7.17
N THR A 1202 34.38 -12.15 -6.66
CA THR A 1202 34.11 -13.47 -7.27
C THR A 1202 33.54 -13.32 -8.68
N LYS A 1203 32.60 -12.40 -8.90
CA LYS A 1203 32.03 -12.14 -10.22
C LYS A 1203 33.09 -11.72 -11.25
N LEU A 1204 34.05 -10.89 -10.85
CA LEU A 1204 35.19 -10.52 -11.69
C LEU A 1204 36.17 -11.69 -11.91
N ARG A 1205 36.53 -12.43 -10.84
CA ARG A 1205 37.44 -13.60 -10.87
C ARG A 1205 36.98 -14.69 -11.84
N TYR A 1206 35.66 -14.90 -11.95
CA TYR A 1206 35.07 -15.94 -12.81
C TYR A 1206 34.58 -15.44 -14.18
N SER A 1207 34.82 -14.17 -14.51
CA SER A 1207 34.29 -13.58 -15.76
C SER A 1207 34.83 -14.22 -17.05
N ARG A 1208 36.12 -14.59 -17.10
CA ARG A 1208 36.75 -15.26 -18.27
C ARG A 1208 36.88 -16.78 -18.16
N ARG A 1209 36.59 -17.37 -16.99
CA ARG A 1209 36.78 -18.81 -16.80
C ARG A 1209 35.80 -19.61 -17.67
N ALA A 1210 36.33 -20.61 -18.37
CA ALA A 1210 35.54 -21.47 -19.27
C ALA A 1210 34.78 -22.56 -18.51
N CYS A 1211 35.44 -23.14 -17.49
CA CYS A 1211 34.90 -24.17 -16.61
C CYS A 1211 34.58 -23.61 -15.21
N VAL A 1212 33.67 -24.30 -14.52
CA VAL A 1212 33.35 -24.09 -13.11
C VAL A 1212 34.19 -25.05 -12.25
N ASP A 1213 34.60 -24.62 -11.06
CA ASP A 1213 35.30 -25.44 -10.07
C ASP A 1213 34.41 -25.66 -8.82
N GLN A 1214 34.82 -26.62 -7.97
CA GLN A 1214 34.06 -26.96 -6.77
C GLN A 1214 34.04 -25.83 -5.72
N GLU A 1215 35.07 -24.99 -5.70
CA GLU A 1215 35.14 -23.80 -4.83
C GLU A 1215 33.99 -22.84 -5.14
N LEU A 1216 33.73 -22.56 -6.43
CA LEU A 1216 32.64 -21.69 -6.84
C LEU A 1216 31.26 -22.30 -6.52
N ILE A 1217 31.07 -23.59 -6.78
CA ILE A 1217 29.80 -24.27 -6.50
C ILE A 1217 29.48 -24.21 -5.00
N ALA A 1218 30.47 -24.48 -4.15
CA ALA A 1218 30.33 -24.34 -2.70
C ALA A 1218 29.96 -22.90 -2.31
N TRP A 1219 30.66 -21.90 -2.86
CA TRP A 1219 30.38 -20.49 -2.58
C TRP A 1219 28.96 -20.06 -3.00
N ILE A 1220 28.46 -20.54 -4.16
CA ILE A 1220 27.08 -20.27 -4.60
C ILE A 1220 26.06 -20.80 -3.58
N ARG A 1221 26.31 -22.01 -3.03
CA ARG A 1221 25.45 -22.62 -2.00
C ARG A 1221 25.53 -21.86 -0.67
N GLU A 1222 26.73 -21.45 -0.26
CA GLU A 1222 26.92 -20.65 0.95
C GLU A 1222 26.21 -19.29 0.86
N CYS A 1223 26.24 -18.63 -0.30
CA CYS A 1223 25.55 -17.35 -0.51
C CYS A 1223 24.03 -17.46 -0.36
N TYR A 1224 23.43 -18.61 -0.73
CA TYR A 1224 21.98 -18.83 -0.56
C TYR A 1224 21.57 -18.79 0.92
N GLU A 1225 22.46 -19.21 1.82
CA GLU A 1225 22.23 -19.25 3.28
C GLU A 1225 22.46 -17.89 3.97
N GLN A 1226 22.91 -16.85 3.26
CA GLN A 1226 23.12 -15.51 3.82
C GLN A 1226 21.86 -14.62 3.75
N ASP A 1227 21.74 -13.63 4.63
CA ASP A 1227 20.60 -12.69 4.62
C ASP A 1227 20.76 -11.51 3.63
N ASP A 1228 21.93 -11.36 2.98
CA ASP A 1228 22.21 -10.22 2.10
C ASP A 1228 21.67 -10.44 0.67
N PRO A 1229 20.60 -9.73 0.24
CA PRO A 1229 19.95 -9.97 -1.05
C PRO A 1229 20.82 -9.60 -2.25
N GLU A 1230 21.75 -8.65 -2.07
CA GLU A 1230 22.69 -8.24 -3.11
C GLU A 1230 23.71 -9.35 -3.40
N THR A 1231 24.30 -9.93 -2.35
CA THR A 1231 25.20 -11.07 -2.46
C THR A 1231 24.52 -12.27 -3.13
N LYS A 1232 23.28 -12.60 -2.74
CA LYS A 1232 22.49 -13.66 -3.38
C LYS A 1232 22.29 -13.41 -4.87
N GLN A 1233 21.89 -12.21 -5.24
CA GLN A 1233 21.67 -11.85 -6.64
C GLN A 1233 22.96 -11.97 -7.47
N ILE A 1234 24.10 -11.56 -6.92
CA ILE A 1234 25.40 -11.69 -7.57
C ILE A 1234 25.80 -13.16 -7.71
N ALA A 1235 25.66 -13.97 -6.66
CA ALA A 1235 25.96 -15.40 -6.70
C ALA A 1235 25.12 -16.14 -7.74
N LEU A 1236 23.82 -15.82 -7.82
CA LEU A 1236 22.92 -16.31 -8.85
C LEU A 1236 23.40 -15.92 -10.25
N GLU A 1237 23.76 -14.65 -10.49
CA GLU A 1237 24.25 -14.18 -11.78
C GLU A 1237 25.55 -14.88 -12.21
N VAL A 1238 26.47 -15.13 -11.27
CA VAL A 1238 27.71 -15.87 -11.52
C VAL A 1238 27.40 -17.32 -11.87
N GLY A 1239 26.56 -18.01 -11.10
CA GLY A 1239 26.14 -19.38 -11.42
C GLY A 1239 25.43 -19.47 -12.78
N ALA A 1240 24.53 -18.53 -13.06
CA ALA A 1240 23.81 -18.42 -14.32
C ALA A 1240 24.74 -18.27 -15.52
N GLN A 1241 25.85 -17.53 -15.39
CA GLN A 1241 26.84 -17.39 -16.46
C GLN A 1241 27.36 -18.75 -16.96
N PHE A 1242 27.55 -19.72 -16.06
CA PHE A 1242 28.00 -21.07 -16.41
C PHE A 1242 26.84 -21.96 -16.85
N VAL A 1243 25.71 -21.92 -16.13
CA VAL A 1243 24.54 -22.75 -16.45
C VAL A 1243 23.97 -22.44 -17.84
N CYS A 1244 23.93 -21.17 -18.24
CA CYS A 1244 23.48 -20.76 -19.57
C CYS A 1244 24.36 -21.30 -20.73
N ARG A 1245 25.58 -21.80 -20.44
CA ARG A 1245 26.45 -22.44 -21.45
C ARG A 1245 26.11 -23.92 -21.63
N ILE A 1246 25.44 -24.54 -20.67
CA ILE A 1246 25.00 -25.93 -20.73
C ILE A 1246 23.84 -26.02 -21.73
N ARG A 1247 24.03 -26.82 -22.78
CA ARG A 1247 22.96 -27.12 -23.74
C ARG A 1247 21.97 -28.09 -23.12
N SER A 1248 20.70 -27.99 -23.49
CA SER A 1248 19.69 -28.99 -23.13
C SER A 1248 20.10 -30.38 -23.67
N LYS A 1249 20.07 -31.38 -22.79
CA LYS A 1249 20.46 -32.78 -23.05
C LYS A 1249 19.48 -33.71 -22.34
N ARG A 1250 19.54 -35.01 -22.67
CA ARG A 1250 18.75 -36.05 -21.98
C ARG A 1250 19.35 -36.47 -20.64
N SER A 1251 20.66 -36.30 -20.49
CA SER A 1251 21.39 -36.61 -19.26
C SER A 1251 22.56 -35.65 -19.15
N TYR A 1252 22.86 -35.25 -17.92
CA TYR A 1252 23.88 -34.28 -17.54
C TYR A 1252 25.01 -34.98 -16.81
N THR A 1253 26.24 -34.48 -16.94
CA THR A 1253 27.37 -35.01 -16.16
C THR A 1253 27.20 -34.66 -14.68
N ASP A 1254 27.86 -35.39 -13.79
CA ASP A 1254 27.80 -35.11 -12.34
C ASP A 1254 28.22 -33.67 -12.00
N GLU A 1255 29.24 -33.14 -12.68
CA GLU A 1255 29.66 -31.74 -12.56
C GLU A 1255 28.58 -30.74 -13.02
N GLU A 1256 27.89 -31.04 -14.13
CA GLU A 1256 26.77 -30.23 -14.62
C GLU A 1256 25.60 -30.26 -13.61
N LYS A 1257 25.29 -31.44 -13.05
CA LYS A 1257 24.23 -31.62 -12.03
C LYS A 1257 24.53 -30.85 -10.74
N GLU A 1258 25.77 -30.84 -10.27
CA GLU A 1258 26.17 -30.08 -9.09
C GLU A 1258 25.95 -28.57 -9.27
N LEU A 1259 26.36 -28.02 -10.41
CA LEU A 1259 26.16 -26.61 -10.73
C LEU A 1259 24.66 -26.28 -10.88
N ILE A 1260 23.91 -27.09 -11.62
CA ILE A 1260 22.46 -26.91 -11.79
C ILE A 1260 21.77 -26.97 -10.42
N GLY A 1261 22.16 -27.92 -9.56
CA GLY A 1261 21.63 -28.09 -8.22
C GLY A 1261 21.93 -26.89 -7.31
N ALA A 1262 23.12 -26.29 -7.40
CA ALA A 1262 23.46 -25.09 -6.63
C ALA A 1262 22.63 -23.87 -7.05
N VAL A 1263 22.41 -23.66 -8.35
CA VAL A 1263 21.58 -22.55 -8.86
C VAL A 1263 20.10 -22.79 -8.58
N ALA A 1264 19.62 -24.04 -8.66
CA ALA A 1264 18.23 -24.40 -8.40
C ALA A 1264 17.76 -24.12 -6.96
N LEU A 1265 18.69 -24.01 -5.99
CA LEU A 1265 18.36 -23.58 -4.62
C LEU A 1265 17.61 -22.23 -4.60
N TYR A 1266 18.00 -21.31 -5.48
CA TYR A 1266 17.44 -19.96 -5.55
C TYR A 1266 16.00 -19.91 -6.10
N LEU A 1267 15.47 -21.02 -6.66
CA LEU A 1267 14.04 -21.15 -6.97
C LEU A 1267 13.17 -21.19 -5.70
N GLN A 1268 13.78 -21.36 -4.53
CA GLN A 1268 13.12 -21.37 -3.22
C GLN A 1268 13.42 -20.14 -2.37
N ASP A 1269 14.13 -19.14 -2.90
CA ASP A 1269 14.47 -17.93 -2.16
C ASP A 1269 13.23 -17.14 -1.72
N GLU A 1270 13.31 -16.40 -0.63
CA GLU A 1270 12.22 -15.54 -0.14
C GLU A 1270 11.84 -14.44 -1.15
N SER A 1271 12.81 -13.93 -1.90
CA SER A 1271 12.61 -12.87 -2.90
C SER A 1271 12.01 -13.41 -4.19
N GLU A 1272 10.80 -12.96 -4.52
CA GLU A 1272 10.15 -13.27 -5.80
C GLU A 1272 11.02 -12.90 -7.00
N ARG A 1273 11.77 -11.80 -6.91
CA ARG A 1273 12.70 -11.38 -7.97
C ARG A 1273 13.81 -12.42 -8.20
N ILE A 1274 14.41 -12.95 -7.13
CA ILE A 1274 15.49 -13.94 -7.22
C ILE A 1274 14.95 -15.24 -7.82
N ARG A 1275 13.77 -15.71 -7.37
CA ARG A 1275 13.12 -16.90 -7.94
C ARG A 1275 12.83 -16.74 -9.43
N ASN A 1276 12.27 -15.60 -9.81
CA ASN A 1276 11.94 -15.32 -11.21
C ASN A 1276 13.20 -15.31 -12.07
N ASN A 1277 14.25 -14.59 -11.65
CA ASN A 1277 15.56 -14.59 -12.32
C ASN A 1277 16.14 -16.01 -12.44
N THR A 1278 16.06 -16.80 -11.38
CA THR A 1278 16.55 -18.19 -11.39
C THR A 1278 15.80 -19.04 -12.41
N SER A 1279 14.49 -18.86 -12.52
CA SER A 1279 13.71 -19.56 -13.55
C SER A 1279 14.12 -19.15 -14.97
N TYR A 1280 14.37 -17.87 -15.23
CA TYR A 1280 14.90 -17.41 -16.51
C TYR A 1280 16.25 -18.07 -16.86
N TYR A 1281 17.11 -18.29 -15.87
CA TYR A 1281 18.44 -18.90 -16.07
C TYR A 1281 18.42 -20.42 -16.23
N LEU A 1282 17.38 -21.10 -15.73
CA LEU A 1282 17.26 -22.56 -15.79
C LEU A 1282 16.29 -23.04 -16.87
N GLY A 1283 15.36 -22.18 -17.31
CA GLY A 1283 14.26 -22.56 -18.22
C GLY A 1283 14.73 -23.22 -19.52
N HIS A 1284 15.86 -22.78 -20.10
CA HIS A 1284 16.37 -23.31 -21.37
C HIS A 1284 16.90 -24.75 -21.29
N LEU A 1285 17.18 -25.26 -20.08
CA LEU A 1285 17.61 -26.64 -19.90
C LEU A 1285 16.46 -27.62 -20.14
N ILE A 1286 15.23 -27.15 -19.94
CA ILE A 1286 13.99 -27.92 -20.05
C ILE A 1286 13.57 -27.95 -21.53
N LYS A 1287 13.88 -29.05 -22.23
CA LYS A 1287 13.82 -29.16 -23.69
C LYS A 1287 12.44 -28.89 -24.32
N ASP A 1288 11.38 -29.28 -23.61
CA ASP A 1288 10.06 -29.52 -24.20
C ASP A 1288 8.99 -28.48 -23.80
N THR A 1289 9.35 -27.40 -23.10
CA THR A 1289 8.36 -26.37 -22.70
C THR A 1289 8.13 -25.32 -23.78
N GLY A 1290 9.13 -24.99 -24.60
CA GLY A 1290 9.07 -23.86 -25.54
C GLY A 1290 9.08 -22.48 -24.87
N TYR A 1291 8.94 -22.41 -23.54
CA TYR A 1291 8.87 -21.18 -22.75
C TYR A 1291 10.24 -20.85 -22.14
N LYS A 1292 10.66 -19.58 -22.25
CA LYS A 1292 11.93 -19.13 -21.66
C LYS A 1292 11.85 -18.90 -20.15
N ALA A 1293 10.64 -18.65 -19.63
CA ALA A 1293 10.43 -18.32 -18.23
C ALA A 1293 9.09 -18.85 -17.75
N ILE A 1294 9.16 -19.87 -16.90
CA ILE A 1294 7.99 -20.54 -16.36
C ILE A 1294 7.89 -20.25 -14.87
N ASN A 1295 6.76 -20.60 -14.26
CA ASN A 1295 6.56 -20.51 -12.84
C ASN A 1295 7.75 -21.14 -12.11
N PRO A 1296 8.41 -20.44 -11.17
CA PRO A 1296 9.57 -20.97 -10.45
C PRO A 1296 9.32 -22.31 -9.78
N GLU A 1297 8.08 -22.57 -9.32
CA GLU A 1297 7.72 -23.88 -8.76
C GLU A 1297 7.78 -24.97 -9.83
N ILE A 1298 7.13 -24.76 -10.98
CA ILE A 1298 7.18 -25.67 -12.12
C ILE A 1298 8.62 -25.87 -12.60
N CYS A 1299 9.40 -24.78 -12.67
CA CYS A 1299 10.81 -24.83 -13.03
C CYS A 1299 11.59 -25.75 -12.08
N ARG A 1300 11.35 -25.63 -10.77
CA ARG A 1300 11.98 -26.49 -9.76
C ARG A 1300 11.63 -27.96 -9.97
N LEU A 1301 10.35 -28.25 -10.24
CA LEU A 1301 9.90 -29.63 -10.52
C LEU A 1301 10.66 -30.23 -11.69
N LEU A 1302 10.67 -29.50 -12.81
CA LEU A 1302 11.21 -29.97 -14.07
C LEU A 1302 12.74 -30.08 -14.03
N VAL A 1303 13.42 -29.16 -13.34
CA VAL A 1303 14.88 -29.23 -13.15
C VAL A 1303 15.26 -30.44 -12.30
N ILE A 1304 14.58 -30.67 -11.17
CA ILE A 1304 14.90 -31.82 -10.32
C ILE A 1304 14.66 -33.12 -11.08
N LYS A 1305 13.50 -33.28 -11.73
CA LYS A 1305 13.15 -34.50 -12.45
C LYS A 1305 14.05 -34.74 -13.66
N TRP A 1306 14.13 -33.78 -14.58
CA TRP A 1306 14.76 -34.00 -15.89
C TRP A 1306 16.25 -33.68 -15.93
N CYS A 1307 16.72 -32.74 -15.11
CA CYS A 1307 18.14 -32.35 -15.11
C CYS A 1307 18.93 -33.10 -14.04
N LEU A 1308 18.40 -33.22 -12.82
CA LEU A 1308 19.14 -33.82 -11.71
C LEU A 1308 18.93 -35.34 -11.61
N ASN A 1309 17.73 -35.85 -11.96
CA ASN A 1309 17.38 -37.27 -11.85
C ASN A 1309 17.29 -38.02 -13.20
N ASP A 1310 17.76 -37.43 -14.31
CA ASP A 1310 17.72 -38.03 -15.66
C ASP A 1310 16.33 -38.56 -16.10
N GLY A 1311 15.25 -37.95 -15.61
CA GLY A 1311 13.87 -38.34 -15.88
C GLY A 1311 13.32 -39.46 -15.00
N ASN A 1312 14.10 -40.00 -14.06
CA ASN A 1312 13.61 -40.96 -13.08
C ASN A 1312 12.59 -40.30 -12.13
N GLU A 1313 11.54 -41.05 -11.80
CA GLU A 1313 10.44 -40.60 -10.93
C GLU A 1313 10.76 -40.71 -9.44
N ASP A 1314 11.81 -41.44 -9.05
CA ASP A 1314 12.18 -41.62 -7.65
C ASP A 1314 12.83 -40.33 -7.11
N LEU A 1315 11.99 -39.42 -6.62
CA LEU A 1315 12.38 -38.14 -6.04
C LEU A 1315 12.89 -38.27 -4.59
N SER A 1316 12.97 -39.50 -4.05
CA SER A 1316 13.37 -39.73 -2.65
C SER A 1316 14.77 -39.20 -2.32
N GLU A 1317 15.68 -39.16 -3.29
CA GLU A 1317 17.04 -38.63 -3.09
C GLU A 1317 17.11 -37.10 -2.89
N PHE A 1318 16.13 -36.33 -3.41
CA PHE A 1318 16.10 -34.87 -3.26
C PHE A 1318 15.16 -34.36 -2.18
N ALA A 1319 14.27 -35.22 -1.65
CA ALA A 1319 13.61 -34.95 -0.39
C ALA A 1319 14.68 -35.01 0.69
N SER A 1320 15.22 -33.86 1.10
CA SER A 1320 16.35 -33.73 2.01
C SER A 1320 16.11 -34.43 3.36
N SER A 1321 16.25 -35.75 3.41
CA SER A 1321 16.22 -36.56 4.62
C SER A 1321 17.54 -36.39 5.39
N ASP A 1322 18.66 -36.21 4.68
CA ASP A 1322 19.98 -36.05 5.31
C ASP A 1322 20.16 -34.75 6.08
N ARG A 1323 19.50 -33.65 5.69
CA ARG A 1323 19.56 -32.40 6.48
C ARG A 1323 18.73 -32.48 7.76
N LYS A 1324 17.71 -33.36 7.81
CA LYS A 1324 16.91 -33.56 9.02
C LYS A 1324 17.47 -34.62 9.94
N HIS A 1325 18.19 -35.65 9.48
CA HIS A 1325 18.90 -36.49 10.46
C HIS A 1325 19.93 -35.69 11.26
N VAL A 1326 20.55 -34.67 10.68
CA VAL A 1326 21.41 -33.75 11.44
C VAL A 1326 20.59 -32.75 12.26
N ARG A 1327 19.54 -32.11 11.72
CA ARG A 1327 18.75 -31.11 12.48
C ARG A 1327 17.80 -31.70 13.52
N ASP A 1328 17.14 -32.82 13.29
CA ASP A 1328 16.25 -33.46 14.29
C ASP A 1328 17.06 -34.13 15.40
N GLU A 1329 18.24 -34.73 15.12
CA GLU A 1329 19.14 -35.14 16.20
C GLU A 1329 19.66 -33.92 16.97
N TYR A 1330 19.94 -32.80 16.30
CA TYR A 1330 20.31 -31.58 17.02
C TYR A 1330 19.15 -31.08 17.88
N PHE A 1331 17.92 -30.97 17.34
CA PHE A 1331 16.74 -30.53 18.09
C PHE A 1331 16.32 -31.48 19.22
N GLN A 1332 16.55 -32.79 19.10
CA GLN A 1332 16.29 -33.73 20.19
C GLN A 1332 17.42 -33.79 21.22
N ARG A 1333 18.69 -33.62 20.81
CA ARG A 1333 19.83 -33.61 21.75
C ARG A 1333 20.02 -32.26 22.42
N SER A 1334 19.72 -31.16 21.73
CA SER A 1334 19.55 -29.87 22.34
C SER A 1334 18.14 -29.80 22.91
N GLY A 1335 17.95 -30.33 24.12
CA GLY A 1335 16.85 -29.90 24.99
C GLY A 1335 16.96 -28.41 25.40
N GLY A 1336 17.74 -27.63 24.65
CA GLY A 1336 17.87 -26.19 24.75
C GLY A 1336 16.71 -25.56 24.01
N ASP A 1337 16.02 -24.67 24.71
CA ASP A 1337 14.94 -23.87 24.20
C ASP A 1337 15.43 -22.87 23.12
N ASP A 1338 15.82 -23.35 21.93
CA ASP A 1338 16.15 -22.44 20.85
C ASP A 1338 14.89 -21.66 20.48
N LEU A 1339 14.96 -20.34 20.68
CA LEU A 1339 13.95 -19.38 20.27
C LEU A 1339 13.78 -19.52 18.76
N PHE A 1340 12.74 -20.24 18.34
CA PHE A 1340 12.29 -20.16 16.95
C PHE A 1340 11.96 -18.69 16.67
N ASP A 1341 12.79 -18.05 15.86
CA ASP A 1341 12.46 -16.77 15.26
C ASP A 1341 11.85 -17.05 13.90
N ALA A 1342 10.56 -16.73 13.74
CA ALA A 1342 9.89 -16.81 12.44
C ALA A 1342 10.56 -15.93 11.37
N CYS A 1343 11.43 -15.00 11.79
CA CYS A 1343 12.23 -14.15 10.93
C CYS A 1343 13.57 -14.79 10.53
N ALA A 1344 13.98 -15.91 11.12
CA ALA A 1344 15.25 -16.59 10.83
C ALA A 1344 15.12 -17.79 9.88
N VAL A 1345 13.91 -18.09 9.41
CA VAL A 1345 13.65 -19.23 8.52
C VAL A 1345 13.01 -18.74 7.24
N ASN A 1346 13.55 -19.19 6.10
CA ASN A 1346 12.96 -18.94 4.79
C ASN A 1346 11.53 -19.48 4.74
N GLN A 1347 10.55 -18.58 4.77
CA GLN A 1347 9.13 -18.95 4.86
C GLN A 1347 8.57 -19.57 3.58
N TYR A 1348 9.33 -19.49 2.48
CA TYR A 1348 8.99 -20.04 1.17
C TYR A 1348 9.69 -21.36 0.88
N GLU A 1349 10.81 -21.67 1.53
CA GLU A 1349 11.54 -22.92 1.32
C GLU A 1349 10.66 -24.14 1.64
N GLU A 1350 10.68 -25.14 0.76
CA GLU A 1350 9.94 -26.38 0.91
C GLU A 1350 10.88 -27.59 0.88
N TYR A 1351 10.78 -28.44 1.90
CA TYR A 1351 11.57 -29.67 1.99
C TYR A 1351 11.08 -30.78 1.05
N GLN A 1352 9.86 -30.68 0.51
CA GLN A 1352 9.32 -31.63 -0.46
C GLN A 1352 8.63 -30.91 -1.62
N LEU A 1353 8.71 -31.54 -2.78
CA LEU A 1353 8.30 -31.02 -4.08
C LEU A 1353 6.77 -30.88 -4.19
N PHE A 1354 6.09 -31.88 -3.65
CA PHE A 1354 4.66 -31.90 -3.37
C PHE A 1354 4.53 -32.22 -1.88
N GLY A 1355 3.51 -31.67 -1.20
CA GLY A 1355 3.14 -32.20 0.11
C GLY A 1355 3.04 -33.74 0.03
N ASP A 1356 3.60 -34.42 1.02
CA ASP A 1356 3.79 -35.87 1.12
C ASP A 1356 3.28 -36.73 -0.06
N ILE A 1357 4.17 -37.09 -1.00
CA ILE A 1357 3.85 -37.99 -2.12
C ILE A 1357 3.28 -39.32 -1.61
N GLN A 1358 3.67 -39.81 -0.42
CA GLN A 1358 3.12 -41.06 0.10
C GLN A 1358 1.64 -40.94 0.46
N MET A 1359 1.15 -39.74 0.84
CA MET A 1359 -0.29 -39.50 0.93
C MET A 1359 -0.95 -39.49 -0.46
N TYR A 1360 -0.23 -39.09 -1.50
CA TYR A 1360 -0.70 -39.23 -2.88
C TYR A 1360 -0.83 -40.71 -3.28
N GLU A 1361 0.14 -41.54 -2.93
CA GLU A 1361 0.17 -42.99 -3.23
C GLU A 1361 -0.87 -43.78 -2.42
N SER A 1362 -0.91 -43.59 -1.09
CA SER A 1362 -1.79 -44.36 -0.20
C SER A 1362 -3.26 -43.98 -0.35
N SER A 1363 -3.59 -42.75 -0.77
CA SER A 1363 -4.97 -42.32 -1.02
C SER A 1363 -5.54 -42.76 -2.38
N LEU A 1364 -4.72 -43.32 -3.28
CA LEU A 1364 -5.21 -43.97 -4.50
C LEU A 1364 -5.75 -45.38 -4.23
N GLY A 1365 -5.53 -45.97 -3.04
CA GLY A 1365 -6.02 -47.32 -2.74
C GLY A 1365 -5.44 -48.41 -3.66
N PHE A 1366 -4.38 -48.09 -4.42
CA PHE A 1366 -3.77 -48.96 -5.42
C PHE A 1366 -2.26 -48.94 -5.25
N SER A 1367 -1.66 -50.12 -5.08
CA SER A 1367 -0.22 -50.33 -4.97
C SER A 1367 0.47 -50.49 -6.34
N GLY A 1368 0.06 -49.71 -7.34
CA GLY A 1368 0.55 -49.86 -8.71
C GLY A 1368 0.58 -48.53 -9.46
N VAL A 1369 1.71 -48.28 -10.12
CA VAL A 1369 1.95 -47.16 -11.05
C VAL A 1369 0.81 -47.12 -12.06
N THR A 1370 -0.06 -46.13 -11.95
CA THR A 1370 -1.18 -45.95 -12.87
C THR A 1370 -1.19 -44.54 -13.42
N ALA A 1371 -1.79 -44.41 -14.61
CA ALA A 1371 -1.83 -43.19 -15.41
C ALA A 1371 -2.49 -41.98 -14.71
N GLU A 1372 -2.99 -42.10 -13.49
CA GLU A 1372 -3.51 -40.93 -12.75
C GLU A 1372 -2.38 -40.05 -12.18
N MET A 1373 -1.13 -40.56 -12.12
CA MET A 1373 0.06 -39.69 -12.01
C MET A 1373 0.21 -38.76 -13.22
N TYR A 1374 -0.29 -39.15 -14.41
CA TYR A 1374 -0.23 -38.29 -15.60
C TYR A 1374 -1.07 -37.01 -15.46
N ASP A 1375 -2.11 -36.99 -14.62
CA ASP A 1375 -3.03 -35.83 -14.53
C ASP A 1375 -2.46 -34.64 -13.72
N ILE A 1376 -1.29 -34.78 -13.08
CA ILE A 1376 -0.51 -33.66 -12.53
C ILE A 1376 0.79 -33.46 -13.31
N GLU A 1377 1.26 -34.48 -14.02
CA GLU A 1377 2.41 -34.41 -14.91
C GLU A 1377 2.14 -33.67 -16.23
N TYR A 1378 0.89 -33.61 -16.67
CA TYR A 1378 0.43 -32.74 -17.78
C TYR A 1378 0.00 -31.38 -17.23
#